data_AF-A0A496VHM5-F1
#
_entry.id   AF-A0A496VHM5-F1
#
_cell.length_a   1.000
_cell.length_b   1.000
_cell.length_c   1.000
_cell.angle_alpha   90.00
_cell.angle_beta   90.00
_cell.angle_gamma   90.00
#
_symmetry.space_group_name_H-M   'P 1'
#
loop_
_entity.id
_entity.type
_entity.pdbx_description
1 polymer ?
#
loop_
_entity_poly.entity_id
_entity_poly.type
_entity_poly.pdbx_seq_one_letter_code
_entity_poly.pdbx_strand_id
1 'polypeptide(L)'
;MATKRDGQYWMIGWNCPNQLCTGQKILRGQSLVVAQFKEYLIIKMKFKTFFYGLLLLILAPIGIISGFIAYTHWFNALPQTGYLHSEVTPQILFSGERAEYSITYHGNLIPKPSGKLKPLDMIFVVDISSSMDQTLPDMIQAAWTVAQELDQGYAGTARLALIPFNTSAYIEVPWTNDINTFYVGLNKLTPSGLTDGLASFPSIQQLIDQARPEADKVVVFYTDGQVDNVDKMAGKVDGLRRRKVETYTVITPSGGNPSNMIMIMDNPAHVLVPHNAKDLATAFRKVADQVTGIYAKGAQLLHYIDGRHFATPLEDDSSWRVNNNALQLNIGYLPYRSMTYKHPLVPKSIGLWTVGNEPPQVNFLDKQNQPQSHDCSRQPRLLVLSWWLLLLAFLPALWWIWNYLKYRWESEKTEESRYTPPSIHSPLPPSALPLPVPPIRPRKTVIPTLFIGIGGAGRTALYATQDALKAAHLGNSQQPYHFMWLDLSHESNLKVPFEAWQAFSVEEIIAPSSVCKITIPSGETHLNWFDADKHIHDAHDVLNLSQGAQGQRDLARLALFQWLKSAELLPQLEAAYQKLLAFESIEGTRQIILFADRTGGVGSGWLIDIARLLRRLARKTREKNHLDFIPDMIGIINAPTYPERGQANQQALDMELEVAQLTGAFPQRMVYSLEPEPALLAQTDTEAPFNWLFSVAEDDAIQRASQCAELSAVLVERYPRLSLLSERGTSRKIAATHLNSLHVLPDLDLQLVKLEILLRILGKEVLLDLERDPADQLTIPKIPEVKAMDLLEQWVEREPKGSALQRFLQLAINSDISDQFQEIIAENRIPELSWFQQAFTVFLNQQLWGKRNDKQRWIREEMPGQVIAVLRLLAHRLTSVKDEISLPNNQDKFLNILEKIIQLATGAANQLQTWLDEFIPLCETAWQERHSLEQRRATVGAWKNLLTDTSSNHQQIVQWTEQAMLEWVSQIDSASVDITSALCERFFFAAQFDQGDIKIMLSAYVSTYIAKPQQAFYSAEMAKTAIENYANQIAQLVPTLTVEGALAKMDNPCLRDQLARNMLKHQNDADQILVVTPTVINGNEKDMIHEFKTTIPAGDINQKQDCDGDDHAAIRVVTLKDEFSDMSAENLPFIQDAEQTAEQVRQRAQMHFKMQMPVFPTALRIALSHPNAFRSFACAYQAGHIDQGEDENGANQWFFKDQGEFLTFDKDSSLAVAAANYVYYHFQNPPHAFVEDDHGGDFSRLEAWLKKGGIPDDDVLVLVAIKMDESS
;
A
#
# COMPACT_ATOMS: atom_id res chain seq x y z
N MET A 1 -8.98 59.91 28.62
CA MET A 1 -8.00 61.02 28.63
C MET A 1 -7.65 61.35 27.19
N ALA A 2 -7.60 62.65 26.89
CA ALA A 2 -7.41 63.34 25.60
C ALA A 2 -6.14 62.88 24.83
N THR A 3 -5.95 63.06 23.50
CA THR A 3 -6.29 64.17 22.58
C THR A 3 -6.05 63.75 21.11
N LYS A 4 -6.82 64.36 20.19
CA LYS A 4 -6.80 64.33 18.70
C LYS A 4 -5.59 65.02 18.05
N ARG A 5 -5.23 64.64 16.80
CA ARG A 5 -5.29 65.50 15.58
C ARG A 5 -4.92 64.80 14.24
N ASP A 6 -5.91 64.78 13.34
CA ASP A 6 -5.99 64.96 11.88
C ASP A 6 -4.83 64.66 10.89
N GLY A 7 -5.23 63.98 9.80
CA GLY A 7 -4.59 64.00 8.48
C GLY A 7 -5.36 63.13 7.46
N GLN A 8 -6.24 63.73 6.65
CA GLN A 8 -7.07 63.09 5.62
C GLN A 8 -6.28 62.72 4.35
N TYR A 9 -6.57 61.56 3.74
CA TYR A 9 -6.53 61.36 2.28
C TYR A 9 -7.72 60.50 1.83
N TRP A 10 -8.22 60.81 0.64
CA TRP A 10 -9.52 60.45 0.07
C TRP A 10 -9.66 58.97 -0.34
N MET A 11 -10.77 58.33 0.06
CA MET A 11 -11.28 57.09 -0.54
C MET A 11 -12.49 57.40 -1.41
N ILE A 12 -12.46 56.96 -2.68
CA ILE A 12 -13.65 56.81 -3.52
C ILE A 12 -13.96 55.31 -3.54
N GLY A 13 -14.98 54.90 -2.77
CA GLY A 13 -15.53 53.55 -2.79
C GLY A 13 -16.76 53.47 -3.68
N TRP A 14 -16.83 52.46 -4.54
CA TRP A 14 -18.08 52.03 -5.17
C TRP A 14 -18.57 50.76 -4.45
N ASN A 15 -19.57 50.95 -3.58
CA ASN A 15 -20.42 49.88 -3.07
C ASN A 15 -21.69 49.84 -3.92
N CYS A 16 -22.02 48.67 -4.45
CA CYS A 16 -23.29 48.40 -5.13
C CYS A 16 -24.20 47.63 -4.16
N PRO A 17 -25.43 48.10 -3.87
CA PRO A 17 -26.41 47.30 -3.16
C PRO A 17 -27.41 46.66 -4.14
N ASN A 18 -27.79 45.42 -3.81
CA ASN A 18 -28.95 44.72 -4.36
C ASN A 18 -30.26 45.39 -3.91
N GLN A 19 -31.16 45.71 -4.84
CA GLN A 19 -32.61 45.53 -4.65
C GLN A 19 -33.36 45.56 -5.99
N LEU A 20 -34.09 44.47 -6.23
CA LEU A 20 -35.08 44.28 -7.29
C LEU A 20 -36.33 45.12 -7.02
N CYS A 21 -36.79 45.92 -8.00
CA CYS A 21 -38.09 45.73 -8.67
C CYS A 21 -38.44 46.89 -9.63
N THR A 22 -38.97 46.48 -10.79
CA THR A 22 -39.88 47.19 -11.72
C THR A 22 -39.37 48.44 -12.46
N GLY A 23 -39.27 48.32 -13.78
CA GLY A 23 -39.00 49.46 -14.68
C GLY A 23 -38.98 49.05 -16.16
N GLN A 24 -40.16 48.78 -16.72
CA GLN A 24 -40.41 48.77 -18.17
C GLN A 24 -39.89 50.07 -18.84
N LYS A 25 -39.45 49.91 -20.11
CA LYS A 25 -38.95 50.92 -21.08
C LYS A 25 -37.46 51.24 -20.99
N ILE A 26 -36.69 50.65 -21.90
CA ILE A 26 -35.90 51.32 -22.96
C ILE A 26 -35.26 50.20 -23.80
N LEU A 27 -35.98 49.75 -24.83
CA LEU A 27 -35.42 49.00 -25.98
C LEU A 27 -36.28 49.36 -27.21
N ARG A 28 -36.09 50.58 -27.70
CA ARG A 28 -36.43 51.00 -29.06
C ARG A 28 -35.35 51.97 -29.50
N GLY A 29 -34.31 51.44 -30.16
CA GLY A 29 -33.22 52.27 -30.65
C GLY A 29 -31.97 51.55 -31.13
N GLN A 30 -32.04 50.26 -31.56
CA GLN A 30 -30.91 49.59 -32.20
C GLN A 30 -31.31 48.61 -33.31
N SER A 31 -32.41 48.87 -34.03
CA SER A 31 -32.81 48.04 -35.18
C SER A 31 -32.54 48.66 -36.57
N LEU A 32 -31.80 49.78 -36.67
CA LEU A 32 -31.57 50.44 -37.96
C LEU A 32 -30.13 50.41 -38.48
N VAL A 33 -29.12 50.00 -37.68
CA VAL A 33 -27.70 50.01 -38.13
C VAL A 33 -27.19 48.63 -38.53
N VAL A 34 -27.81 47.53 -38.08
CA VAL A 34 -27.38 46.16 -38.43
C VAL A 34 -27.98 45.66 -39.75
N ALA A 35 -29.09 46.26 -40.21
CA ALA A 35 -29.72 45.87 -41.48
C ALA A 35 -29.02 46.46 -42.73
N GLN A 36 -28.31 47.59 -42.63
CA GLN A 36 -27.58 48.19 -43.76
C GLN A 36 -26.13 47.69 -43.91
N PHE A 37 -25.56 47.04 -42.90
CA PHE A 37 -24.19 46.52 -42.98
C PHE A 37 -24.10 45.14 -43.67
N LYS A 38 -25.25 44.44 -43.81
CA LYS A 38 -25.30 43.06 -44.36
C LYS A 38 -25.34 43.01 -45.89
N GLU A 39 -25.79 44.08 -46.57
CA GLU A 39 -25.88 44.11 -48.05
C GLU A 39 -24.65 44.71 -48.75
N TYR A 40 -23.76 45.42 -48.05
CA TYR A 40 -22.63 46.10 -48.70
C TYR A 40 -21.32 45.30 -48.74
N LEU A 41 -21.19 44.19 -48.00
CA LEU A 41 -19.94 43.42 -47.92
C LEU A 41 -19.88 42.17 -48.83
N ILE A 42 -20.92 41.89 -49.62
CA ILE A 42 -20.97 40.75 -50.55
C ILE A 42 -20.67 41.23 -51.98
N ILE A 43 -19.55 41.94 -52.15
CA ILE A 43 -19.02 42.32 -53.46
C ILE A 43 -17.61 41.75 -53.53
N LYS A 44 -17.39 40.80 -54.47
CA LYS A 44 -16.11 40.18 -54.88
C LYS A 44 -14.87 40.80 -54.20
N MET A 45 -14.56 40.35 -52.98
CA MET A 45 -13.31 40.75 -52.33
C MET A 45 -12.15 40.19 -53.13
N LYS A 46 -11.44 41.07 -53.85
CA LYS A 46 -10.18 40.72 -54.51
C LYS A 46 -9.21 40.25 -53.42
N PHE A 47 -8.46 39.18 -53.67
CA PHE A 47 -7.50 38.59 -52.74
C PHE A 47 -6.56 39.61 -52.07
N LYS A 48 -6.17 40.67 -52.79
CA LYS A 48 -5.36 41.78 -52.25
C LYS A 48 -6.06 42.53 -51.10
N THR A 49 -7.35 42.79 -51.20
CA THR A 49 -8.13 43.52 -50.18
C THR A 49 -8.36 42.66 -48.93
N PHE A 50 -8.54 41.34 -49.11
CA PHE A 50 -8.53 40.38 -48.01
C PHE A 50 -7.23 40.44 -47.21
N PHE A 51 -6.09 40.45 -47.92
CA PHE A 51 -4.77 40.43 -47.31
C PHE A 51 -4.46 41.70 -46.50
N TYR A 52 -4.80 42.89 -47.01
CA TYR A 52 -4.60 44.15 -46.27
C TYR A 52 -5.46 44.25 -45.01
N GLY A 53 -6.72 43.81 -45.07
CA GLY A 53 -7.59 43.75 -43.90
C GLY A 53 -7.05 42.78 -42.84
N LEU A 54 -6.57 41.62 -43.28
CA LEU A 54 -5.95 40.63 -42.40
C LEU A 54 -4.66 41.18 -41.75
N LEU A 55 -3.79 41.83 -42.51
CA LEU A 55 -2.55 42.41 -42.02
C LEU A 55 -2.81 43.43 -40.90
N LEU A 56 -3.77 44.33 -41.10
CA LEU A 56 -4.10 45.37 -40.12
C LEU A 56 -4.68 44.78 -38.83
N LEU A 57 -5.55 43.76 -38.94
CA LEU A 57 -6.12 43.05 -37.80
C LEU A 57 -5.08 42.24 -37.01
N ILE A 58 -3.98 41.84 -37.64
CA ILE A 58 -2.87 41.13 -37.00
C ILE A 58 -1.88 42.12 -36.35
N LEU A 59 -1.55 43.22 -37.01
CA LEU A 59 -0.52 44.16 -36.53
C LEU A 59 -0.94 44.93 -35.26
N ALA A 60 -2.21 45.29 -35.13
CA ALA A 60 -2.71 46.03 -33.97
C ALA A 60 -2.50 45.29 -32.62
N PRO A 61 -2.94 44.03 -32.43
CA PRO A 61 -2.69 43.30 -31.19
C PRO A 61 -1.19 43.03 -30.96
N ILE A 62 -0.41 42.78 -32.02
CA ILE A 62 1.06 42.63 -31.91
C ILE A 62 1.71 43.89 -31.34
N GLY A 63 1.31 45.08 -31.81
CA GLY A 63 1.84 46.35 -31.32
C GLY A 63 1.57 46.59 -29.83
N ILE A 64 0.35 46.27 -29.37
CA ILE A 64 -0.04 46.40 -27.96
C ILE A 64 0.78 45.45 -27.07
N ILE A 65 0.86 44.16 -27.46
CA ILE A 65 1.62 43.14 -26.71
C ILE A 65 3.11 43.51 -26.66
N SER A 66 3.67 43.94 -27.78
CA SER A 66 5.07 44.40 -27.87
C SER A 66 5.35 45.59 -26.96
N GLY A 67 4.39 46.52 -26.82
CA GLY A 67 4.48 47.65 -25.89
C GLY A 67 4.56 47.21 -24.42
N PHE A 68 3.73 46.24 -24.00
CA PHE A 68 3.79 45.68 -22.65
C PHE A 68 5.08 44.90 -22.39
N ILE A 69 5.57 44.15 -23.38
CA ILE A 69 6.85 43.45 -23.34
C ILE A 69 8.00 44.44 -23.11
N ALA A 70 8.07 45.49 -23.94
CA ALA A 70 9.10 46.52 -23.83
C ALA A 70 9.05 47.26 -22.48
N TYR A 71 7.85 47.61 -22.01
CA TYR A 71 7.65 48.25 -20.72
C TYR A 71 8.15 47.37 -19.55
N THR A 72 7.86 46.07 -19.59
CA THR A 72 8.26 45.12 -18.54
C THR A 72 9.78 45.00 -18.47
N HIS A 73 10.45 44.84 -19.62
CA HIS A 73 11.91 44.81 -19.68
C HIS A 73 12.56 46.11 -19.22
N TRP A 74 12.03 47.26 -19.67
CA TRP A 74 12.56 48.57 -19.28
C TRP A 74 12.44 48.80 -17.77
N PHE A 75 11.28 48.50 -17.17
CA PHE A 75 11.05 48.66 -15.73
C PHE A 75 11.99 47.75 -14.92
N ASN A 76 12.15 46.48 -15.33
CA ASN A 76 13.03 45.52 -14.69
C ASN A 76 14.53 45.76 -14.97
N ALA A 77 14.89 46.67 -15.88
CA ALA A 77 16.27 47.08 -16.14
C ALA A 77 16.70 48.31 -15.33
N LEU A 78 15.79 48.98 -14.61
CA LEU A 78 16.14 50.15 -13.79
C LEU A 78 17.14 49.77 -12.67
N PRO A 79 18.20 50.58 -12.44
CA PRO A 79 19.18 50.31 -11.38
C PRO A 79 18.52 50.14 -10.01
N GLN A 80 19.01 49.20 -9.22
CA GLN A 80 18.61 48.99 -7.84
C GLN A 80 19.66 49.59 -6.90
N THR A 81 19.20 50.14 -5.78
CA THR A 81 20.05 50.69 -4.71
C THR A 81 19.97 49.83 -3.45
N GLY A 82 21.03 49.82 -2.64
CA GLY A 82 21.07 49.10 -1.36
C GLY A 82 21.87 47.81 -1.43
N TYR A 83 21.70 46.95 -0.41
CA TYR A 83 22.43 45.68 -0.29
C TYR A 83 21.60 44.48 -0.75
N LEU A 84 20.34 44.64 -1.12
CA LEU A 84 19.48 43.57 -1.66
C LEU A 84 18.93 43.98 -3.01
N HIS A 85 19.13 43.13 -4.01
CA HIS A 85 18.59 43.27 -5.35
C HIS A 85 17.68 42.09 -5.69
N SER A 86 16.63 42.34 -6.46
CA SER A 86 15.70 41.32 -6.94
C SER A 86 15.63 41.26 -8.47
N GLU A 87 15.50 40.05 -9.00
CA GLU A 87 15.37 39.75 -10.42
C GLU A 87 14.38 38.61 -10.64
N VAL A 88 13.72 38.60 -11.81
CA VAL A 88 12.83 37.51 -12.22
C VAL A 88 13.15 37.08 -13.65
N THR A 89 13.26 35.77 -13.87
CA THR A 89 13.64 35.18 -15.16
C THR A 89 12.82 33.91 -15.48
N PRO A 90 12.14 33.83 -16.63
CA PRO A 90 11.93 34.90 -17.61
C PRO A 90 10.92 35.95 -17.11
N GLN A 91 10.92 37.14 -17.72
CA GLN A 91 10.06 38.28 -17.31
C GLN A 91 8.67 38.26 -17.97
N ILE A 92 8.50 37.41 -18.99
CA ILE A 92 7.28 37.24 -19.78
C ILE A 92 6.96 35.76 -19.76
N LEU A 93 5.74 35.41 -19.39
CA LEU A 93 5.27 34.03 -19.26
C LEU A 93 3.89 33.86 -19.89
N PHE A 94 3.58 32.63 -20.26
CA PHE A 94 2.20 32.18 -20.40
C PHE A 94 1.61 31.69 -19.07
N SER A 95 0.29 31.77 -18.93
CA SER A 95 -0.44 31.24 -17.77
C SER A 95 -0.11 29.77 -17.56
N GLY A 96 0.41 29.42 -16.37
CA GLY A 96 0.84 28.07 -16.01
C GLY A 96 2.34 27.79 -16.19
N GLU A 97 3.10 28.66 -16.88
CA GLU A 97 4.57 28.51 -16.98
C GLU A 97 5.28 28.92 -15.68
N ARG A 98 6.52 28.43 -15.48
CA ARG A 98 7.34 28.72 -14.29
C ARG A 98 8.34 29.84 -14.58
N ALA A 99 8.48 30.79 -13.67
CA ALA A 99 9.63 31.70 -13.59
C ALA A 99 10.44 31.45 -12.32
N GLU A 100 11.70 31.85 -12.35
CA GLU A 100 12.60 31.85 -11.20
C GLU A 100 12.75 33.28 -10.67
N TYR A 101 12.52 33.46 -9.38
CA TYR A 101 12.76 34.73 -8.67
C TYR A 101 14.07 34.65 -7.93
N SER A 102 14.99 35.58 -8.20
CA SER A 102 16.32 35.66 -7.61
C SER A 102 16.43 36.88 -6.70
N ILE A 103 16.90 36.71 -5.48
CA ILE A 103 17.22 37.76 -4.52
C ILE A 103 18.71 37.73 -4.24
N THR A 104 19.44 38.75 -4.65
CA THR A 104 20.88 38.87 -4.45
C THR A 104 21.19 39.85 -3.33
N TYR A 105 21.76 39.35 -2.24
CA TYR A 105 22.42 40.17 -1.23
C TYR A 105 23.81 40.55 -1.71
N HIS A 106 24.21 41.83 -1.62
CA HIS A 106 25.49 42.38 -2.04
C HIS A 106 26.36 42.74 -0.84
N GLY A 107 26.78 41.73 -0.08
CA GLY A 107 27.64 41.92 1.09
C GLY A 107 29.02 42.51 0.77
N ASN A 108 29.47 42.43 -0.48
CA ASN A 108 30.72 43.04 -0.95
C ASN A 108 30.68 44.58 -0.99
N LEU A 109 29.49 45.19 -1.02
CA LEU A 109 29.31 46.63 -0.95
C LEU A 109 29.39 47.16 0.49
N ILE A 110 29.34 46.28 1.48
CA ILE A 110 29.42 46.67 2.88
C ILE A 110 30.87 47.03 3.20
N PRO A 111 31.11 48.22 3.78
CA PRO A 111 32.45 48.60 4.22
C PRO A 111 33.01 47.55 5.18
N LYS A 112 34.06 46.83 4.76
CA LYS A 112 34.79 45.92 5.64
C LYS A 112 35.41 46.77 6.77
N PRO A 113 35.38 46.32 8.05
CA PRO A 113 36.05 47.03 9.13
C PRO A 113 37.50 47.26 8.73
N SER A 114 38.03 48.46 8.97
CA SER A 114 39.32 48.99 8.44
C SER A 114 40.59 48.25 8.90
N GLY A 115 40.47 47.05 9.45
CA GLY A 115 41.59 46.16 9.71
C GLY A 115 41.99 45.40 8.44
N LYS A 116 43.30 45.34 8.15
CA LYS A 116 43.86 44.40 7.17
C LYS A 116 43.36 42.99 7.51
N LEU A 117 42.63 42.35 6.58
CA LEU A 117 42.18 40.96 6.76
C LEU A 117 43.41 40.11 7.12
N LYS A 118 43.30 39.36 8.22
CA LYS A 118 44.36 38.42 8.58
C LYS A 118 44.45 37.37 7.46
N PRO A 119 45.65 36.93 7.09
CA PRO A 119 45.79 35.82 6.16
C PRO A 119 45.12 34.56 6.74
N LEU A 120 44.65 33.66 5.87
CA LEU A 120 43.99 32.42 6.27
C LEU A 120 44.85 31.22 5.85
N ASP A 121 45.10 30.30 6.79
CA ASP A 121 45.71 29.00 6.51
C ASP A 121 44.68 27.90 6.89
N MET A 122 44.13 27.21 5.88
CA MET A 122 43.08 26.18 6.05
C MET A 122 43.54 24.80 5.57
N ILE A 123 43.40 23.78 6.43
CA ILE A 123 43.72 22.38 6.12
C ILE A 123 42.41 21.61 5.94
N PHE A 124 42.24 20.95 4.80
CA PHE A 124 41.20 19.97 4.57
C PHE A 124 41.74 18.58 4.95
N VAL A 125 41.12 17.96 5.94
CA VAL A 125 41.44 16.61 6.41
C VAL A 125 40.31 15.69 5.97
N VAL A 126 40.55 14.90 4.94
CA VAL A 126 39.51 14.15 4.24
C VAL A 126 39.66 12.67 4.54
N ASP A 127 38.62 12.09 5.10
CA ASP A 127 38.48 10.65 5.23
C ASP A 127 38.33 10.06 3.83
N ILE A 128 39.25 9.17 3.48
CA ILE A 128 39.25 8.41 2.23
C ILE A 128 39.07 6.93 2.52
N SER A 129 38.47 6.53 3.65
CA SER A 129 38.13 5.14 3.89
C SER A 129 37.16 4.59 2.85
N SER A 130 37.03 3.27 2.79
CA SER A 130 36.15 2.61 1.82
C SER A 130 34.66 2.98 1.99
N SER A 131 34.21 3.43 3.16
CA SER A 131 32.84 3.90 3.38
C SER A 131 32.56 5.27 2.72
N MET A 132 33.61 6.02 2.37
CA MET A 132 33.50 7.35 1.79
C MET A 132 33.24 7.33 0.28
N ASP A 133 33.26 6.16 -0.37
CA ASP A 133 33.19 5.99 -1.83
C ASP A 133 32.06 6.78 -2.50
N GLN A 134 30.85 6.68 -1.96
CA GLN A 134 29.68 7.34 -2.54
C GLN A 134 29.65 8.86 -2.32
N THR A 135 30.41 9.38 -1.36
CA THR A 135 30.28 10.78 -0.88
C THR A 135 31.49 11.65 -1.23
N LEU A 136 32.62 11.00 -1.53
CA LEU A 136 33.86 11.67 -1.88
C LEU A 136 33.75 12.57 -3.13
N PRO A 137 33.07 12.19 -4.23
CA PRO A 137 32.89 13.07 -5.39
C PRO A 137 32.16 14.38 -5.06
N ASP A 138 31.09 14.28 -4.25
CA ASP A 138 30.32 15.44 -3.81
C ASP A 138 31.16 16.36 -2.92
N MET A 139 31.97 15.78 -2.03
CA MET A 139 32.91 16.54 -1.22
C MET A 139 33.97 17.23 -2.06
N ILE A 140 34.57 16.56 -3.05
CA ILE A 140 35.55 17.16 -3.94
C ILE A 140 34.97 18.41 -4.61
N GLN A 141 33.74 18.31 -5.14
CA GLN A 141 33.06 19.42 -5.78
C GLN A 141 32.72 20.55 -4.79
N ALA A 142 32.29 20.20 -3.57
CA ALA A 142 31.97 21.16 -2.52
C ALA A 142 33.21 21.92 -2.02
N ALA A 143 34.30 21.19 -1.71
CA ALA A 143 35.58 21.75 -1.27
C ALA A 143 36.20 22.64 -2.35
N TRP A 144 36.13 22.22 -3.62
CA TRP A 144 36.55 23.03 -4.77
C TRP A 144 35.76 24.34 -4.88
N THR A 145 34.44 24.26 -4.78
CA THR A 145 33.56 25.45 -4.84
C THR A 145 33.94 26.45 -3.74
N VAL A 146 34.19 25.98 -2.51
CA VAL A 146 34.58 26.84 -1.40
C VAL A 146 36.00 27.37 -1.55
N ALA A 147 36.93 26.59 -2.10
CA ALA A 147 38.27 27.09 -2.43
C ALA A 147 38.21 28.25 -3.42
N GLN A 148 37.33 28.19 -4.44
CA GLN A 148 37.16 29.25 -5.45
C GLN A 148 36.60 30.51 -4.81
N GLU A 149 35.65 30.34 -3.91
CA GLU A 149 35.06 31.43 -3.15
C GLU A 149 36.08 32.11 -2.23
N LEU A 150 36.94 31.32 -1.57
CA LEU A 150 38.01 31.84 -0.73
C LEU A 150 39.03 32.62 -1.56
N ASP A 151 39.44 32.13 -2.73
CA ASP A 151 40.37 32.84 -3.61
C ASP A 151 39.81 34.21 -4.05
N GLN A 152 38.55 34.24 -4.49
CA GLN A 152 37.86 35.49 -4.87
C GLN A 152 37.69 36.46 -3.68
N GLY A 153 37.37 35.94 -2.49
CA GLY A 153 37.12 36.74 -1.29
C GLY A 153 38.37 37.26 -0.58
N TYR A 154 39.49 36.54 -0.70
CA TYR A 154 40.76 36.78 0.02
C TYR A 154 41.89 37.29 -0.88
N ALA A 155 41.67 37.47 -2.19
CA ALA A 155 42.65 38.04 -3.12
C ALA A 155 44.05 37.41 -2.98
N GLY A 156 44.12 36.07 -2.88
CA GLY A 156 45.37 35.32 -2.72
C GLY A 156 46.01 35.33 -1.32
N THR A 157 45.33 35.86 -0.29
CA THR A 157 45.84 35.83 1.10
C THR A 157 45.49 34.54 1.85
N ALA A 158 44.59 33.72 1.31
CA ALA A 158 44.30 32.37 1.80
C ALA A 158 45.28 31.34 1.22
N ARG A 159 45.71 30.38 2.05
CA ARG A 159 46.43 29.18 1.60
C ARG A 159 45.68 27.94 2.07
N LEU A 160 45.65 26.94 1.20
CA LEU A 160 44.97 25.67 1.43
C LEU A 160 45.99 24.53 1.49
N ALA A 161 45.67 23.49 2.24
CA ALA A 161 46.40 22.23 2.26
C ALA A 161 45.43 21.05 2.36
N LEU A 162 45.84 19.86 1.90
CA LEU A 162 45.00 18.66 1.85
C LEU A 162 45.71 17.46 2.49
N ILE A 163 45.04 16.81 3.44
CA ILE A 163 45.47 15.58 4.09
C ILE A 163 44.36 14.53 3.90
N PRO A 164 44.51 13.57 2.96
CA PRO A 164 43.74 12.34 3.02
C PRO A 164 44.13 11.48 4.23
N PHE A 165 43.17 10.78 4.83
CA PHE A 165 43.43 9.76 5.82
C PHE A 165 42.51 8.54 5.70
N ASN A 166 43.04 7.39 6.09
CA ASN A 166 42.32 6.15 6.35
C ASN A 166 42.96 5.53 7.61
N THR A 167 43.56 4.33 7.55
CA THR A 167 44.46 3.79 8.58
C THR A 167 45.82 4.50 8.65
N SER A 168 46.14 5.31 7.64
CA SER A 168 47.33 6.17 7.60
C SER A 168 46.95 7.54 7.03
N ALA A 169 47.78 8.56 7.23
CA ALA A 169 47.56 9.88 6.65
C ALA A 169 48.86 10.47 6.09
N TYR A 170 48.73 11.25 5.02
CA TYR A 170 49.85 11.93 4.37
C TYR A 170 49.41 13.29 3.82
N ILE A 171 50.37 14.16 3.52
CA ILE A 171 50.09 15.49 2.94
C ILE A 171 50.05 15.33 1.42
N GLU A 172 48.84 15.33 0.83
CA GLU A 172 48.67 15.27 -0.63
C GLU A 172 48.97 16.63 -1.27
N VAL A 173 48.52 17.72 -0.63
CA VAL A 173 48.79 19.08 -1.07
C VAL A 173 49.40 19.88 0.09
N PRO A 174 50.68 20.30 0.01
CA PRO A 174 51.25 21.23 0.99
C PRO A 174 50.62 22.62 0.84
N TRP A 175 50.95 23.57 1.73
CA TRP A 175 50.41 24.93 1.66
C TRP A 175 50.54 25.55 0.26
N THR A 176 49.39 25.79 -0.40
CA THR A 176 49.30 26.40 -1.73
C THR A 176 48.29 27.55 -1.75
N ASN A 177 48.56 28.57 -2.55
CA ASN A 177 47.59 29.60 -2.95
C ASN A 177 47.13 29.41 -4.41
N ASP A 178 47.72 28.46 -5.15
CA ASP A 178 47.21 28.06 -6.46
C ASP A 178 46.07 27.05 -6.27
N ILE A 179 44.87 27.53 -6.54
CA ILE A 179 43.66 26.75 -6.38
C ILE A 179 43.61 25.55 -7.35
N ASN A 180 44.23 25.65 -8.53
CA ASN A 180 44.27 24.55 -9.48
C ASN A 180 45.12 23.39 -8.94
N THR A 181 46.25 23.71 -8.30
CA THR A 181 47.06 22.72 -7.58
C THR A 181 46.25 22.02 -6.48
N PHE A 182 45.43 22.77 -5.73
CA PHE A 182 44.53 22.20 -4.71
C PHE A 182 43.47 21.27 -5.34
N TYR A 183 42.84 21.69 -6.44
CA TYR A 183 41.85 20.88 -7.18
C TYR A 183 42.43 19.59 -7.75
N VAL A 184 43.65 19.65 -8.31
CA VAL A 184 44.37 18.46 -8.78
C VAL A 184 44.62 17.50 -7.62
N GLY A 185 44.94 18.00 -6.43
CA GLY A 185 45.05 17.18 -5.22
C GLY A 185 43.73 16.53 -4.81
N LEU A 186 42.63 17.29 -4.79
CA LEU A 186 41.29 16.76 -4.50
C LEU A 186 40.88 15.65 -5.47
N ASN A 187 41.17 15.79 -6.77
CA ASN A 187 40.83 14.79 -7.78
C ASN A 187 41.69 13.51 -7.74
N LYS A 188 42.76 13.47 -6.93
CA LYS A 188 43.55 12.25 -6.71
C LYS A 188 43.03 11.40 -5.55
N LEU A 189 42.07 11.90 -4.78
CA LEU A 189 41.55 11.19 -3.64
C LEU A 189 40.79 9.95 -4.13
N THR A 190 41.19 8.79 -3.62
CA THR A 190 40.56 7.50 -3.92
C THR A 190 40.15 6.79 -2.63
N PRO A 191 38.89 6.34 -2.50
CA PRO A 191 38.42 5.58 -1.35
C PRO A 191 39.21 4.28 -1.16
N SER A 192 39.68 4.00 0.06
CA SER A 192 40.45 2.81 0.40
C SER A 192 40.61 2.63 1.92
N GLY A 193 40.51 1.38 2.38
CA GLY A 193 40.90 0.98 3.74
C GLY A 193 39.90 1.33 4.83
N LEU A 194 40.27 1.05 6.07
CA LEU A 194 39.50 1.39 7.28
C LEU A 194 39.76 2.83 7.73
N THR A 195 38.93 3.35 8.63
CA THR A 195 39.02 4.72 9.17
C THR A 195 39.84 4.77 10.47
N ASP A 196 40.92 5.54 10.51
CA ASP A 196 41.60 5.96 11.75
C ASP A 196 41.86 7.47 11.74
N GLY A 197 40.93 8.24 12.32
CA GLY A 197 41.06 9.69 12.43
C GLY A 197 42.31 10.15 13.20
N LEU A 198 42.87 9.34 14.11
CA LEU A 198 44.06 9.71 14.87
C LEU A 198 45.33 9.73 14.02
N ALA A 199 45.36 8.95 12.94
CA ALA A 199 46.49 8.89 12.01
C ALA A 199 46.76 10.24 11.32
N SER A 200 45.77 11.13 11.22
CA SER A 200 45.89 12.45 10.60
C SER A 200 46.73 13.46 11.39
N PHE A 201 46.79 13.33 12.72
CA PHE A 201 47.36 14.37 13.60
C PHE A 201 48.85 14.66 13.41
N PRO A 202 49.74 13.69 13.14
CA PRO A 202 51.14 13.99 12.81
C PRO A 202 51.28 14.93 11.60
N SER A 203 50.52 14.68 10.53
CA SER A 203 50.51 15.51 9.32
C SER A 203 49.89 16.88 9.57
N ILE A 204 48.81 16.95 10.34
CA ILE A 204 48.21 18.23 10.79
C ILE A 204 49.24 19.05 11.56
N GLN A 205 49.91 18.44 12.54
CA GLN A 205 50.91 19.11 13.38
C GLN A 205 52.07 19.66 12.53
N GLN A 206 52.56 18.88 11.56
CA GLN A 206 53.59 19.32 10.62
C GLN A 206 53.18 20.56 9.82
N LEU A 207 51.95 20.60 9.29
CA LEU A 207 51.45 21.75 8.54
C LEU A 207 51.21 22.97 9.44
N ILE A 208 50.68 22.78 10.65
CA ILE A 208 50.44 23.87 11.60
C ILE A 208 51.77 24.49 12.07
N ASP A 209 52.84 23.72 12.20
CA ASP A 209 54.17 24.24 12.53
C ASP A 209 54.78 25.08 11.40
N GLN A 210 54.31 24.89 10.16
CA GLN A 210 54.66 25.68 8.98
C GLN A 210 53.65 26.79 8.65
N ALA A 211 52.56 26.89 9.41
CA ALA A 211 51.53 27.90 9.21
C ALA A 211 52.07 29.29 9.56
N ARG A 212 51.54 30.31 8.89
CA ARG A 212 51.92 31.71 9.13
C ARG A 212 51.56 32.11 10.56
N PRO A 213 52.49 32.71 11.33
CA PRO A 213 52.21 33.13 12.71
C PRO A 213 51.01 34.07 12.82
N GLU A 214 50.87 34.99 11.86
CA GLU A 214 49.82 36.01 11.78
C GLU A 214 48.50 35.53 11.17
N ALA A 215 48.47 34.34 10.58
CA ALA A 215 47.27 33.79 9.95
C ALA A 215 46.31 33.17 10.97
N ASP A 216 45.02 33.32 10.71
CA ASP A 216 44.00 32.49 11.35
C ASP A 216 44.13 31.07 10.77
N LYS A 217 44.11 30.06 11.66
CA LYS A 217 44.44 28.66 11.33
C LYS A 217 43.19 27.81 11.50
N VAL A 218 42.84 27.05 10.46
CA VAL A 218 41.60 26.26 10.43
C VAL A 218 41.88 24.85 9.95
N VAL A 219 41.25 23.88 10.60
CA VAL A 219 41.24 22.47 10.19
C VAL A 219 39.79 22.04 9.96
N VAL A 220 39.50 21.48 8.80
CA VAL A 220 38.17 20.99 8.43
C VAL A 220 38.24 19.51 8.16
N PHE A 221 37.63 18.71 9.04
CA PHE A 221 37.46 17.28 8.85
C PHE A 221 36.25 17.01 7.96
N TYR A 222 36.40 16.10 7.00
CA TYR A 222 35.29 15.48 6.28
C TYR A 222 35.31 13.98 6.52
N THR A 223 34.28 13.41 7.12
CA THR A 223 34.23 12.00 7.55
C THR A 223 32.78 11.53 7.70
N ASP A 224 32.55 10.22 7.69
CA ASP A 224 31.26 9.61 8.05
C ASP A 224 31.02 9.56 9.58
N GLY A 225 31.96 10.07 10.39
CA GLY A 225 31.79 10.18 11.84
C GLY A 225 31.97 8.86 12.60
N GLN A 226 32.45 7.80 11.94
CA GLN A 226 32.91 6.60 12.62
C GLN A 226 34.29 6.85 13.23
N VAL A 227 34.35 6.87 14.57
CA VAL A 227 35.59 7.12 15.31
C VAL A 227 35.74 6.07 16.40
N ASP A 228 36.78 5.24 16.29
CA ASP A 228 37.06 4.15 17.24
C ASP A 228 37.40 4.63 18.66
N ASN A 229 37.97 5.84 18.80
CA ASN A 229 38.37 6.39 20.08
C ASN A 229 38.07 7.89 20.22
N VAL A 230 36.82 8.19 20.55
CA VAL A 230 36.28 9.54 20.74
C VAL A 230 37.14 10.36 21.71
N ASP A 231 37.50 9.81 22.87
CA ASP A 231 38.26 10.52 23.91
C ASP A 231 39.68 10.93 23.46
N LYS A 232 40.40 10.02 22.79
CA LYS A 232 41.74 10.32 22.27
C LYS A 232 41.68 11.39 21.18
N MET A 233 40.69 11.30 20.29
CA MET A 233 40.52 12.28 19.22
C MET A 233 40.14 13.65 19.78
N ALA A 234 39.23 13.70 20.75
CA ALA A 234 38.89 14.91 21.49
C ALA A 234 40.12 15.55 22.16
N GLY A 235 40.96 14.74 22.83
CA GLY A 235 42.20 15.23 23.45
C GLY A 235 43.21 15.82 22.44
N LYS A 236 43.24 15.30 21.20
CA LYS A 236 44.09 15.84 20.13
C LYS A 236 43.53 17.13 19.54
N VAL A 237 42.21 17.21 19.32
CA VAL A 237 41.53 18.44 18.89
C VAL A 237 41.68 19.55 19.94
N ASP A 238 41.57 19.22 21.23
CA ASP A 238 41.82 20.16 22.31
C ASP A 238 43.25 20.74 22.30
N GLY A 239 44.24 19.92 21.93
CA GLY A 239 45.61 20.38 21.68
C GLY A 239 45.72 21.43 20.57
N LEU A 240 44.95 21.27 19.48
CA LEU A 240 44.87 22.25 18.40
C LEU A 240 44.20 23.55 18.86
N ARG A 241 43.09 23.46 19.62
CA ARG A 241 42.39 24.63 20.18
C ARG A 241 43.28 25.45 21.10
N ARG A 242 44.09 24.80 21.96
CA ARG A 242 45.08 25.48 22.82
C ARG A 242 46.14 26.26 22.03
N ARG A 243 46.36 25.91 20.76
CA ARG A 243 47.24 26.63 19.82
C ARG A 243 46.50 27.67 18.98
N LYS A 244 45.24 27.98 19.30
CA LYS A 244 44.35 28.90 18.55
C LYS A 244 44.11 28.44 17.11
N VAL A 245 43.97 27.13 16.91
CA VAL A 245 43.52 26.54 15.65
C VAL A 245 42.04 26.20 15.77
N GLU A 246 41.22 26.74 14.88
CA GLU A 246 39.78 26.43 14.82
C GLU A 246 39.57 25.10 14.08
N THR A 247 38.75 24.23 14.65
CA THR A 247 38.49 22.89 14.11
C THR A 247 37.01 22.70 13.81
N TYR A 248 36.72 22.18 12.63
CA TYR A 248 35.38 21.90 12.13
C TYR A 248 35.27 20.46 11.65
N THR A 249 34.06 19.91 11.72
CA THR A 249 33.72 18.64 11.08
C THR A 249 32.51 18.83 10.17
N VAL A 250 32.62 18.31 8.96
CA VAL A 250 31.52 18.13 8.03
C VAL A 250 31.27 16.63 7.90
N ILE A 251 30.10 16.18 8.35
CA ILE A 251 29.72 14.76 8.29
C ILE A 251 29.17 14.42 6.91
N THR A 252 29.29 13.18 6.45
CA THR A 252 28.66 12.75 5.20
C THR A 252 27.12 12.85 5.25
N PRO A 253 26.45 13.13 4.11
CA PRO A 253 24.99 13.12 4.03
C PRO A 253 24.33 11.76 4.32
N SER A 254 25.08 10.66 4.19
CA SER A 254 24.59 9.29 4.30
C SER A 254 24.37 8.79 5.74
N GLY A 255 24.52 9.66 6.75
CA GLY A 255 24.10 9.37 8.12
C GLY A 255 25.20 8.89 9.05
N GLY A 256 26.24 9.72 9.23
CA GLY A 256 27.22 9.52 10.29
C GLY A 256 26.66 9.68 11.71
N ASN A 257 27.47 9.37 12.74
CA ASN A 257 27.09 9.60 14.14
C ASN A 257 27.50 11.03 14.59
N PRO A 258 26.61 12.04 14.52
CA PRO A 258 26.95 13.40 14.90
C PRO A 258 27.32 13.54 16.37
N SER A 259 26.80 12.66 17.24
CA SER A 259 27.06 12.72 18.68
C SER A 259 28.55 12.54 18.99
N ASN A 260 29.22 11.60 18.33
CA ASN A 260 30.66 11.38 18.50
C ASN A 260 31.47 12.61 18.08
N MET A 261 31.13 13.20 16.93
CA MET A 261 31.83 14.39 16.45
C MET A 261 31.56 15.64 17.29
N ILE A 262 30.35 15.76 17.88
CA ILE A 262 30.02 16.84 18.82
C ILE A 262 30.89 16.72 20.08
N MET A 263 31.09 15.51 20.60
CA MET A 263 31.99 15.27 21.73
C MET A 263 33.45 15.61 21.39
N ILE A 264 33.90 15.26 20.18
CA ILE A 264 35.29 15.53 19.73
C ILE A 264 35.54 17.04 19.54
N MET A 265 34.58 17.77 18.96
CA MET A 265 34.71 19.19 18.69
C MET A 265 34.42 20.07 19.91
N ASP A 266 33.68 19.55 20.90
CA ASP A 266 33.27 20.26 22.13
C ASP A 266 32.55 21.59 21.82
N ASN A 267 31.95 21.65 20.62
CA ASN A 267 31.08 22.72 20.17
C ASN A 267 30.16 22.20 19.04
N PRO A 268 28.84 22.06 19.28
CA PRO A 268 27.93 21.55 18.26
C PRO A 268 27.83 22.46 17.03
N ALA A 269 28.16 23.76 17.14
CA ALA A 269 28.18 24.67 15.99
C ALA A 269 29.34 24.37 15.00
N HIS A 270 30.34 23.59 15.42
CA HIS A 270 31.48 23.17 14.61
C HIS A 270 31.26 21.81 13.93
N VAL A 271 30.13 21.16 14.20
CA VAL A 271 29.73 19.92 13.54
C VAL A 271 28.59 20.24 12.56
N LEU A 272 28.85 20.01 11.28
CA LEU A 272 27.93 20.33 10.20
C LEU A 272 27.45 19.03 9.55
N VAL A 273 26.13 18.84 9.52
CA VAL A 273 25.48 17.64 8.96
C VAL A 273 24.67 18.07 7.73
N PRO A 274 25.24 17.96 6.52
CA PRO A 274 24.50 18.21 5.28
C PRO A 274 23.52 17.07 4.99
N HIS A 275 22.36 17.36 4.41
CA HIS A 275 21.39 16.30 4.05
C HIS A 275 21.61 15.76 2.63
N ASN A 276 22.35 16.50 1.79
CA ASN A 276 22.64 16.16 0.40
C ASN A 276 23.92 16.88 -0.09
N ALA A 277 24.32 16.62 -1.34
CA ALA A 277 25.50 17.23 -1.97
C ALA A 277 25.45 18.78 -2.03
N LYS A 278 24.26 19.36 -2.22
CA LYS A 278 24.07 20.81 -2.28
C LYS A 278 24.22 21.45 -0.89
N ASP A 279 23.73 20.76 0.13
CA ASP A 279 23.94 21.13 1.54
C ASP A 279 25.41 21.01 1.94
N LEU A 280 26.15 20.07 1.35
CA LEU A 280 27.57 19.85 1.63
C LEU A 280 28.41 21.07 1.24
N ALA A 281 28.20 21.63 0.04
CA ALA A 281 28.83 22.89 -0.35
C ALA A 281 28.46 24.03 0.62
N THR A 282 27.20 24.06 1.08
CA THR A 282 26.74 25.05 2.07
C THR A 282 27.39 24.87 3.44
N ALA A 283 27.67 23.63 3.86
CA ALA A 283 28.38 23.32 5.09
C ALA A 283 29.83 23.81 5.05
N PHE A 284 30.60 23.45 4.02
CA PHE A 284 31.96 23.98 3.84
C PHE A 284 31.96 25.50 3.73
N ARG A 285 30.96 26.06 3.05
CA ARG A 285 30.79 27.50 2.91
C ARG A 285 30.61 28.19 4.26
N LYS A 286 29.82 27.59 5.15
CA LYS A 286 29.63 28.07 6.53
C LYS A 286 30.91 28.06 7.34
N VAL A 287 31.79 27.08 7.14
CA VAL A 287 33.13 27.09 7.75
C VAL A 287 33.93 28.28 7.26
N ALA A 288 34.00 28.46 5.93
CA ALA A 288 34.68 29.62 5.34
C ALA A 288 34.09 30.94 5.86
N ASP A 289 32.78 31.13 5.89
CA ASP A 289 32.17 32.38 6.33
C ASP A 289 32.39 32.67 7.83
N GLN A 290 32.39 31.65 8.68
CA GLN A 290 32.70 31.81 10.11
C GLN A 290 34.13 32.28 10.35
N VAL A 291 35.06 31.74 9.58
CA VAL A 291 36.49 32.09 9.65
C VAL A 291 36.74 33.47 9.05
N THR A 292 36.06 33.78 7.94
CA THR A 292 36.34 34.98 7.16
C THR A 292 35.64 36.24 7.69
N GLY A 293 34.76 36.07 8.67
CA GLY A 293 34.03 37.13 9.34
C GLY A 293 32.60 37.24 8.84
N ILE A 294 31.68 37.06 9.77
CA ILE A 294 30.24 37.24 9.54
C ILE A 294 29.90 38.74 9.69
N TYR A 295 29.16 39.31 8.74
CA TYR A 295 28.59 40.67 8.87
C TYR A 295 27.51 40.69 9.95
N ALA A 296 26.60 39.72 9.90
CA ALA A 296 25.48 39.60 10.83
C ALA A 296 25.02 38.15 11.06
N LYS A 297 24.43 37.86 12.22
CA LYS A 297 23.91 36.53 12.61
C LYS A 297 22.38 36.53 12.64
N GLY A 298 21.77 35.36 12.72
CA GLY A 298 20.30 35.20 12.80
C GLY A 298 19.57 35.73 11.57
N ALA A 299 20.20 35.68 10.39
CA ALA A 299 19.64 36.29 9.19
C ALA A 299 18.45 35.50 8.64
N GLN A 300 17.36 36.20 8.35
CA GLN A 300 16.10 35.66 7.86
C GLN A 300 15.61 36.52 6.69
N LEU A 301 15.49 35.89 5.52
CA LEU A 301 14.94 36.52 4.33
C LEU A 301 13.42 36.32 4.29
N LEU A 302 12.69 37.41 4.10
CA LEU A 302 11.24 37.47 3.99
C LEU A 302 10.86 38.00 2.61
N HIS A 303 9.92 37.33 1.94
CA HIS A 303 9.37 37.76 0.67
C HIS A 303 7.85 37.59 0.65
N TYR A 304 7.11 38.70 0.71
CA TYR A 304 5.65 38.72 0.72
C TYR A 304 5.09 38.64 -0.70
N ILE A 305 4.73 37.44 -1.13
CA ILE A 305 4.24 37.17 -2.50
C ILE A 305 2.76 37.51 -2.60
N ASP A 306 2.34 38.11 -3.72
CA ASP A 306 0.90 38.32 -3.97
C ASP A 306 0.23 37.00 -4.38
N GLY A 307 -0.24 36.24 -3.38
CA GLY A 307 -0.85 34.92 -3.55
C GLY A 307 -2.12 34.90 -4.42
N ARG A 308 -2.70 36.08 -4.73
CA ARG A 308 -3.81 36.22 -5.69
C ARG A 308 -3.34 35.99 -7.13
N HIS A 309 -2.12 36.41 -7.45
CA HIS A 309 -1.57 36.39 -8.79
C HIS A 309 -0.49 35.33 -8.98
N PHE A 310 0.12 34.84 -7.89
CA PHE A 310 1.23 33.89 -7.94
C PHE A 310 1.04 32.70 -6.99
N ALA A 311 1.54 31.54 -7.41
CA ALA A 311 1.81 30.36 -6.59
C ALA A 311 3.32 30.11 -6.54
N THR A 312 3.80 29.50 -5.46
CA THR A 312 5.20 29.12 -5.30
C THR A 312 5.27 27.63 -4.98
N PRO A 313 5.34 26.77 -6.00
CA PRO A 313 5.48 25.33 -5.79
C PRO A 313 6.90 25.08 -5.28
N LEU A 314 7.07 25.15 -3.97
CA LEU A 314 8.32 24.81 -3.31
C LEU A 314 8.48 23.29 -3.37
N GLU A 315 9.68 22.83 -3.74
CA GLU A 315 10.06 21.42 -3.63
C GLU A 315 10.22 21.08 -2.15
N ASP A 316 9.92 19.82 -1.77
CA ASP A 316 9.94 19.37 -0.37
C ASP A 316 11.35 19.47 0.27
N ASP A 317 12.39 19.54 -0.56
CA ASP A 317 13.80 19.72 -0.16
C ASP A 317 14.24 21.20 -0.12
N SER A 318 13.36 22.14 -0.46
CA SER A 318 13.72 23.56 -0.47
C SER A 318 13.82 24.13 0.95
N SER A 319 14.83 24.97 1.19
CA SER A 319 15.04 25.64 2.47
C SER A 319 14.03 26.77 2.76
N TRP A 320 13.11 27.04 1.82
CA TRP A 320 12.07 28.05 1.94
C TRP A 320 10.86 27.49 2.69
N ARG A 321 10.28 28.30 3.58
CA ARG A 321 9.06 27.97 4.33
C ARG A 321 7.98 28.99 4.04
N VAL A 322 6.74 28.55 3.85
CA VAL A 322 5.59 29.45 3.69
C VAL A 322 5.02 29.77 5.07
N ASN A 323 4.97 31.05 5.45
CA ASN A 323 4.40 31.52 6.71
C ASN A 323 3.57 32.79 6.47
N ASN A 324 2.26 32.75 6.73
CA ASN A 324 1.36 33.92 6.60
C ASN A 324 1.48 34.69 5.26
N ASN A 325 1.48 33.97 4.13
CA ASN A 325 1.70 34.50 2.76
C ASN A 325 3.09 35.12 2.49
N ALA A 326 4.03 35.00 3.42
CA ALA A 326 5.43 35.30 3.19
C ALA A 326 6.22 34.00 2.95
N LEU A 327 7.10 34.02 1.97
CA LEU A 327 8.19 33.06 1.90
C LEU A 327 9.29 33.50 2.87
N GLN A 328 9.65 32.59 3.76
CA GLN A 328 10.69 32.76 4.76
C GLN A 328 11.86 31.82 4.46
N LEU A 329 13.07 32.35 4.39
CA LEU A 329 14.30 31.56 4.31
C LEU A 329 15.20 31.94 5.48
N ASN A 330 15.52 30.96 6.33
CA ASN A 330 16.48 31.14 7.41
C ASN A 330 17.90 30.99 6.85
N ILE A 331 18.55 32.12 6.54
CA ILE A 331 19.92 32.18 6.03
C ILE A 331 20.92 31.85 7.16
N GLY A 332 20.59 32.23 8.39
CA GLY A 332 21.42 32.00 9.58
C GLY A 332 22.51 33.06 9.76
N TYR A 333 23.25 33.44 8.71
CA TYR A 333 24.25 34.52 8.79
C TYR A 333 24.41 35.26 7.44
N LEU A 334 24.86 36.51 7.48
CA LEU A 334 25.19 37.30 6.30
C LEU A 334 26.71 37.47 6.19
N PRO A 335 27.34 37.09 5.06
CA PRO A 335 28.77 37.26 4.86
C PRO A 335 29.10 38.59 4.17
N TYR A 336 30.37 39.01 4.16
CA TYR A 336 30.84 40.22 3.44
C TYR A 336 30.98 40.02 1.92
N ARG A 337 30.15 39.17 1.32
CA ARG A 337 30.15 38.85 -0.10
C ARG A 337 28.74 38.76 -0.65
N SER A 338 28.63 38.71 -1.97
CA SER A 338 27.33 38.55 -2.61
C SER A 338 26.80 37.13 -2.48
N MET A 339 25.50 36.98 -2.19
CA MET A 339 24.79 35.70 -2.16
C MET A 339 23.45 35.83 -2.88
N THR A 340 23.10 34.87 -3.73
CA THR A 340 21.83 34.87 -4.47
C THR A 340 20.95 33.71 -4.02
N TYR A 341 19.71 34.02 -3.62
CA TYR A 341 18.68 33.07 -3.21
C TYR A 341 17.60 33.00 -4.26
N LYS A 342 17.13 31.79 -4.58
CA LYS A 342 16.18 31.56 -5.68
C LYS A 342 14.97 30.79 -5.19
N HIS A 343 13.80 31.07 -5.75
CA HIS A 343 12.60 30.24 -5.59
C HIS A 343 11.70 30.31 -6.85
N PRO A 344 10.91 29.28 -7.13
CA PRO A 344 10.01 29.27 -8.28
C PRO A 344 8.77 30.17 -8.06
N LEU A 345 8.20 30.64 -9.16
CA LEU A 345 6.96 31.40 -9.27
C LEU A 345 6.11 30.85 -10.41
N VAL A 346 4.82 30.65 -10.17
CA VAL A 346 3.83 30.26 -11.20
C VAL A 346 2.69 31.29 -11.17
N PRO A 347 2.38 31.95 -12.29
CA PRO A 347 1.29 32.90 -12.32
C PRO A 347 -0.08 32.20 -12.34
N LYS A 348 -1.01 32.67 -11.52
CA LYS A 348 -2.41 32.22 -11.45
C LYS A 348 -3.36 33.03 -12.34
N SER A 349 -2.95 34.24 -12.73
CA SER A 349 -3.80 35.17 -13.46
C SER A 349 -3.03 35.94 -14.53
N ILE A 350 -3.72 36.24 -15.63
CA ILE A 350 -3.22 37.01 -16.78
C ILE A 350 -3.13 38.49 -16.42
N GLY A 351 -2.06 39.17 -16.80
CA GLY A 351 -1.89 40.60 -16.56
C GLY A 351 -0.43 41.02 -16.38
N LEU A 352 -0.21 42.30 -16.07
CA LEU A 352 1.09 42.85 -15.71
C LEU A 352 1.15 43.04 -14.19
N TRP A 353 1.80 42.11 -13.49
CA TRP A 353 1.73 42.02 -12.04
C TRP A 353 3.08 42.30 -11.38
N THR A 354 3.06 42.88 -10.19
CA THR A 354 4.21 42.93 -9.28
C THR A 354 4.27 41.62 -8.50
N VAL A 355 5.45 40.99 -8.40
CA VAL A 355 5.57 39.65 -7.79
C VAL A 355 5.17 39.62 -6.30
N GLY A 356 5.47 40.68 -5.56
CA GLY A 356 5.18 40.79 -4.14
C GLY A 356 4.38 42.04 -3.78
N ASN A 357 3.68 41.98 -2.64
CA ASN A 357 3.01 43.13 -2.05
C ASN A 357 4.01 44.08 -1.40
N GLU A 358 5.10 43.53 -0.85
CA GLU A 358 6.21 44.25 -0.22
C GLU A 358 7.54 43.80 -0.82
N PRO A 359 8.56 44.68 -0.90
CA PRO A 359 9.88 44.28 -1.38
C PRO A 359 10.46 43.20 -0.46
N PRO A 360 11.27 42.25 -0.99
CA PRO A 360 11.99 41.30 -0.13
C PRO A 360 12.83 42.03 0.92
N GLN A 361 12.82 41.51 2.15
CA GLN A 361 13.53 42.08 3.29
C GLN A 361 14.40 41.01 3.94
N VAL A 362 15.59 41.37 4.42
CA VAL A 362 16.42 40.50 5.25
C VAL A 362 16.56 41.09 6.64
N ASN A 363 16.01 40.38 7.63
CA ASN A 363 16.13 40.70 9.04
C ASN A 363 17.32 39.95 9.63
N PHE A 364 18.14 40.60 10.45
CA PHE A 364 19.31 39.97 11.07
C PHE A 364 19.72 40.68 12.35
N LEU A 365 20.63 40.06 13.11
CA LEU A 365 21.30 40.64 14.27
C LEU A 365 22.71 41.09 13.87
N ASP A 366 23.02 42.36 14.04
CA ASP A 366 24.37 42.88 13.80
C ASP A 366 25.38 42.33 14.83
N LYS A 367 26.65 42.77 14.73
CA LYS A 367 27.72 42.33 15.64
C LYS A 367 27.48 42.73 17.10
N GLN A 368 26.60 43.68 17.36
CA GLN A 368 26.18 44.14 18.68
C GLN A 368 24.87 43.45 19.14
N ASN A 369 24.44 42.40 18.43
CA ASN A 369 23.17 41.70 18.62
C ASN A 369 21.93 42.62 18.53
N GLN A 370 22.01 43.74 17.80
CA GLN A 370 20.85 44.60 17.55
C GLN A 370 20.14 44.14 16.27
N PRO A 371 18.79 44.08 16.26
CA PRO A 371 18.03 43.75 15.08
C PRO A 371 18.16 44.86 14.03
N GLN A 372 18.50 44.48 12.81
CA GLN A 372 18.60 45.32 11.64
C GLN A 372 17.80 44.68 10.49
N SER A 373 17.34 45.50 9.55
CA SER A 373 16.75 45.05 8.29
C SER A 373 17.41 45.73 7.10
N HIS A 374 17.55 45.00 6.01
CA HIS A 374 17.74 45.59 4.69
C HIS A 374 16.57 45.21 3.79
N ASP A 375 16.08 46.18 3.04
CA ASP A 375 14.98 45.99 2.09
C ASP A 375 15.50 46.08 0.66
N CYS A 376 14.89 45.32 -0.24
CA CYS A 376 15.12 45.48 -1.66
C CYS A 376 14.50 46.80 -2.15
N SER A 377 15.23 47.58 -2.95
CA SER A 377 14.72 48.86 -3.46
C SER A 377 13.64 48.72 -4.53
N ARG A 378 13.45 47.52 -5.09
CA ARG A 378 12.55 47.27 -6.21
C ARG A 378 11.77 45.95 -6.07
N GLN A 379 10.53 45.98 -6.58
CA GLN A 379 9.71 44.81 -6.84
C GLN A 379 9.64 44.59 -8.36
N PRO A 380 10.16 43.47 -8.90
CA PRO A 380 10.14 43.24 -10.33
C PRO A 380 8.71 42.93 -10.80
N ARG A 381 8.45 43.23 -12.06
CA ARG A 381 7.15 43.01 -12.71
C ARG A 381 7.22 41.82 -13.66
N LEU A 382 6.11 41.10 -13.76
CA LEU A 382 5.95 39.96 -14.66
C LEU A 382 4.76 40.19 -15.59
N LEU A 383 4.96 40.00 -16.89
CA LEU A 383 3.89 40.01 -17.88
C LEU A 383 3.41 38.58 -18.12
N VAL A 384 2.17 38.30 -17.74
CA VAL A 384 1.54 37.00 -17.91
C VAL A 384 0.51 37.09 -19.03
N LEU A 385 0.69 36.29 -20.08
CA LEU A 385 -0.22 36.16 -21.21
C LEU A 385 -0.98 34.83 -21.14
N SER A 386 -2.10 34.68 -21.83
CA SER A 386 -2.70 33.36 -22.05
C SER A 386 -2.95 33.13 -23.53
N TRP A 387 -2.99 31.86 -23.89
CA TRP A 387 -3.42 31.43 -25.22
C TRP A 387 -4.82 31.95 -25.56
N TRP A 388 -5.71 32.03 -24.56
CA TRP A 388 -7.05 32.57 -24.72
C TRP A 388 -7.06 34.07 -25.01
N LEU A 389 -6.23 34.86 -24.33
CA LEU A 389 -6.10 36.30 -24.59
C LEU A 389 -5.52 36.53 -25.99
N LEU A 390 -4.51 35.76 -26.40
CA LEU A 390 -3.98 35.82 -27.76
C LEU A 390 -5.07 35.45 -28.78
N LEU A 391 -5.79 34.36 -28.56
CA LEU A 391 -6.88 33.94 -29.45
C LEU A 391 -7.95 35.01 -29.57
N LEU A 392 -8.39 35.63 -28.47
CA LEU A 392 -9.34 36.75 -28.48
C LEU A 392 -8.80 37.97 -29.21
N ALA A 393 -7.54 38.32 -28.99
CA ALA A 393 -6.88 39.45 -29.66
C ALA A 393 -6.81 39.23 -31.19
N PHE A 394 -6.66 37.97 -31.63
CA PHE A 394 -6.63 37.58 -33.04
C PHE A 394 -7.97 37.09 -33.60
N LEU A 395 -9.01 36.97 -32.78
CA LEU A 395 -10.33 36.47 -33.18
C LEU A 395 -10.95 37.26 -34.35
N PRO A 396 -10.81 38.60 -34.42
CA PRO A 396 -11.24 39.36 -35.60
C PRO A 396 -10.54 38.91 -36.90
N ALA A 397 -9.24 38.57 -36.83
CA ALA A 397 -8.48 38.07 -37.97
C ALA A 397 -8.87 36.62 -38.35
N LEU A 398 -9.07 35.76 -37.36
CA LEU A 398 -9.52 34.37 -37.58
C LEU A 398 -10.93 34.31 -38.18
N TRP A 399 -11.84 35.15 -37.69
CA TRP A 399 -13.20 35.26 -38.23
C TRP A 399 -13.20 35.79 -39.67
N TRP A 400 -12.28 36.70 -40.00
CA TRP A 400 -12.05 37.18 -41.36
C TRP A 400 -11.61 36.04 -42.32
N ILE A 401 -10.75 35.13 -41.85
CA ILE A 401 -10.30 33.95 -42.61
C ILE A 401 -11.43 32.92 -42.79
N TRP A 402 -12.19 32.63 -41.73
CA TRP A 402 -13.27 31.63 -41.75
C TRP A 402 -14.37 31.98 -42.78
N ASN A 403 -14.79 33.24 -42.82
CA ASN A 403 -15.80 33.71 -43.78
C ASN A 403 -15.34 33.56 -45.25
N TYR A 404 -14.04 33.64 -45.52
CA TYR A 404 -13.48 33.41 -46.84
C TYR A 404 -13.46 31.93 -47.23
N LEU A 405 -13.20 31.03 -46.28
CA LEU A 405 -13.16 29.57 -46.52
C LEU A 405 -14.56 28.97 -46.72
N LYS A 406 -15.55 29.40 -45.94
CA LYS A 406 -16.95 28.93 -46.06
C LYS A 406 -17.51 29.11 -47.47
N TYR A 407 -17.17 30.23 -48.12
CA TYR A 407 -17.61 30.54 -49.49
C TYR A 407 -17.04 29.60 -50.57
N ARG A 408 -15.93 28.90 -50.30
CA ARG A 408 -15.25 28.04 -51.28
C ARG A 408 -15.72 26.60 -51.23
N TRP A 409 -16.39 26.20 -50.15
CA TRP A 409 -16.77 24.81 -49.92
C TRP A 409 -18.12 24.41 -50.56
N GLU A 410 -18.93 25.37 -51.00
CA GLU A 410 -20.28 25.14 -51.54
C GLU A 410 -20.32 24.74 -53.04
N SER A 411 -19.18 24.49 -53.71
CA SER A 411 -19.12 24.34 -55.18
C SER A 411 -18.79 22.94 -55.72
N GLU A 412 -18.99 21.87 -54.94
CA GLU A 412 -18.67 20.53 -55.47
C GLU A 412 -19.53 19.43 -54.83
N LYS A 413 -20.53 18.95 -55.59
CA LYS A 413 -20.80 17.52 -55.88
C LYS A 413 -22.25 17.27 -56.31
N THR A 414 -22.45 16.69 -57.48
CA THR A 414 -23.52 15.69 -57.71
C THR A 414 -23.23 14.89 -58.98
N GLU A 415 -23.19 13.55 -58.87
CA GLU A 415 -23.52 12.64 -59.98
C GLU A 415 -23.96 11.29 -59.38
N GLU A 416 -25.16 10.82 -59.72
CA GLU A 416 -25.79 9.60 -59.21
C GLU A 416 -25.90 8.50 -60.28
N SER A 417 -25.57 7.25 -59.91
CA SER A 417 -25.77 6.05 -60.73
C SER A 417 -26.96 5.20 -60.26
N ARG A 418 -27.66 4.57 -61.22
CA ARG A 418 -28.84 3.70 -61.05
C ARG A 418 -28.52 2.35 -60.40
N TYR A 419 -29.50 1.78 -59.68
CA TYR A 419 -29.36 0.56 -58.89
C TYR A 419 -30.51 -0.45 -59.11
N THR A 420 -30.21 -1.74 -58.92
CA THR A 420 -31.13 -2.91 -59.00
C THR A 420 -31.09 -3.69 -57.68
N PRO A 421 -32.23 -4.09 -57.08
CA PRO A 421 -32.33 -4.62 -55.71
C PRO A 421 -31.46 -5.88 -55.48
N PRO A 422 -30.66 -5.95 -54.39
CA PRO A 422 -29.83 -7.10 -54.09
C PRO A 422 -30.62 -8.14 -53.30
N SER A 423 -30.14 -9.38 -53.32
CA SER A 423 -30.53 -10.42 -52.37
C SER A 423 -30.22 -10.01 -50.93
N ILE A 424 -31.15 -10.29 -50.00
CA ILE A 424 -30.98 -10.08 -48.57
C ILE A 424 -29.94 -11.08 -48.06
N HIS A 425 -28.68 -10.68 -47.99
CA HIS A 425 -27.61 -11.48 -47.42
C HIS A 425 -27.46 -11.11 -45.94
N SER A 426 -27.67 -12.08 -45.05
CA SER A 426 -27.17 -11.94 -43.68
C SER A 426 -25.64 -11.96 -43.72
N PRO A 427 -24.95 -11.04 -43.03
CA PRO A 427 -23.49 -11.06 -42.99
C PRO A 427 -23.02 -12.39 -42.40
N LEU A 428 -21.90 -12.91 -42.90
CA LEU A 428 -21.29 -14.11 -42.31
C LEU A 428 -20.90 -13.80 -40.85
N PRO A 429 -21.15 -14.73 -39.91
CA PRO A 429 -20.77 -14.55 -38.52
C PRO A 429 -19.24 -14.39 -38.41
N PRO A 430 -18.75 -13.55 -37.50
CA PRO A 430 -17.32 -13.34 -37.33
C PRO A 430 -16.68 -14.57 -36.66
N SER A 431 -15.38 -14.73 -36.85
CA SER A 431 -14.59 -15.71 -36.09
C SER A 431 -14.67 -15.39 -34.60
N ALA A 432 -15.06 -16.36 -33.78
CA ALA A 432 -15.24 -16.17 -32.34
C ALA A 432 -13.92 -15.90 -31.61
N LEU A 433 -13.94 -15.05 -30.59
CA LEU A 433 -12.81 -14.88 -29.67
C LEU A 433 -12.60 -16.16 -28.87
N PRO A 434 -11.38 -16.71 -28.75
CA PRO A 434 -11.15 -17.81 -27.83
C PRO A 434 -11.54 -17.39 -26.41
N LEU A 435 -12.04 -18.33 -25.59
CA LEU A 435 -12.04 -18.09 -24.15
C LEU A 435 -10.60 -17.77 -23.73
N PRO A 436 -10.35 -16.69 -22.98
CA PRO A 436 -9.03 -16.46 -22.40
C PRO A 436 -8.73 -17.64 -21.49
N VAL A 437 -7.84 -18.53 -21.92
CA VAL A 437 -7.34 -19.61 -21.07
C VAL A 437 -6.13 -19.01 -20.36
N PRO A 438 -6.24 -18.63 -19.07
CA PRO A 438 -5.05 -18.22 -18.34
C PRO A 438 -4.06 -19.38 -18.40
N PRO A 439 -2.75 -19.11 -18.57
CA PRO A 439 -1.76 -20.18 -18.47
C PRO A 439 -1.92 -20.83 -17.09
N ILE A 440 -2.50 -22.04 -17.05
CA ILE A 440 -2.65 -22.82 -15.82
C ILE A 440 -1.25 -23.21 -15.39
N ARG A 441 -0.63 -22.36 -14.59
CA ARG A 441 0.56 -22.73 -13.86
C ARG A 441 0.10 -23.54 -12.68
N PRO A 442 0.66 -24.74 -12.46
CA PRO A 442 0.42 -25.45 -11.22
C PRO A 442 0.94 -24.57 -10.08
N ARG A 443 0.03 -23.86 -9.41
CA ARG A 443 0.37 -23.15 -8.17
C ARG A 443 0.90 -24.21 -7.22
N LYS A 444 2.09 -23.99 -6.65
CA LYS A 444 2.52 -24.84 -5.54
C LYS A 444 1.48 -24.64 -4.43
N THR A 445 1.20 -25.72 -3.71
CA THR A 445 0.06 -25.72 -2.79
C THR A 445 0.38 -25.01 -1.50
N VAL A 446 -0.45 -24.02 -1.19
CA VAL A 446 -0.54 -23.41 0.14
C VAL A 446 -0.99 -24.44 1.16
N ILE A 447 -0.62 -24.22 2.42
CA ILE A 447 -0.99 -25.11 3.51
C ILE A 447 -2.43 -24.82 3.96
N PRO A 448 -3.31 -25.82 4.02
CA PRO A 448 -4.64 -25.64 4.59
C PRO A 448 -4.57 -25.06 6.00
N THR A 449 -5.21 -23.91 6.19
CA THR A 449 -5.04 -23.10 7.39
C THR A 449 -6.38 -22.66 7.97
N LEU A 450 -6.56 -22.89 9.27
CA LEU A 450 -7.62 -22.31 10.08
C LEU A 450 -7.08 -21.10 10.84
N PHE A 451 -7.56 -19.91 10.52
CA PHE A 451 -7.22 -18.68 11.21
C PHE A 451 -8.24 -18.36 12.30
N ILE A 452 -7.77 -18.17 13.53
CA ILE A 452 -8.62 -17.86 14.69
C ILE A 452 -8.14 -16.55 15.33
N GLY A 453 -8.97 -15.53 15.29
CA GLY A 453 -8.72 -14.26 15.99
C GLY A 453 -9.44 -14.26 17.34
N ILE A 454 -8.74 -13.87 18.40
CA ILE A 454 -9.26 -13.81 19.77
C ILE A 454 -9.31 -12.35 20.24
N GLY A 455 -10.51 -11.88 20.58
CA GLY A 455 -10.76 -10.50 20.98
C GLY A 455 -10.66 -9.49 19.82
N GLY A 456 -10.80 -8.20 20.13
CA GLY A 456 -10.80 -7.12 19.12
C GLY A 456 -9.50 -6.98 18.32
N ALA A 457 -8.33 -7.18 18.92
CA ALA A 457 -7.07 -7.16 18.20
C ALA A 457 -6.91 -8.38 17.29
N GLY A 458 -7.36 -9.56 17.75
CA GLY A 458 -7.42 -10.77 16.94
C GLY A 458 -8.34 -10.60 15.73
N ARG A 459 -9.51 -9.94 15.91
CA ARG A 459 -10.39 -9.54 14.80
C ARG A 459 -9.64 -8.70 13.76
N THR A 460 -8.94 -7.67 14.22
CA THR A 460 -8.23 -6.74 13.35
C THR A 460 -7.11 -7.46 12.57
N ALA A 461 -6.37 -8.36 13.23
CA ALA A 461 -5.35 -9.19 12.60
C ALA A 461 -5.94 -10.18 11.57
N LEU A 462 -7.13 -10.76 11.80
CA LEU A 462 -7.81 -11.62 10.83
C LEU A 462 -8.13 -10.86 9.54
N TYR A 463 -8.75 -9.69 9.63
CA TYR A 463 -9.09 -8.91 8.44
C TYR A 463 -7.84 -8.40 7.72
N ALA A 464 -6.80 -7.99 8.46
CA ALA A 464 -5.51 -7.70 7.86
C ALA A 464 -4.94 -8.91 7.11
N THR A 465 -5.05 -10.11 7.70
CA THR A 465 -4.60 -11.38 7.08
C THR A 465 -5.42 -11.71 5.84
N GLN A 466 -6.73 -11.47 5.83
CA GLN A 466 -7.56 -11.62 4.63
C GLN A 466 -7.11 -10.70 3.50
N ASP A 467 -6.84 -9.43 3.82
CA ASP A 467 -6.37 -8.44 2.85
C ASP A 467 -4.99 -8.81 2.28
N ALA A 468 -4.05 -9.21 3.14
CA ALA A 468 -2.72 -9.66 2.72
C ALA A 468 -2.77 -10.94 1.86
N LEU A 469 -3.60 -11.94 2.23
CA LEU A 469 -3.74 -13.18 1.47
C LEU A 469 -4.50 -12.96 0.15
N LYS A 470 -5.48 -12.05 0.12
CA LYS A 470 -6.15 -11.62 -1.11
C LYS A 470 -5.12 -11.03 -2.08
N ALA A 471 -4.23 -10.16 -1.57
CA ALA A 471 -3.15 -9.59 -2.37
C ALA A 471 -2.14 -10.66 -2.83
N ALA A 472 -1.66 -11.51 -1.91
CA ALA A 472 -0.67 -12.57 -2.19
C ALA A 472 -1.14 -13.54 -3.27
N HIS A 473 -2.42 -13.91 -3.26
CA HIS A 473 -3.00 -14.91 -4.18
C HIS A 473 -3.80 -14.33 -5.34
N LEU A 474 -3.72 -13.01 -5.55
CA LEU A 474 -4.42 -12.26 -6.61
C LEU A 474 -5.93 -12.52 -6.60
N GLY A 475 -6.52 -12.52 -5.41
CA GLY A 475 -7.95 -12.69 -5.20
C GLY A 475 -8.52 -14.09 -5.49
N ASN A 476 -7.68 -15.11 -5.70
CA ASN A 476 -8.16 -16.47 -5.96
C ASN A 476 -8.94 -17.05 -4.76
N SER A 477 -10.24 -17.24 -4.93
CA SER A 477 -11.15 -17.72 -3.88
C SER A 477 -11.05 -19.21 -3.56
N GLN A 478 -10.26 -19.99 -4.31
CA GLN A 478 -10.13 -21.44 -4.10
C GLN A 478 -8.99 -21.82 -3.14
N GLN A 479 -8.59 -20.92 -2.25
CA GLN A 479 -7.58 -21.25 -1.24
C GLN A 479 -8.20 -22.06 -0.07
N PRO A 480 -7.47 -23.02 0.51
CA PRO A 480 -7.91 -23.84 1.63
C PRO A 480 -7.82 -23.09 2.98
N TYR A 481 -8.49 -21.94 3.07
CA TYR A 481 -8.51 -21.10 4.28
C TYR A 481 -9.89 -21.08 4.92
N HIS A 482 -9.91 -21.11 6.25
CA HIS A 482 -11.11 -20.83 7.05
C HIS A 482 -10.79 -19.79 8.10
N PHE A 483 -11.71 -18.85 8.36
CA PHE A 483 -11.52 -17.75 9.31
C PHE A 483 -12.60 -17.78 10.38
N MET A 484 -12.19 -17.65 11.63
CA MET A 484 -13.06 -17.64 12.81
C MET A 484 -12.64 -16.52 13.75
N TRP A 485 -13.60 -15.80 14.31
CA TRP A 485 -13.35 -14.79 15.34
C TRP A 485 -14.10 -15.14 16.63
N LEU A 486 -13.40 -15.12 17.76
CA LEU A 486 -13.93 -15.37 19.10
C LEU A 486 -13.89 -14.09 19.93
N ASP A 487 -15.01 -13.64 20.49
CA ASP A 487 -15.06 -12.47 21.40
C ASP A 487 -16.23 -12.51 22.39
N LEU A 488 -16.18 -11.61 23.38
CA LEU A 488 -17.27 -11.24 24.28
C LEU A 488 -18.06 -10.03 23.76
N SER A 489 -17.44 -9.19 22.93
CA SER A 489 -18.08 -7.95 22.47
C SER A 489 -19.17 -8.20 21.42
N HIS A 490 -20.38 -7.71 21.68
CA HIS A 490 -21.48 -7.67 20.69
C HIS A 490 -21.41 -6.45 19.77
N GLU A 491 -20.40 -5.58 19.91
CA GLU A 491 -20.26 -4.40 19.07
C GLU A 491 -19.70 -4.77 17.68
N SER A 492 -20.59 -5.13 16.76
CA SER A 492 -20.26 -5.43 15.36
C SER A 492 -19.78 -4.20 14.57
N ASN A 493 -20.01 -2.98 15.06
CA ASN A 493 -19.80 -1.72 14.35
C ASN A 493 -18.37 -1.15 14.38
N LEU A 494 -17.41 -1.82 15.01
CA LEU A 494 -16.00 -1.40 14.94
C LEU A 494 -15.54 -1.45 13.47
N LYS A 495 -15.35 -0.28 12.87
CA LYS A 495 -14.79 -0.14 11.53
C LYS A 495 -13.37 -0.68 11.55
N VAL A 496 -13.18 -1.87 10.99
CA VAL A 496 -11.85 -2.43 10.75
C VAL A 496 -11.26 -1.71 9.53
N PRO A 497 -9.98 -1.27 9.57
CA PRO A 497 -9.38 -0.50 8.49
C PRO A 497 -8.99 -1.34 7.26
N PHE A 498 -9.26 -2.65 7.29
CA PHE A 498 -8.90 -3.62 6.26
C PHE A 498 -10.16 -4.11 5.53
N GLU A 499 -10.02 -4.42 4.24
CA GLU A 499 -11.12 -4.92 3.42
C GLU A 499 -11.36 -6.42 3.70
N ALA A 500 -12.61 -6.80 3.95
CA ALA A 500 -12.95 -8.21 4.05
C ALA A 500 -12.82 -8.90 2.68
N TRP A 501 -12.13 -10.03 2.63
CA TRP A 501 -12.11 -10.85 1.42
C TRP A 501 -13.42 -11.62 1.31
N GLN A 502 -14.38 -11.13 0.52
CA GLN A 502 -15.75 -11.65 0.46
C GLN A 502 -15.85 -13.17 0.20
N ALA A 503 -14.86 -13.75 -0.51
CA ALA A 503 -14.79 -15.19 -0.74
C ALA A 503 -14.61 -16.01 0.55
N PHE A 504 -14.07 -15.40 1.58
CA PHE A 504 -13.81 -15.99 2.89
C PHE A 504 -14.52 -15.17 3.96
N SER A 505 -15.74 -15.53 4.30
CA SER A 505 -16.44 -14.91 5.44
C SER A 505 -15.76 -15.26 6.76
N VAL A 506 -15.51 -14.27 7.62
CA VAL A 506 -15.11 -14.52 9.01
C VAL A 506 -16.32 -15.05 9.78
N GLU A 507 -16.22 -16.27 10.30
CA GLU A 507 -17.23 -16.87 11.18
C GLU A 507 -17.14 -16.20 12.55
N GLU A 508 -18.04 -15.25 12.82
CA GLU A 508 -18.09 -14.52 14.09
C GLU A 508 -18.80 -15.36 15.16
N ILE A 509 -18.05 -15.76 16.19
CA ILE A 509 -18.54 -16.54 17.33
C ILE A 509 -18.43 -15.65 18.56
N ILE A 510 -19.56 -15.08 18.94
CA ILE A 510 -19.66 -14.14 20.07
C ILE A 510 -20.31 -14.86 21.24
N ALA A 511 -19.76 -14.68 22.44
CA ALA A 511 -20.31 -15.28 23.64
C ALA A 511 -21.77 -14.85 23.84
N PRO A 512 -22.67 -15.77 24.22
CA PRO A 512 -24.05 -15.43 24.49
C PRO A 512 -24.14 -14.43 25.67
N SER A 513 -25.19 -13.63 25.71
CA SER A 513 -25.34 -12.61 26.75
C SER A 513 -25.44 -13.18 28.17
N SER A 514 -25.77 -14.47 28.32
CA SER A 514 -25.72 -15.21 29.60
C SER A 514 -24.29 -15.40 30.10
N VAL A 515 -23.33 -15.59 29.19
CA VAL A 515 -21.89 -15.72 29.49
C VAL A 515 -21.25 -14.36 29.74
N CYS A 516 -21.69 -13.33 29.00
CA CYS A 516 -21.16 -11.98 29.19
C CYS A 516 -21.54 -11.35 30.55
N LYS A 517 -22.60 -11.85 31.20
CA LYS A 517 -23.02 -11.41 32.53
C LYS A 517 -22.43 -12.32 33.60
N ILE A 518 -21.24 -11.97 34.05
CA ILE A 518 -20.45 -12.83 34.93
C ILE A 518 -21.13 -13.00 36.29
N THR A 519 -21.41 -14.25 36.63
CA THR A 519 -21.72 -14.64 38.00
C THR A 519 -20.43 -15.06 38.70
N ILE A 520 -20.08 -14.41 39.80
CA ILE A 520 -18.89 -14.74 40.58
C ILE A 520 -19.09 -16.11 41.26
N PRO A 521 -18.25 -17.11 40.96
CA PRO A 521 -18.37 -18.44 41.55
C PRO A 521 -17.97 -18.42 43.02
N SER A 522 -18.57 -19.29 43.83
CA SER A 522 -18.24 -19.48 45.24
C SER A 522 -17.92 -20.94 45.51
N GLY A 523 -16.64 -21.24 45.80
CA GLY A 523 -16.19 -22.57 46.24
C GLY A 523 -15.96 -23.62 45.15
N GLU A 524 -15.85 -23.25 43.87
CA GLU A 524 -15.55 -24.19 42.79
C GLU A 524 -14.03 -24.48 42.70
N THR A 525 -13.61 -25.71 43.00
CA THR A 525 -12.19 -26.10 43.12
C THR A 525 -11.38 -25.99 41.83
N HIS A 526 -12.02 -26.10 40.67
CA HIS A 526 -11.36 -25.94 39.37
C HIS A 526 -11.12 -24.46 38.98
N LEU A 527 -11.67 -23.52 39.77
CA LEU A 527 -11.51 -22.07 39.61
C LEU A 527 -10.60 -21.45 40.68
N ASN A 528 -9.75 -22.25 41.34
CA ASN A 528 -8.81 -21.76 42.36
C ASN A 528 -7.81 -20.71 41.84
N TRP A 529 -7.68 -20.56 40.51
CA TRP A 529 -6.89 -19.50 39.88
C TRP A 529 -7.59 -18.13 39.86
N PHE A 530 -8.91 -18.08 40.10
CA PHE A 530 -9.73 -16.88 40.07
C PHE A 530 -9.94 -16.33 41.49
N ASP A 531 -9.52 -15.09 41.74
CA ASP A 531 -9.73 -14.39 43.01
C ASP A 531 -11.13 -13.77 43.05
N ALA A 532 -12.10 -14.53 43.57
CA ALA A 532 -13.49 -14.10 43.69
C ALA A 532 -13.66 -12.87 44.61
N ASP A 533 -12.80 -12.72 45.63
CA ASP A 533 -12.90 -11.64 46.62
C ASP A 533 -12.59 -10.27 45.99
N LYS A 534 -11.70 -10.25 44.99
CA LYS A 534 -11.39 -9.04 44.21
C LYS A 534 -12.62 -8.45 43.50
N HIS A 535 -13.57 -9.29 43.10
CA HIS A 535 -14.70 -8.91 42.24
C HIS A 535 -16.06 -8.94 42.92
N ILE A 536 -16.15 -9.42 44.18
CA ILE A 536 -17.43 -9.55 44.91
C ILE A 536 -18.16 -8.21 45.13
N HIS A 537 -17.41 -7.11 45.08
CA HIS A 537 -17.92 -5.75 45.26
C HIS A 537 -17.98 -4.93 43.95
N ASP A 538 -17.62 -5.52 42.82
CA ASP A 538 -17.67 -4.84 41.54
C ASP A 538 -19.12 -4.55 41.13
N ALA A 539 -19.33 -3.39 40.51
CA ALA A 539 -20.65 -3.01 40.00
C ALA A 539 -21.09 -3.97 38.87
N HIS A 540 -22.40 -4.14 38.70
CA HIS A 540 -22.96 -4.97 37.61
C HIS A 540 -22.44 -4.58 36.23
N ASP A 541 -22.15 -3.29 36.02
CA ASP A 541 -21.62 -2.78 34.75
C ASP A 541 -20.19 -3.27 34.47
N VAL A 542 -19.39 -3.51 35.51
CA VAL A 542 -18.02 -4.07 35.40
C VAL A 542 -18.07 -5.58 35.14
N LEU A 543 -19.05 -6.27 35.73
CA LEU A 543 -19.29 -7.71 35.52
C LEU A 543 -20.00 -8.02 34.20
N ASN A 544 -20.44 -6.99 33.46
CA ASN A 544 -21.03 -7.14 32.14
C ASN A 544 -19.98 -6.94 31.03
N LEU A 545 -19.48 -8.04 30.49
CA LEU A 545 -18.43 -8.06 29.48
C LEU A 545 -18.97 -7.95 28.04
N SER A 546 -20.24 -7.55 27.84
CA SER A 546 -20.87 -7.45 26.51
C SER A 546 -20.21 -6.43 25.57
N GLN A 547 -19.38 -5.54 26.11
CA GLN A 547 -18.56 -4.57 25.36
C GLN A 547 -17.08 -4.98 25.32
N GLY A 548 -16.78 -6.25 25.58
CA GLY A 548 -15.43 -6.77 25.79
C GLY A 548 -14.97 -6.66 27.24
N ALA A 549 -13.83 -7.30 27.54
CA ALA A 549 -13.33 -7.43 28.90
C ALA A 549 -12.62 -6.19 29.48
N GLN A 550 -12.44 -5.12 28.69
CA GLN A 550 -11.81 -3.86 29.13
C GLN A 550 -10.44 -4.03 29.84
N GLY A 551 -9.68 -5.07 29.45
CA GLY A 551 -8.38 -5.41 30.06
C GLY A 551 -8.45 -6.26 31.33
N GLN A 552 -9.64 -6.65 31.81
CA GLN A 552 -9.81 -7.58 32.94
C GLN A 552 -9.66 -9.03 32.47
N ARG A 553 -8.43 -9.53 32.51
CA ARG A 553 -8.04 -10.85 32.02
C ARG A 553 -8.70 -12.01 32.78
N ASP A 554 -8.76 -11.91 34.10
CA ASP A 554 -9.39 -12.88 35.00
C ASP A 554 -10.89 -13.03 34.73
N LEU A 555 -11.62 -11.92 34.62
CA LEU A 555 -13.05 -11.92 34.26
C LEU A 555 -13.28 -12.47 32.85
N ALA A 556 -12.42 -12.11 31.87
CA ALA A 556 -12.51 -12.68 30.54
C ALA A 556 -12.36 -14.19 30.56
N ARG A 557 -11.33 -14.70 31.25
CA ARG A 557 -11.08 -16.15 31.37
C ARG A 557 -12.23 -16.86 32.09
N LEU A 558 -12.82 -16.25 33.12
CA LEU A 558 -14.00 -16.80 33.80
C LEU A 558 -15.20 -16.91 32.84
N ALA A 559 -15.38 -15.91 31.97
CA ALA A 559 -16.40 -15.96 30.93
C ALA A 559 -16.22 -17.16 29.99
N LEU A 560 -14.98 -17.46 29.58
CA LEU A 560 -14.69 -18.63 28.74
C LEU A 560 -15.12 -19.93 29.44
N PHE A 561 -14.83 -20.08 30.73
CA PHE A 561 -15.22 -21.27 31.49
C PHE A 561 -16.76 -21.40 31.59
N GLN A 562 -17.46 -20.29 31.82
CA GLN A 562 -18.93 -20.26 31.79
C GLN A 562 -19.48 -20.62 30.40
N TRP A 563 -18.80 -20.19 29.33
CA TRP A 563 -19.18 -20.54 27.97
C TRP A 563 -18.99 -22.02 27.68
N LEU A 564 -17.86 -22.60 28.11
CA LEU A 564 -17.60 -24.03 27.97
C LEU A 564 -18.63 -24.87 28.75
N LYS A 565 -19.02 -24.40 29.95
CA LYS A 565 -20.09 -25.03 30.76
C LYS A 565 -21.46 -25.00 30.07
N SER A 566 -21.75 -23.96 29.29
CA SER A 566 -23.01 -23.90 28.51
C SER A 566 -23.06 -24.88 27.32
N ALA A 567 -21.95 -25.56 27.02
CA ALA A 567 -21.78 -26.49 25.89
C ALA A 567 -21.96 -25.86 24.49
N GLU A 568 -21.97 -24.53 24.36
CA GLU A 568 -22.18 -23.85 23.06
C GLU A 568 -20.88 -23.62 22.25
N LEU A 569 -19.74 -23.37 22.91
CA LEU A 569 -18.49 -23.03 22.22
C LEU A 569 -17.82 -24.26 21.58
N LEU A 570 -17.79 -25.39 22.29
CA LEU A 570 -17.05 -26.58 21.85
C LEU A 570 -17.54 -27.14 20.51
N PRO A 571 -18.85 -27.26 20.24
CA PRO A 571 -19.34 -27.67 18.92
C PRO A 571 -18.92 -26.74 17.78
N GLN A 572 -18.76 -25.44 18.05
CA GLN A 572 -18.36 -24.46 17.04
C GLN A 572 -16.87 -24.58 16.70
N LEU A 573 -16.02 -24.77 17.73
CA LEU A 573 -14.60 -25.11 17.54
C LEU A 573 -14.44 -26.42 16.77
N GLU A 574 -15.23 -27.44 17.12
CA GLU A 574 -15.24 -28.73 16.40
C GLU A 574 -15.67 -28.56 14.94
N ALA A 575 -16.73 -27.80 14.66
CA ALA A 575 -17.22 -27.54 13.30
C ALA A 575 -16.15 -26.88 12.41
N ALA A 576 -15.43 -25.88 12.92
CA ALA A 576 -14.36 -25.24 12.16
C ALA A 576 -13.13 -26.13 11.99
N TYR A 577 -12.81 -26.94 13.00
CA TYR A 577 -11.78 -27.97 12.86
C TYR A 577 -12.14 -28.98 11.77
N GLN A 578 -13.41 -29.40 11.67
CA GLN A 578 -13.87 -30.27 10.58
C GLN A 578 -13.75 -29.59 9.20
N LYS A 579 -14.02 -28.28 9.09
CA LYS A 579 -13.79 -27.51 7.84
C LYS A 579 -12.31 -27.56 7.43
N LEU A 580 -11.38 -27.43 8.38
CA LEU A 580 -9.93 -27.57 8.11
C LEU A 580 -9.57 -28.97 7.60
N LEU A 581 -10.15 -30.03 8.19
CA LEU A 581 -9.90 -31.40 7.75
C LEU A 581 -10.45 -31.71 6.36
N ALA A 582 -11.53 -31.03 5.96
CA ALA A 582 -12.14 -31.18 4.64
C ALA A 582 -11.26 -30.65 3.49
N PHE A 583 -10.28 -29.78 3.78
CA PHE A 583 -9.33 -29.34 2.77
C PHE A 583 -8.33 -30.45 2.41
N GLU A 584 -8.05 -30.57 1.12
CA GLU A 584 -6.99 -31.44 0.61
C GLU A 584 -5.62 -30.87 1.01
N SER A 585 -4.72 -31.73 1.50
CA SER A 585 -3.35 -31.36 1.83
C SER A 585 -2.38 -32.22 1.04
N ILE A 586 -1.49 -31.59 0.28
CA ILE A 586 -0.50 -32.29 -0.55
C ILE A 586 0.54 -33.05 0.27
N GLU A 587 0.89 -32.54 1.46
CA GLU A 587 1.94 -33.11 2.31
C GLU A 587 1.41 -33.71 3.60
N GLY A 588 0.09 -33.78 3.77
CA GLY A 588 -0.54 -34.14 5.03
C GLY A 588 -0.46 -33.05 6.11
N THR A 589 0.26 -31.95 5.87
CA THR A 589 0.34 -30.81 6.78
C THR A 589 -0.92 -29.95 6.72
N ARG A 590 -1.46 -29.62 7.89
CA ARG A 590 -2.51 -28.62 8.09
C ARG A 590 -2.11 -27.78 9.29
N GLN A 591 -2.60 -26.55 9.40
CA GLN A 591 -2.25 -25.70 10.53
C GLN A 591 -3.42 -24.87 11.03
N ILE A 592 -3.29 -24.44 12.29
CA ILE A 592 -4.17 -23.51 12.95
C ILE A 592 -3.32 -22.33 13.43
N ILE A 593 -3.65 -21.12 12.97
CA ILE A 593 -2.96 -19.88 13.36
C ILE A 593 -3.90 -19.09 14.27
N LEU A 594 -3.46 -18.83 15.50
CA LEU A 594 -4.20 -18.08 16.50
C LEU A 594 -3.61 -16.67 16.66
N PHE A 595 -4.45 -15.64 16.49
CA PHE A 595 -4.10 -14.25 16.75
C PHE A 595 -4.70 -13.78 18.07
N ALA A 596 -3.87 -13.23 18.95
CA ALA A 596 -4.35 -12.68 20.22
C ALA A 596 -3.54 -11.45 20.63
N ASP A 597 -4.14 -10.60 21.45
CA ASP A 597 -3.42 -9.51 22.10
C ASP A 597 -2.79 -9.95 23.42
N ARG A 598 -1.49 -9.71 23.58
CA ARG A 598 -0.71 -10.03 24.78
C ARG A 598 -1.17 -9.20 25.99
N THR A 599 -1.72 -8.01 25.74
CA THR A 599 -2.15 -7.08 26.80
C THR A 599 -3.67 -7.02 27.03
N GLY A 600 -4.46 -7.56 26.10
CA GLY A 600 -5.91 -7.43 26.09
C GLY A 600 -6.58 -8.46 26.99
N GLY A 601 -7.72 -8.14 27.60
CA GLY A 601 -8.40 -9.05 28.53
C GLY A 601 -8.81 -10.38 27.89
N VAL A 602 -9.50 -10.34 26.74
CA VAL A 602 -9.94 -11.55 26.02
C VAL A 602 -8.76 -12.29 25.37
N GLY A 603 -7.91 -11.57 24.63
CA GLY A 603 -6.74 -12.16 23.96
C GLY A 603 -5.81 -12.90 24.92
N SER A 604 -5.35 -12.23 25.97
CA SER A 604 -4.43 -12.80 26.97
C SER A 604 -5.09 -13.80 27.91
N GLY A 605 -6.41 -13.73 28.08
CA GLY A 605 -7.17 -14.63 28.93
C GLY A 605 -7.54 -15.96 28.26
N TRP A 606 -7.72 -15.98 26.93
CA TRP A 606 -8.26 -17.13 26.21
C TRP A 606 -7.25 -17.90 25.37
N LEU A 607 -6.16 -17.25 24.93
CA LEU A 607 -5.23 -17.80 23.93
C LEU A 607 -4.77 -19.24 24.22
N ILE A 608 -4.27 -19.50 25.43
CA ILE A 608 -3.74 -20.81 25.83
C ILE A 608 -4.86 -21.84 25.96
N ASP A 609 -5.99 -21.44 26.56
CA ASP A 609 -7.10 -22.35 26.82
C ASP A 609 -7.78 -22.79 25.51
N ILE A 610 -7.96 -21.88 24.54
CA ILE A 610 -8.45 -22.20 23.20
C ILE A 610 -7.48 -23.12 22.45
N ALA A 611 -6.17 -22.86 22.51
CA ALA A 611 -5.17 -23.71 21.88
C ALA A 611 -5.15 -25.14 22.48
N ARG A 612 -5.26 -25.26 23.81
CA ARG A 612 -5.42 -26.56 24.50
C ARG A 612 -6.65 -27.31 24.01
N LEU A 613 -7.81 -26.64 23.95
CA LEU A 613 -9.05 -27.26 23.49
C LEU A 613 -8.94 -27.75 22.05
N LEU A 614 -8.34 -26.96 21.16
CA LEU A 614 -8.11 -27.35 19.76
C LEU A 614 -7.14 -28.54 19.66
N ARG A 615 -6.09 -28.59 20.48
CA ARG A 615 -5.17 -29.74 20.54
C ARG A 615 -5.89 -31.01 21.02
N ARG A 616 -6.73 -30.90 22.06
CA ARG A 616 -7.57 -32.02 22.55
C ARG A 616 -8.55 -32.48 21.48
N LEU A 617 -9.24 -31.56 20.81
CA LEU A 617 -10.13 -31.86 19.68
C LEU A 617 -9.38 -32.58 18.55
N ALA A 618 -8.17 -32.14 18.23
CA ALA A 618 -7.36 -32.74 17.20
C ALA A 618 -6.99 -34.20 17.55
N ARG A 619 -6.59 -34.48 18.79
CA ARG A 619 -6.31 -35.85 19.27
C ARG A 619 -7.55 -36.74 19.25
N LYS A 620 -8.65 -36.27 19.84
CA LYS A 620 -9.93 -37.00 19.82
C LYS A 620 -10.35 -37.34 18.39
N THR A 621 -10.17 -36.40 17.46
CA THR A 621 -10.49 -36.63 16.05
C THR A 621 -9.53 -37.59 15.39
N ARG A 622 -8.23 -37.51 15.71
CA ARG A 622 -7.20 -38.42 15.23
C ARG A 622 -7.50 -39.87 15.65
N GLU A 623 -7.82 -40.07 16.92
CA GLU A 623 -8.21 -41.37 17.48
C GLU A 623 -9.47 -41.91 16.82
N LYS A 624 -10.50 -41.05 16.65
CA LYS A 624 -11.79 -41.44 16.07
C LYS A 624 -11.72 -41.75 14.57
N ASN A 625 -10.93 -40.97 13.81
CA ASN A 625 -10.90 -41.03 12.35
C ASN A 625 -9.64 -41.72 11.79
N HIS A 626 -8.76 -42.24 12.66
CA HIS A 626 -7.46 -42.82 12.29
C HIS A 626 -6.62 -41.91 11.37
N LEU A 627 -6.57 -40.61 11.69
CA LEU A 627 -5.76 -39.67 10.90
C LEU A 627 -4.28 -39.82 11.25
N ASP A 628 -3.42 -39.72 10.23
CA ASP A 628 -1.97 -39.84 10.41
C ASP A 628 -1.30 -38.57 10.96
N PHE A 629 -2.04 -37.45 11.08
CA PHE A 629 -1.47 -36.15 11.44
C PHE A 629 -2.31 -35.41 12.49
N ILE A 630 -1.66 -34.47 13.18
CA ILE A 630 -2.26 -33.46 14.06
C ILE A 630 -1.90 -32.11 13.45
N PRO A 631 -2.84 -31.16 13.28
CA PRO A 631 -2.49 -29.85 12.76
C PRO A 631 -1.47 -29.12 13.62
N ASP A 632 -0.61 -28.40 12.92
CA ASP A 632 0.39 -27.53 13.50
C ASP A 632 -0.28 -26.30 14.15
N MET A 633 -0.01 -26.08 15.43
CA MET A 633 -0.58 -24.98 16.21
C MET A 633 0.41 -23.82 16.27
N ILE A 634 0.07 -22.68 15.68
CA ILE A 634 0.91 -21.49 15.65
C ILE A 634 0.20 -20.35 16.36
N GLY A 635 0.84 -19.74 17.36
CA GLY A 635 0.34 -18.53 18.00
C GLY A 635 1.10 -17.31 17.50
N ILE A 636 0.37 -16.27 17.08
CA ILE A 636 0.91 -14.96 16.74
C ILE A 636 0.31 -13.96 17.75
N ILE A 637 1.15 -13.50 18.69
CA ILE A 637 0.75 -12.60 19.76
C ILE A 637 1.14 -11.16 19.44
N ASN A 638 0.19 -10.24 19.56
CA ASN A 638 0.44 -8.81 19.44
C ASN A 638 1.01 -8.30 20.76
N ALA A 639 2.17 -7.66 20.75
CA ALA A 639 2.84 -7.12 21.94
C ALA A 639 2.90 -5.59 21.90
N PRO A 640 1.78 -4.90 22.16
CA PRO A 640 1.73 -3.44 22.14
C PRO A 640 2.45 -2.79 23.33
N THR A 641 3.04 -1.62 23.09
CA THR A 641 3.65 -0.77 24.12
C THR A 641 2.56 0.02 24.86
N TYR A 642 1.84 -0.63 25.78
CA TYR A 642 0.66 -0.06 26.47
C TYR A 642 0.90 0.35 27.94
N PRO A 643 -0.02 1.14 28.54
CA PRO A 643 0.05 1.56 29.95
C PRO A 643 0.05 0.40 30.95
N GLU A 644 0.43 0.69 32.20
CA GLU A 644 0.69 -0.26 33.32
C GLU A 644 -0.25 -1.49 33.42
N ARG A 645 -1.57 -1.35 33.18
CA ARG A 645 -2.51 -2.49 33.22
C ARG A 645 -2.25 -3.53 32.13
N GLY A 646 -1.86 -3.11 30.93
CA GLY A 646 -1.52 -4.02 29.83
C GLY A 646 -0.28 -4.85 30.15
N GLN A 647 0.67 -4.27 30.90
CA GLN A 647 1.89 -4.94 31.33
C GLN A 647 1.60 -6.12 32.28
N ALA A 648 0.63 -5.99 33.19
CA ALA A 648 0.24 -7.09 34.08
C ALA A 648 -0.36 -8.27 33.31
N ASN A 649 -1.21 -8.00 32.31
CA ASN A 649 -1.77 -9.03 31.45
C ASN A 649 -0.69 -9.72 30.61
N GLN A 650 0.25 -8.94 30.07
CA GLN A 650 1.40 -9.46 29.34
C GLN A 650 2.24 -10.39 30.22
N GLN A 651 2.66 -9.94 31.40
CA GLN A 651 3.45 -10.75 32.33
C GLN A 651 2.73 -12.05 32.71
N ALA A 652 1.42 -11.97 32.96
CA ALA A 652 0.62 -13.14 33.30
C ALA A 652 0.52 -14.13 32.13
N LEU A 653 0.28 -13.64 30.90
CA LEU A 653 0.25 -14.51 29.72
C LEU A 653 1.62 -15.12 29.42
N ASP A 654 2.70 -14.35 29.56
CA ASP A 654 4.06 -14.83 29.29
C ASP A 654 4.45 -15.96 30.23
N MET A 655 4.18 -15.78 31.52
CA MET A 655 4.38 -16.82 32.52
C MET A 655 3.54 -18.05 32.19
N GLU A 656 2.26 -17.90 31.82
CA GLU A 656 1.42 -19.03 31.44
C GLU A 656 1.87 -19.70 30.14
N LEU A 657 2.37 -18.95 29.15
CA LEU A 657 2.91 -19.50 27.91
C LEU A 657 4.17 -20.30 28.19
N GLU A 658 5.09 -19.78 29.01
CA GLU A 658 6.32 -20.49 29.40
C GLU A 658 5.97 -21.82 30.12
N VAL A 659 5.07 -21.74 31.10
CA VAL A 659 4.54 -22.88 31.85
C VAL A 659 3.84 -23.88 30.90
N ALA A 660 3.00 -23.41 29.98
CA ALA A 660 2.23 -24.26 29.09
C ALA A 660 3.10 -24.87 27.98
N GLN A 661 4.14 -24.20 27.51
CA GLN A 661 5.09 -24.76 26.55
C GLN A 661 5.89 -25.93 27.13
N LEU A 662 6.02 -25.97 28.46
CA LEU A 662 6.64 -27.09 29.17
C LEU A 662 5.70 -28.29 29.37
N THR A 663 4.42 -28.21 28.97
CA THR A 663 3.40 -29.25 29.18
C THR A 663 3.75 -30.64 28.60
N GLY A 664 4.68 -30.72 27.64
CA GLY A 664 5.20 -32.02 27.15
C GLY A 664 6.30 -32.65 28.02
N ALA A 665 6.95 -31.85 28.88
CA ALA A 665 7.87 -32.36 29.90
C ALA A 665 7.17 -32.46 31.26
N PHE A 666 6.21 -31.58 31.52
CA PHE A 666 5.44 -31.48 32.76
C PHE A 666 3.94 -31.44 32.45
N PRO A 667 3.25 -32.60 32.28
CA PRO A 667 1.83 -32.64 31.95
C PRO A 667 0.99 -31.77 32.89
N GLN A 668 0.03 -31.03 32.33
CA GLN A 668 -0.82 -30.11 33.10
C GLN A 668 -2.28 -30.48 32.92
N ARG A 669 -3.02 -30.59 34.03
CA ARG A 669 -4.47 -30.71 33.96
C ARG A 669 -5.11 -29.35 34.13
N MET A 670 -5.75 -28.93 33.06
CA MET A 670 -6.75 -27.87 33.12
C MET A 670 -8.13 -28.49 33.09
N VAL A 671 -8.88 -28.32 34.19
CA VAL A 671 -10.27 -28.74 34.31
C VAL A 671 -11.16 -27.52 34.04
N TYR A 672 -11.87 -27.53 32.91
CA TYR A 672 -12.80 -26.44 32.55
C TYR A 672 -14.21 -26.64 33.11
N SER A 673 -14.59 -27.89 33.43
CA SER A 673 -15.87 -28.23 34.03
C SER A 673 -15.71 -29.45 34.94
N LEU A 674 -16.42 -29.46 36.07
CA LEU A 674 -16.55 -30.62 36.96
C LEU A 674 -17.63 -31.60 36.49
N GLU A 675 -18.44 -31.21 35.52
CA GLU A 675 -19.46 -32.10 34.95
C GLU A 675 -18.78 -33.18 34.08
N PRO A 676 -19.22 -34.45 34.19
CA PRO A 676 -18.53 -35.59 33.58
C PRO A 676 -18.53 -35.58 32.03
N GLU A 677 -19.36 -34.75 31.42
CA GLU A 677 -19.44 -34.58 29.96
C GLU A 677 -19.34 -33.09 29.59
N PRO A 678 -18.58 -32.73 28.54
CA PRO A 678 -17.74 -33.61 27.73
C PRO A 678 -16.39 -33.91 28.38
N ALA A 679 -15.97 -35.18 28.38
CA ALA A 679 -14.70 -35.65 28.93
C ALA A 679 -13.48 -34.83 28.44
N LEU A 680 -13.57 -34.25 27.24
CA LEU A 680 -12.57 -33.36 26.65
C LEU A 680 -12.18 -32.18 27.57
N LEU A 681 -13.12 -31.68 28.39
CA LEU A 681 -12.89 -30.54 29.28
C LEU A 681 -12.08 -30.88 30.54
N ALA A 682 -11.93 -32.17 30.85
CA ALA A 682 -11.25 -32.65 32.05
C ALA A 682 -9.96 -33.46 31.76
N GLN A 683 -9.45 -33.38 30.52
CA GLN A 683 -8.25 -34.10 30.08
C GLN A 683 -6.94 -33.45 30.56
N THR A 684 -5.92 -34.28 30.79
CA THR A 684 -4.55 -33.84 31.01
C THR A 684 -3.93 -33.45 29.67
N ASP A 685 -3.36 -32.25 29.60
CA ASP A 685 -2.56 -31.83 28.47
C ASP A 685 -1.18 -32.48 28.60
N THR A 686 -0.77 -33.24 27.58
CA THR A 686 0.53 -33.95 27.53
C THR A 686 1.44 -33.41 26.43
N GLU A 687 1.02 -32.34 25.77
CA GLU A 687 1.78 -31.65 24.72
C GLU A 687 1.66 -30.14 24.94
N ALA A 688 2.62 -29.39 24.39
CA ALA A 688 2.53 -27.95 24.36
C ALA A 688 1.32 -27.50 23.50
N PRO A 689 0.58 -26.45 23.92
CA PRO A 689 -0.58 -25.96 23.18
C PRO A 689 -0.20 -25.37 21.81
N PHE A 690 1.03 -24.88 21.66
CA PHE A 690 1.56 -24.39 20.38
C PHE A 690 2.81 -25.16 19.99
N ASN A 691 2.94 -25.42 18.69
CA ASN A 691 4.20 -25.88 18.09
C ASN A 691 5.16 -24.71 17.89
N TRP A 692 4.65 -23.52 17.54
CA TRP A 692 5.44 -22.29 17.38
C TRP A 692 4.70 -21.08 17.94
N LEU A 693 5.47 -20.16 18.54
CA LEU A 693 4.99 -18.88 19.06
C LEU A 693 5.81 -17.74 18.46
N PHE A 694 5.10 -16.76 17.90
CA PHE A 694 5.65 -15.53 17.34
C PHE A 694 5.03 -14.33 18.04
N SER A 695 5.83 -13.32 18.35
CA SER A 695 5.44 -12.05 18.95
C SER A 695 5.68 -10.94 17.93
N VAL A 696 4.69 -10.08 17.72
CA VAL A 696 4.77 -8.94 16.82
C VAL A 696 4.61 -7.67 17.65
N ALA A 697 5.69 -6.89 17.75
CA ALA A 697 5.76 -5.68 18.56
C ALA A 697 5.83 -4.44 17.66
N GLU A 698 4.70 -3.75 17.49
CA GLU A 698 4.63 -2.41 16.89
C GLU A 698 3.79 -1.51 17.78
N ASP A 699 4.02 -0.19 17.74
CA ASP A 699 3.27 0.77 18.58
C ASP A 699 1.86 1.05 18.04
N ASP A 700 1.71 1.07 16.72
CA ASP A 700 0.44 1.34 16.04
C ASP A 700 -0.37 0.04 15.82
N ALA A 701 -1.68 0.09 16.11
CA ALA A 701 -2.55 -1.08 16.03
C ALA A 701 -2.75 -1.60 14.60
N ILE A 702 -2.76 -0.70 13.61
CA ILE A 702 -2.90 -1.04 12.19
C ILE A 702 -1.60 -1.67 11.70
N GLN A 703 -0.45 -1.09 12.06
CA GLN A 703 0.87 -1.66 11.75
C GLN A 703 1.04 -3.05 12.37
N ARG A 704 0.68 -3.25 13.64
CA ARG A 704 0.69 -4.59 14.27
C ARG A 704 -0.14 -5.59 13.50
N ALA A 705 -1.39 -5.24 13.16
CA ALA A 705 -2.26 -6.13 12.41
C ALA A 705 -1.70 -6.46 11.03
N SER A 706 -1.09 -5.47 10.35
CA SER A 706 -0.40 -5.66 9.07
C SER A 706 0.80 -6.60 9.20
N GLN A 707 1.65 -6.44 10.22
CA GLN A 707 2.78 -7.34 10.48
C GLN A 707 2.32 -8.80 10.73
N CYS A 708 1.24 -8.99 11.49
CA CYS A 708 0.64 -10.32 11.69
C CYS A 708 0.11 -10.93 10.39
N ALA A 709 -0.46 -10.10 9.52
CA ALA A 709 -0.91 -10.49 8.20
C ALA A 709 0.26 -10.91 7.30
N GLU A 710 1.35 -10.14 7.28
CA GLU A 710 2.56 -10.47 6.52
C GLU A 710 3.20 -11.77 6.99
N LEU A 711 3.27 -12.00 8.30
CA LEU A 711 3.79 -13.25 8.85
C LEU A 711 2.90 -14.43 8.46
N SER A 712 1.58 -14.23 8.48
CA SER A 712 0.62 -15.24 8.07
C SER A 712 0.74 -15.60 6.58
N ALA A 713 0.96 -14.61 5.72
CA ALA A 713 1.23 -14.84 4.31
C ALA A 713 2.47 -15.71 4.09
N VAL A 714 3.55 -15.48 4.86
CA VAL A 714 4.75 -16.35 4.83
C VAL A 714 4.43 -17.77 5.33
N LEU A 715 3.65 -17.88 6.41
CA LEU A 715 3.35 -19.16 7.06
C LEU A 715 2.38 -20.06 6.29
N VAL A 716 1.55 -19.52 5.39
CA VAL A 716 0.69 -20.37 4.53
C VAL A 716 1.44 -20.93 3.32
N GLU A 717 2.60 -20.37 2.99
CA GLU A 717 3.40 -20.78 1.85
C GLU A 717 4.37 -21.91 2.24
N ARG A 718 4.37 -22.99 1.47
CA ARG A 718 5.07 -24.23 1.80
C ARG A 718 6.57 -24.03 2.05
N TYR A 719 7.30 -23.43 1.10
CA TYR A 719 8.76 -23.31 1.18
C TYR A 719 9.23 -22.22 2.16
N PRO A 720 8.66 -20.99 2.14
CA PRO A 720 9.04 -19.97 3.12
C PRO A 720 8.76 -20.44 4.56
N ARG A 721 7.61 -21.08 4.79
CA ARG A 721 7.30 -21.68 6.09
C ARG A 721 8.28 -22.77 6.49
N LEU A 722 8.56 -23.75 5.62
CA LEU A 722 9.49 -24.83 5.97
C LEU A 722 10.83 -24.27 6.43
N SER A 723 11.31 -23.24 5.74
CA SER A 723 12.56 -22.55 6.04
C SER A 723 12.49 -21.80 7.37
N LEU A 724 11.43 -21.00 7.57
CA LEU A 724 11.17 -20.31 8.83
C LEU A 724 11.08 -21.27 10.05
N LEU A 725 10.49 -22.46 9.86
CA LEU A 725 10.21 -23.39 10.97
C LEU A 725 11.30 -24.45 11.18
N SER A 726 12.02 -24.87 10.14
CA SER A 726 13.01 -25.97 10.23
C SER A 726 14.27 -25.56 10.99
N GLU A 727 14.71 -24.32 10.85
CA GLU A 727 15.94 -23.84 11.49
C GLU A 727 15.75 -23.58 12.99
N ARG A 728 14.52 -23.29 13.41
CA ARG A 728 14.21 -23.02 14.82
C ARG A 728 14.17 -24.27 15.69
N GLY A 729 14.11 -25.46 15.07
CA GLY A 729 13.79 -26.69 15.76
C GLY A 729 12.43 -26.60 16.48
N THR A 730 12.17 -27.54 17.39
CA THR A 730 10.99 -27.48 18.27
C THR A 730 11.20 -26.51 19.45
N SER A 731 11.92 -25.40 19.21
CA SER A 731 12.19 -24.37 20.22
C SER A 731 10.89 -23.84 20.78
N ARG A 732 10.68 -24.10 22.06
CA ARG A 732 9.50 -23.72 22.86
C ARG A 732 9.43 -22.22 23.21
N LYS A 733 10.34 -21.40 22.66
CA LYS A 733 10.46 -19.98 22.97
C LYS A 733 9.55 -19.12 22.08
N ILE A 734 9.23 -17.91 22.55
CA ILE A 734 8.55 -16.88 21.77
C ILE A 734 9.60 -16.22 20.85
N ALA A 735 9.34 -16.16 19.54
CA ALA A 735 10.19 -15.38 18.62
C ALA A 735 9.57 -14.01 18.46
N ALA A 736 10.30 -12.96 18.83
CA ALA A 736 10.01 -11.63 18.30
C ALA A 736 10.22 -11.69 16.79
N THR A 737 9.18 -11.31 16.06
CA THR A 737 9.20 -11.23 14.62
C THR A 737 9.02 -9.78 14.21
N HIS A 738 9.91 -9.30 13.35
CA HIS A 738 9.77 -8.03 12.67
C HIS A 738 9.81 -8.28 11.17
N LEU A 739 8.79 -7.86 10.45
CA LEU A 739 8.69 -8.04 9.01
C LEU A 739 8.84 -6.71 8.30
N ASN A 740 9.70 -6.68 7.30
CA ASN A 740 9.71 -5.61 6.31
C ASN A 740 9.23 -6.20 5.00
N SER A 741 8.03 -5.82 4.60
CA SER A 741 7.46 -6.21 3.32
C SER A 741 7.54 -5.04 2.34
N LEU A 742 7.75 -5.40 1.10
CA LEU A 742 7.71 -4.50 -0.03
C LEU A 742 6.66 -5.02 -0.98
N HIS A 743 5.48 -4.42 -0.88
CA HIS A 743 4.38 -4.75 -1.75
C HIS A 743 4.46 -3.92 -3.03
N VAL A 744 4.29 -4.59 -4.14
CA VAL A 744 3.84 -4.01 -5.41
C VAL A 744 2.41 -4.51 -5.53
N LEU A 745 1.40 -3.63 -5.61
CA LEU A 745 -0.02 -4.02 -5.46
C LEU A 745 -0.60 -4.64 -6.75
N PRO A 746 -0.50 -5.96 -7.01
CA PRO A 746 -0.87 -6.50 -8.29
C PRO A 746 -2.34 -6.89 -8.28
N ASP A 747 -2.96 -7.20 -7.13
CA ASP A 747 -4.41 -7.41 -7.03
C ASP A 747 -5.16 -6.11 -7.29
N LEU A 748 -4.75 -5.00 -6.67
CA LEU A 748 -5.38 -3.70 -6.90
C LEU A 748 -5.24 -3.29 -8.37
N ASP A 749 -4.03 -3.41 -8.93
CA ASP A 749 -3.77 -3.09 -10.33
C ASP A 749 -4.52 -4.06 -11.27
N LEU A 750 -4.65 -5.34 -10.91
CA LEU A 750 -5.46 -6.34 -11.62
C LEU A 750 -6.95 -6.02 -11.57
N GLN A 751 -7.48 -5.58 -10.42
CA GLN A 751 -8.87 -5.12 -10.30
C GLN A 751 -9.09 -3.84 -11.12
N LEU A 752 -8.13 -2.91 -11.13
CA LEU A 752 -8.18 -1.71 -11.96
C LEU A 752 -8.13 -2.05 -13.45
N VAL A 753 -7.27 -2.98 -13.86
CA VAL A 753 -7.23 -3.53 -15.23
C VAL A 753 -8.56 -4.20 -15.57
N LYS A 754 -9.10 -5.06 -14.69
CA LYS A 754 -10.40 -5.71 -14.89
C LYS A 754 -11.51 -4.69 -15.10
N LEU A 755 -11.58 -3.67 -14.24
CA LEU A 755 -12.58 -2.61 -14.36
C LEU A 755 -12.36 -1.76 -15.62
N GLU A 756 -11.12 -1.47 -16.00
CA GLU A 756 -10.79 -0.79 -17.24
C GLU A 756 -11.20 -1.63 -18.47
N ILE A 757 -10.95 -2.95 -18.49
CA ILE A 757 -11.41 -3.87 -19.53
C ILE A 757 -12.93 -3.88 -19.60
N LEU A 758 -13.61 -4.01 -18.45
CA LEU A 758 -15.07 -3.97 -18.35
C LEU A 758 -15.62 -2.66 -18.92
N LEU A 759 -15.06 -1.52 -18.51
CA LEU A 759 -15.46 -0.20 -18.96
C LEU A 759 -15.14 0.05 -20.43
N ARG A 760 -14.08 -0.55 -21.00
CA ARG A 760 -13.80 -0.48 -22.44
C ARG A 760 -14.76 -1.32 -23.27
N ILE A 761 -15.10 -2.53 -22.80
CA ILE A 761 -16.11 -3.38 -23.46
C ILE A 761 -17.48 -2.70 -23.39
N LEU A 762 -17.86 -2.11 -22.25
CA LEU A 762 -19.15 -1.44 -22.09
C LEU A 762 -19.17 -0.01 -22.65
N GLY A 763 -18.03 0.64 -22.79
CA GLY A 763 -17.93 2.07 -23.07
C GLY A 763 -18.27 2.49 -24.49
N LYS A 764 -18.11 3.80 -24.74
CA LYS A 764 -18.43 4.50 -25.99
C LYS A 764 -17.81 3.91 -27.25
N GLU A 765 -16.66 3.27 -27.12
CA GLU A 765 -15.96 2.74 -28.27
C GLU A 765 -16.50 1.39 -28.73
N VAL A 766 -17.12 0.60 -27.84
CA VAL A 766 -17.49 -0.80 -28.12
C VAL A 766 -18.99 -1.05 -28.03
N LEU A 767 -19.69 -0.63 -26.96
CA LEU A 767 -21.08 -1.07 -26.71
C LEU A 767 -22.08 0.08 -26.53
N LEU A 768 -21.87 0.96 -25.56
CA LEU A 768 -22.88 1.93 -25.09
C LEU A 768 -22.50 3.37 -25.42
N ASP A 769 -23.47 4.22 -25.75
CA ASP A 769 -23.25 5.66 -25.99
C ASP A 769 -23.14 6.43 -24.66
N LEU A 770 -22.21 6.09 -23.78
CA LEU A 770 -22.10 6.73 -22.46
C LEU A 770 -21.17 7.95 -22.52
N GLU A 771 -21.67 9.08 -22.05
CA GLU A 771 -20.91 10.30 -21.81
C GLU A 771 -21.11 10.76 -20.36
N ARG A 772 -20.08 11.37 -19.76
CA ARG A 772 -20.22 12.00 -18.44
C ARG A 772 -20.93 13.34 -18.60
N ASP A 773 -21.99 13.52 -17.83
CA ASP A 773 -22.68 14.80 -17.74
C ASP A 773 -21.91 15.78 -16.81
N PRO A 774 -22.32 17.06 -16.73
CA PRO A 774 -21.68 18.03 -15.82
C PRO A 774 -21.78 17.69 -14.33
N ALA A 775 -22.65 16.75 -13.94
CA ALA A 775 -22.78 16.24 -12.58
C ALA A 775 -21.94 14.97 -12.34
N ASP A 776 -21.08 14.62 -13.30
CA ASP A 776 -20.19 13.45 -13.30
C ASP A 776 -20.90 12.09 -13.38
N GLN A 777 -22.17 12.08 -13.79
CA GLN A 777 -22.98 10.87 -13.98
C GLN A 777 -22.88 10.37 -15.41
N LEU A 778 -22.84 9.05 -15.61
CA LEU A 778 -22.93 8.45 -16.93
C LEU A 778 -24.35 8.62 -17.49
N THR A 779 -24.46 9.27 -18.65
CA THR A 779 -25.73 9.49 -19.35
C THR A 779 -25.60 9.19 -20.83
N ILE A 780 -26.73 8.91 -21.48
CA ILE A 780 -26.79 8.83 -22.94
C ILE A 780 -26.91 10.26 -23.48
N PRO A 781 -26.05 10.70 -24.39
CA PRO A 781 -26.14 12.03 -24.96
C PRO A 781 -27.49 12.20 -25.64
N LYS A 782 -28.23 13.24 -25.24
CA LYS A 782 -29.50 13.58 -25.89
C LYS A 782 -29.21 13.98 -27.32
N ILE A 783 -29.60 13.13 -28.27
CA ILE A 783 -29.44 13.39 -29.69
C ILE A 783 -30.51 14.41 -30.11
N PRO A 784 -30.12 15.61 -30.57
CA PRO A 784 -31.09 16.59 -31.07
C PRO A 784 -31.85 16.02 -32.26
N GLU A 785 -33.12 16.40 -32.40
CA GLU A 785 -33.96 15.94 -33.52
C GLU A 785 -33.30 16.21 -34.89
N VAL A 786 -32.61 17.34 -35.04
CA VAL A 786 -31.86 17.68 -36.26
C VAL A 786 -30.80 16.63 -36.58
N LYS A 787 -30.01 16.19 -35.58
CA LYS A 787 -29.00 15.15 -35.78
C LYS A 787 -29.65 13.78 -36.03
N ALA A 788 -30.77 13.49 -35.38
CA ALA A 788 -31.53 12.27 -35.66
C ALA A 788 -32.12 12.28 -37.08
N MET A 789 -32.50 13.45 -37.61
CA MET A 789 -32.92 13.63 -38.99
C MET A 789 -31.75 13.40 -39.95
N ASP A 790 -30.59 14.01 -39.71
CA ASP A 790 -29.38 13.79 -40.53
C ASP A 790 -28.98 12.30 -40.58
N LEU A 791 -29.17 11.58 -39.48
CA LEU A 791 -28.91 10.13 -39.41
C LEU A 791 -30.00 9.32 -40.13
N LEU A 792 -31.27 9.72 -40.05
CA LEU A 792 -32.36 9.10 -40.81
C LEU A 792 -32.19 9.30 -42.32
N GLU A 793 -31.68 10.46 -42.75
CA GLU A 793 -31.28 10.71 -44.14
C GLU A 793 -30.15 9.76 -44.56
N GLN A 794 -29.15 9.56 -43.70
CA GLN A 794 -28.09 8.57 -43.96
C GLN A 794 -28.62 7.13 -44.01
N TRP A 795 -29.61 6.77 -43.19
CA TRP A 795 -30.29 5.46 -43.25
C TRP A 795 -30.92 5.23 -44.62
N VAL A 796 -31.59 6.25 -45.14
CA VAL A 796 -32.14 6.24 -46.50
C VAL A 796 -31.05 6.12 -47.55
N GLU A 797 -29.94 6.85 -47.42
CA GLU A 797 -28.85 6.80 -48.40
C GLU A 797 -28.11 5.46 -48.44
N ARG A 798 -27.99 4.79 -47.29
CA ARG A 798 -27.35 3.47 -47.17
C ARG A 798 -28.21 2.37 -47.77
N GLU A 799 -29.53 2.52 -47.70
CA GLU A 799 -30.42 1.58 -48.35
C GLU A 799 -30.26 1.64 -49.87
N PRO A 800 -30.23 0.49 -50.56
CA PRO A 800 -29.94 0.49 -51.97
C PRO A 800 -30.96 1.32 -52.76
N LYS A 801 -30.46 2.19 -53.65
CA LYS A 801 -31.30 3.20 -54.32
C LYS A 801 -32.49 2.57 -55.06
N GLY A 802 -33.69 3.04 -54.77
CA GLY A 802 -34.94 2.52 -55.33
C GLY A 802 -35.48 1.25 -54.67
N SER A 803 -34.86 0.74 -53.60
CA SER A 803 -35.41 -0.39 -52.84
C SER A 803 -36.73 0.01 -52.14
N ALA A 804 -37.60 -0.99 -51.92
CA ALA A 804 -38.87 -0.76 -51.23
C ALA A 804 -38.67 -0.25 -49.80
N LEU A 805 -37.62 -0.70 -49.11
CA LEU A 805 -37.26 -0.23 -47.78
C LEU A 805 -36.71 1.21 -47.81
N GLN A 806 -35.85 1.56 -48.78
CA GLN A 806 -35.39 2.94 -48.94
C GLN A 806 -36.56 3.90 -49.14
N ARG A 807 -37.46 3.59 -50.09
CA ARG A 807 -38.61 4.44 -50.39
C ARG A 807 -39.56 4.54 -49.21
N PHE A 808 -39.68 3.47 -48.41
CA PHE A 808 -40.45 3.48 -47.18
C PHE A 808 -39.82 4.39 -46.12
N LEU A 809 -38.49 4.32 -45.92
CA LEU A 809 -37.78 5.22 -45.01
C LEU A 809 -37.84 6.70 -45.50
N GLN A 810 -37.83 6.93 -46.81
CA GLN A 810 -38.00 8.26 -47.41
C GLN A 810 -39.33 8.92 -47.07
N LEU A 811 -40.40 8.15 -46.87
CA LEU A 811 -41.71 8.68 -46.44
C LEU A 811 -41.61 9.42 -45.09
N ALA A 812 -40.73 8.96 -44.20
CA ALA A 812 -40.54 9.60 -42.89
C ALA A 812 -39.81 10.95 -42.98
N ILE A 813 -39.05 11.18 -44.06
CA ILE A 813 -38.30 12.43 -44.29
C ILE A 813 -39.16 13.42 -45.08
N ASN A 814 -39.84 12.94 -46.12
CA ASN A 814 -40.66 13.76 -47.01
C ASN A 814 -42.01 13.09 -47.29
N SER A 815 -43.07 13.62 -46.67
CA SER A 815 -44.43 13.11 -46.83
C SER A 815 -44.97 13.26 -48.25
N ASP A 816 -44.43 14.18 -49.07
CA ASP A 816 -44.81 14.34 -50.48
C ASP A 816 -44.45 13.12 -51.36
N ILE A 817 -43.58 12.22 -50.86
CA ILE A 817 -43.23 10.97 -51.55
C ILE A 817 -44.34 9.91 -51.39
N SER A 818 -45.36 10.17 -50.56
CA SER A 818 -46.54 9.32 -50.36
C SER A 818 -47.15 8.85 -51.68
N ASP A 819 -47.36 9.75 -52.63
CA ASP A 819 -47.99 9.43 -53.92
C ASP A 819 -47.08 8.54 -54.78
N GLN A 820 -45.76 8.78 -54.77
CA GLN A 820 -44.79 7.95 -55.47
C GLN A 820 -44.68 6.55 -54.85
N PHE A 821 -44.74 6.46 -53.53
CA PHE A 821 -44.74 5.18 -52.83
C PHE A 821 -46.03 4.40 -53.10
N GLN A 822 -47.17 5.08 -53.16
CA GLN A 822 -48.45 4.49 -53.55
C GLN A 822 -48.47 4.01 -55.00
N GLU A 823 -47.85 4.72 -55.94
CA GLU A 823 -47.68 4.23 -57.32
C GLU A 823 -46.89 2.93 -57.33
N ILE A 824 -45.79 2.85 -56.56
CA ILE A 824 -45.01 1.61 -56.42
C ILE A 824 -45.86 0.49 -55.79
N ILE A 825 -46.73 0.80 -54.81
CA ILE A 825 -47.67 -0.17 -54.20
C ILE A 825 -48.70 -0.64 -55.23
N ALA A 826 -49.28 0.28 -56.00
CA ALA A 826 -50.34 0.02 -56.96
C ALA A 826 -49.86 -0.80 -58.16
N GLU A 827 -48.58 -0.71 -58.53
CA GLU A 827 -47.97 -1.49 -59.62
C GLU A 827 -47.76 -3.00 -59.30
N ASN A 828 -48.24 -3.52 -58.17
CA ASN A 828 -48.19 -4.94 -57.77
C ASN A 828 -46.76 -5.53 -57.67
N ARG A 829 -45.75 -4.70 -57.41
CA ARG A 829 -44.33 -5.12 -57.33
C ARG A 829 -43.77 -5.11 -55.91
N ILE A 830 -44.60 -4.90 -54.89
CA ILE A 830 -44.14 -4.74 -53.52
C ILE A 830 -44.10 -6.08 -52.76
N PRO A 831 -43.05 -6.33 -51.95
CA PRO A 831 -42.99 -7.49 -51.07
C PRO A 831 -44.06 -7.49 -49.95
N GLU A 832 -44.46 -8.66 -49.46
CA GLU A 832 -45.46 -8.81 -48.38
C GLU A 832 -45.02 -8.17 -47.04
N LEU A 833 -45.96 -7.98 -46.10
CA LEU A 833 -45.68 -7.47 -44.74
C LEU A 833 -44.52 -8.23 -44.07
N SER A 834 -44.49 -9.55 -44.21
CA SER A 834 -43.43 -10.43 -43.69
C SER A 834 -42.05 -10.05 -44.23
N TRP A 835 -41.97 -9.64 -45.50
CA TRP A 835 -40.74 -9.15 -46.09
C TRP A 835 -40.32 -7.82 -45.48
N PHE A 836 -41.24 -6.85 -45.28
CA PHE A 836 -40.88 -5.59 -44.62
C PHE A 836 -40.43 -5.80 -43.17
N GLN A 837 -41.05 -6.72 -42.44
CA GLN A 837 -40.62 -7.07 -41.09
C GLN A 837 -39.21 -7.68 -41.07
N GLN A 838 -38.93 -8.62 -41.99
CA GLN A 838 -37.61 -9.23 -42.13
C GLN A 838 -36.56 -8.23 -42.63
N ALA A 839 -36.87 -7.45 -43.66
CA ALA A 839 -36.01 -6.42 -44.22
C ALA A 839 -35.69 -5.35 -43.18
N PHE A 840 -36.68 -4.88 -42.43
CA PHE A 840 -36.48 -3.93 -41.34
C PHE A 840 -35.64 -4.53 -40.20
N THR A 841 -35.84 -5.82 -39.87
CA THR A 841 -35.01 -6.51 -38.87
C THR A 841 -33.55 -6.65 -39.33
N VAL A 842 -33.33 -7.04 -40.59
CA VAL A 842 -31.98 -7.15 -41.19
C VAL A 842 -31.32 -5.78 -41.27
N PHE A 843 -32.07 -4.76 -41.69
CA PHE A 843 -31.61 -3.38 -41.72
C PHE A 843 -31.22 -2.87 -40.33
N LEU A 844 -32.06 -3.12 -39.32
CA LEU A 844 -31.77 -2.75 -37.94
C LEU A 844 -30.52 -3.48 -37.42
N ASN A 845 -30.34 -4.76 -37.75
CA ASN A 845 -29.10 -5.49 -37.47
C ASN A 845 -27.88 -4.84 -38.14
N GLN A 846 -28.00 -4.38 -39.38
CA GLN A 846 -26.90 -3.67 -40.06
C GLN A 846 -26.54 -2.36 -39.36
N GLN A 847 -27.53 -1.59 -38.89
CA GLN A 847 -27.26 -0.36 -38.13
C GLN A 847 -26.65 -0.64 -36.76
N LEU A 848 -27.12 -1.67 -36.04
CA LEU A 848 -26.62 -2.01 -34.70
C LEU A 848 -25.28 -2.74 -34.71
N TRP A 849 -24.99 -3.56 -35.73
CA TRP A 849 -23.76 -4.34 -35.83
C TRP A 849 -22.58 -3.51 -36.36
N GLY A 850 -22.82 -2.63 -37.34
CA GLY A 850 -21.76 -1.86 -38.02
C GLY A 850 -21.18 -2.58 -39.24
N LYS A 851 -20.05 -2.07 -39.77
CA LYS A 851 -19.41 -2.61 -40.98
C LYS A 851 -17.90 -2.39 -41.01
N ARG A 852 -17.18 -3.12 -41.86
CA ARG A 852 -15.78 -2.84 -42.16
C ARG A 852 -15.64 -1.60 -43.05
N ASN A 853 -14.73 -0.70 -42.68
CA ASN A 853 -14.34 0.43 -43.52
C ASN A 853 -13.27 0.02 -44.56
N ASP A 854 -12.83 0.98 -45.39
CA ASP A 854 -11.82 0.76 -46.44
C ASP A 854 -10.48 0.23 -45.91
N LYS A 855 -10.19 0.41 -44.61
CA LYS A 855 -9.00 -0.11 -43.93
C LYS A 855 -9.21 -1.48 -43.29
N GLN A 856 -10.31 -2.17 -43.63
CA GLN A 856 -10.72 -3.44 -43.04
C GLN A 856 -10.99 -3.39 -41.52
N ARG A 857 -11.14 -2.19 -40.94
CA ARG A 857 -11.50 -2.01 -39.53
C ARG A 857 -13.01 -1.99 -39.39
N TRP A 858 -13.53 -2.78 -38.47
CA TRP A 858 -14.91 -2.73 -38.07
C TRP A 858 -15.19 -1.41 -37.37
N ILE A 859 -16.16 -0.67 -37.86
CA ILE A 859 -16.63 0.57 -37.25
C ILE A 859 -18.13 0.43 -37.01
N ARG A 860 -18.57 0.87 -35.83
CA ARG A 860 -19.98 1.09 -35.56
C ARG A 860 -20.31 2.51 -36.02
N GLU A 861 -21.11 2.62 -37.07
CA GLU A 861 -21.47 3.93 -37.63
C GLU A 861 -22.40 4.70 -36.69
N GLU A 862 -23.22 3.98 -35.92
CA GLU A 862 -24.21 4.54 -35.03
C GLU A 862 -24.26 3.85 -33.67
N MET A 863 -24.26 4.66 -32.63
CA MET A 863 -24.37 4.16 -31.27
C MET A 863 -25.83 3.89 -30.88
N PRO A 864 -26.12 3.00 -29.91
CA PRO A 864 -27.50 2.66 -29.54
C PRO A 864 -28.39 3.86 -29.19
N GLY A 865 -27.85 4.90 -28.54
CA GLY A 865 -28.58 6.13 -28.24
C GLY A 865 -29.03 6.89 -29.50
N GLN A 866 -28.21 6.86 -30.53
CA GLN A 866 -28.52 7.42 -31.85
C GLN A 866 -29.59 6.60 -32.55
N VAL A 867 -29.47 5.27 -32.53
CA VAL A 867 -30.49 4.36 -33.10
C VAL A 867 -31.84 4.55 -32.41
N ILE A 868 -31.88 4.70 -31.08
CA ILE A 868 -33.12 5.01 -30.34
C ILE A 868 -33.73 6.33 -30.83
N ALA A 869 -32.92 7.39 -30.97
CA ALA A 869 -33.41 8.69 -31.43
C ALA A 869 -33.97 8.62 -32.85
N VAL A 870 -33.27 7.93 -33.76
CA VAL A 870 -33.70 7.73 -35.15
C VAL A 870 -34.97 6.87 -35.23
N LEU A 871 -35.05 5.77 -34.47
CA LEU A 871 -36.24 4.91 -34.44
C LEU A 871 -37.48 5.65 -33.89
N ARG A 872 -37.30 6.48 -32.85
CA ARG A 872 -38.37 7.33 -32.32
C ARG A 872 -38.82 8.38 -33.33
N LEU A 873 -37.87 9.04 -34.00
CA LEU A 873 -38.16 10.01 -35.05
C LEU A 873 -38.89 9.34 -36.22
N LEU A 874 -38.41 8.18 -36.68
CA LEU A 874 -39.03 7.37 -37.72
C LEU A 874 -40.47 7.01 -37.37
N ALA A 875 -40.71 6.46 -36.18
CA ALA A 875 -42.06 6.11 -35.71
C ALA A 875 -42.98 7.35 -35.62
N HIS A 876 -42.45 8.47 -35.11
CA HIS A 876 -43.20 9.72 -35.01
C HIS A 876 -43.61 10.27 -36.38
N ARG A 877 -42.66 10.37 -37.31
CA ARG A 877 -42.89 10.88 -38.67
C ARG A 877 -43.83 9.98 -39.47
N LEU A 878 -43.67 8.66 -39.38
CA LEU A 878 -44.58 7.72 -40.01
C LEU A 878 -46.00 7.81 -39.40
N THR A 879 -46.13 8.11 -38.11
CA THR A 879 -47.45 8.36 -37.50
C THR A 879 -48.09 9.61 -38.10
N SER A 880 -47.34 10.70 -38.30
CA SER A 880 -47.85 11.89 -39.00
C SER A 880 -48.29 11.58 -40.42
N VAL A 881 -47.49 10.80 -41.17
CA VAL A 881 -47.83 10.35 -42.52
C VAL A 881 -49.10 9.48 -42.52
N LYS A 882 -49.28 8.61 -41.52
CA LYS A 882 -50.49 7.81 -41.34
C LYS A 882 -51.74 8.68 -41.24
N ASP A 883 -51.65 9.77 -40.49
CA ASP A 883 -52.77 10.66 -40.21
C ASP A 883 -53.09 11.59 -41.41
N GLU A 884 -52.10 11.91 -42.24
CA GLU A 884 -52.26 12.77 -43.43
C GLU A 884 -52.84 12.03 -44.64
N ILE A 885 -52.63 10.72 -44.74
CA ILE A 885 -53.02 9.93 -45.92
C ILE A 885 -54.53 9.62 -45.94
N SER A 886 -55.25 10.32 -46.82
CA SER A 886 -56.67 10.10 -47.13
C SER A 886 -56.82 9.42 -48.51
N LEU A 887 -57.04 8.09 -48.60
CA LEU A 887 -57.01 7.36 -49.88
C LEU A 887 -58.11 6.31 -50.09
N PRO A 888 -58.52 6.02 -51.36
CA PRO A 888 -59.45 4.93 -51.70
C PRO A 888 -58.78 3.62 -52.21
N ASN A 889 -59.35 2.47 -51.80
CA ASN A 889 -59.29 1.12 -52.41
C ASN A 889 -58.04 0.20 -52.36
N ASN A 890 -56.96 0.52 -51.65
CA ASN A 890 -55.93 -0.47 -51.23
C ASN A 890 -55.35 -0.17 -49.83
N GLN A 891 -56.12 0.55 -49.02
CA GLN A 891 -55.74 1.16 -47.73
C GLN A 891 -55.21 0.15 -46.72
N ASP A 892 -55.91 -0.98 -46.56
CA ASP A 892 -55.67 -1.87 -45.43
C ASP A 892 -54.28 -2.51 -45.44
N LYS A 893 -53.73 -2.82 -46.63
CA LYS A 893 -52.40 -3.46 -46.73
C LYS A 893 -51.27 -2.48 -46.41
N PHE A 894 -51.32 -1.28 -46.98
CA PHE A 894 -50.29 -0.26 -46.72
C PHE A 894 -50.36 0.26 -45.28
N LEU A 895 -51.57 0.56 -44.79
CA LEU A 895 -51.76 0.97 -43.39
C LEU A 895 -51.29 -0.11 -42.43
N ASN A 896 -51.54 -1.40 -42.70
CA ASN A 896 -51.04 -2.49 -41.87
C ASN A 896 -49.50 -2.58 -41.88
N ILE A 897 -48.84 -2.39 -43.03
CA ILE A 897 -47.36 -2.31 -43.09
C ILE A 897 -46.87 -1.13 -42.26
N LEU A 898 -47.47 0.05 -42.45
CA LEU A 898 -47.03 1.27 -41.79
C LEU A 898 -47.26 1.22 -40.27
N GLU A 899 -48.43 0.77 -39.82
CA GLU A 899 -48.72 0.51 -38.40
C GLU A 899 -47.75 -0.50 -37.81
N LYS A 900 -47.47 -1.59 -38.54
CA LYS A 900 -46.59 -2.63 -38.02
C LYS A 900 -45.14 -2.16 -37.93
N ILE A 901 -44.63 -1.39 -38.89
CA ILE A 901 -43.28 -0.82 -38.80
C ILE A 901 -43.20 0.26 -37.71
N ILE A 902 -44.23 1.10 -37.52
CA ILE A 902 -44.30 2.03 -36.37
C ILE A 902 -44.19 1.25 -35.06
N GLN A 903 -44.95 0.17 -34.91
CA GLN A 903 -44.91 -0.70 -33.74
C GLN A 903 -43.52 -1.32 -33.54
N LEU A 904 -42.93 -1.88 -34.60
CA LEU A 904 -41.59 -2.50 -34.53
C LEU A 904 -40.50 -1.48 -34.20
N ALA A 905 -40.53 -0.28 -34.81
CA ALA A 905 -39.57 0.79 -34.52
C ALA A 905 -39.71 1.31 -33.09
N THR A 906 -40.94 1.50 -32.61
CA THR A 906 -41.23 1.91 -31.23
C THR A 906 -40.81 0.84 -30.23
N GLY A 907 -41.13 -0.42 -30.50
CA GLY A 907 -40.77 -1.58 -29.67
C GLY A 907 -39.26 -1.75 -29.56
N ALA A 908 -38.56 -1.70 -30.70
CA ALA A 908 -37.09 -1.76 -30.74
C ALA A 908 -36.44 -0.58 -30.00
N ALA A 909 -36.93 0.65 -30.19
CA ALA A 909 -36.42 1.83 -29.49
C ALA A 909 -36.63 1.73 -27.97
N ASN A 910 -37.79 1.24 -27.52
CA ASN A 910 -38.09 1.06 -26.11
C ASN A 910 -37.23 -0.04 -25.49
N GLN A 911 -37.07 -1.19 -26.17
CA GLN A 911 -36.21 -2.27 -25.67
C GLN A 911 -34.74 -1.83 -25.61
N LEU A 912 -34.23 -1.15 -26.64
CA LEU A 912 -32.87 -0.57 -26.60
C LEU A 912 -32.73 0.44 -25.46
N GLN A 913 -33.72 1.31 -25.25
CA GLN A 913 -33.70 2.25 -24.12
C GLN A 913 -33.67 1.49 -22.79
N THR A 914 -34.49 0.46 -22.60
CA THR A 914 -34.46 -0.38 -21.39
C THR A 914 -33.09 -1.00 -21.17
N TRP A 915 -32.45 -1.54 -22.22
CA TRP A 915 -31.08 -2.04 -22.13
C TRP A 915 -30.10 -0.96 -21.65
N LEU A 916 -30.17 0.25 -22.20
CA LEU A 916 -29.27 1.33 -21.79
C LEU A 916 -29.57 1.83 -20.36
N ASP A 917 -30.84 1.95 -20.00
CA ASP A 917 -31.28 2.37 -18.66
C ASP A 917 -30.84 1.35 -17.59
N GLU A 918 -30.82 0.06 -17.93
CA GLU A 918 -30.29 -0.99 -17.05
C GLU A 918 -28.76 -1.01 -16.99
N PHE A 919 -28.06 -0.74 -18.10
CA PHE A 919 -26.59 -0.72 -18.12
C PHE A 919 -25.97 0.51 -17.45
N ILE A 920 -26.63 1.68 -17.47
CA ILE A 920 -26.09 2.92 -16.89
C ILE A 920 -25.71 2.75 -15.40
N PRO A 921 -26.62 2.29 -14.50
CA PRO A 921 -26.29 2.10 -13.09
C PRO A 921 -25.15 1.10 -12.87
N LEU A 922 -25.05 0.08 -13.73
CA LEU A 922 -24.01 -0.93 -13.66
C LEU A 922 -22.64 -0.38 -14.04
N CYS A 923 -22.57 0.42 -15.11
CA CYS A 923 -21.36 1.12 -15.52
C CYS A 923 -20.94 2.17 -14.47
N GLU A 924 -21.90 2.87 -13.88
CA GLU A 924 -21.68 3.84 -12.81
C GLU A 924 -21.10 3.15 -11.57
N THR A 925 -21.62 1.97 -11.21
CA THR A 925 -21.08 1.15 -10.11
C THR A 925 -19.63 0.73 -10.39
N ALA A 926 -19.33 0.21 -11.59
CA ALA A 926 -17.98 -0.18 -11.98
C ALA A 926 -17.01 1.02 -12.02
N TRP A 927 -17.50 2.18 -12.44
CA TRP A 927 -16.73 3.42 -12.46
C TRP A 927 -16.44 3.95 -11.05
N GLN A 928 -17.43 3.95 -10.16
CA GLN A 928 -17.27 4.33 -8.76
C GLN A 928 -16.32 3.38 -8.04
N GLU A 929 -16.43 2.07 -8.31
CA GLU A 929 -15.51 1.05 -7.80
C GLU A 929 -14.09 1.35 -8.27
N ARG A 930 -13.89 1.60 -9.57
CA ARG A 930 -12.58 1.98 -10.11
C ARG A 930 -12.02 3.22 -9.43
N HIS A 931 -12.82 4.28 -9.29
CA HIS A 931 -12.35 5.51 -8.64
C HIS A 931 -12.02 5.27 -7.17
N SER A 932 -12.78 4.43 -6.47
CA SER A 932 -12.48 4.03 -5.10
C SER A 932 -11.18 3.23 -5.01
N LEU A 933 -10.89 2.35 -5.97
CA LEU A 933 -9.63 1.61 -6.06
C LEU A 933 -8.46 2.52 -6.41
N GLU A 934 -8.64 3.52 -7.26
CA GLU A 934 -7.63 4.55 -7.54
C GLU A 934 -7.32 5.42 -6.30
N GLN A 935 -8.36 5.82 -5.55
CA GLN A 935 -8.19 6.51 -4.28
C GLN A 935 -7.49 5.62 -3.24
N ARG A 936 -7.82 4.34 -3.19
CA ARG A 936 -7.11 3.35 -2.35
C ARG A 936 -5.67 3.21 -2.79
N ARG A 937 -5.38 3.12 -4.09
CA ARG A 937 -4.00 3.12 -4.64
C ARG A 937 -3.22 4.31 -4.12
N ALA A 938 -3.82 5.51 -4.19
CA ALA A 938 -3.20 6.74 -3.71
C ALA A 938 -3.01 6.76 -2.19
N THR A 939 -3.99 6.22 -1.43
CA THR A 939 -3.94 6.16 0.03
C THR A 939 -2.89 5.16 0.51
N VAL A 940 -2.84 3.97 -0.11
CA VAL A 940 -1.86 2.92 0.20
C VAL A 940 -0.45 3.36 -0.20
N GLY A 941 -0.30 4.12 -1.29
CA GLY A 941 0.98 4.76 -1.64
C GLY A 941 1.50 5.77 -0.59
N ALA A 942 0.62 6.31 0.27
CA ALA A 942 1.01 7.16 1.38
C ALA A 942 1.53 6.36 2.61
N TRP A 943 1.34 5.04 2.63
CA TRP A 943 1.81 4.18 3.72
C TRP A 943 3.28 3.84 3.46
N LYS A 944 4.17 4.25 4.39
CA LYS A 944 5.60 4.54 4.19
C LYS A 944 6.52 3.45 3.60
N ASN A 945 6.06 2.24 3.28
CA ASN A 945 6.90 1.13 2.80
C ASN A 945 6.40 0.49 1.49
N LEU A 946 5.38 1.06 0.83
CA LEU A 946 4.84 0.51 -0.41
C LEU A 946 5.47 1.14 -1.65
N LEU A 947 5.98 0.29 -2.53
CA LEU A 947 6.45 0.70 -3.85
C LEU A 947 5.27 0.90 -4.77
N THR A 948 4.68 2.09 -4.67
CA THR A 948 3.90 2.63 -5.76
C THR A 948 4.76 3.69 -6.43
N ASP A 949 5.20 3.41 -7.66
CA ASP A 949 5.60 4.48 -8.56
C ASP A 949 4.37 5.35 -8.80
N THR A 950 4.13 6.32 -7.91
CA THR A 950 2.97 7.23 -7.97
C THR A 950 3.01 8.11 -9.23
N SER A 951 4.12 8.07 -9.99
CA SER A 951 4.30 8.85 -11.21
C SER A 951 3.78 8.14 -12.49
N SER A 952 3.50 6.83 -12.48
CA SER A 952 2.98 6.07 -13.64
C SER A 952 1.45 5.79 -13.60
N ASN A 953 0.68 6.69 -12.99
CA ASN A 953 -0.55 6.37 -12.25
C ASN A 953 -1.83 5.91 -13.00
N HIS A 954 -1.90 5.94 -14.34
CA HIS A 954 -3.08 5.51 -15.11
C HIS A 954 -2.71 4.94 -16.48
N GLN A 955 -1.68 5.52 -17.11
CA GLN A 955 -1.15 5.04 -18.39
C GLN A 955 -0.69 3.58 -18.32
N GLN A 956 -0.15 3.13 -17.18
CA GLN A 956 0.27 1.74 -17.01
C GLN A 956 -0.91 0.76 -16.97
N ILE A 957 -1.99 1.10 -16.24
CA ILE A 957 -3.24 0.32 -16.23
C ILE A 957 -3.84 0.25 -17.63
N VAL A 958 -3.81 1.36 -18.37
CA VAL A 958 -4.23 1.44 -19.77
C VAL A 958 -3.37 0.54 -20.66
N GLN A 959 -2.05 0.61 -20.54
CA GLN A 959 -1.11 -0.21 -21.32
C GLN A 959 -1.29 -1.70 -21.04
N TRP A 960 -1.44 -2.09 -19.76
CA TRP A 960 -1.69 -3.48 -19.39
C TRP A 960 -3.04 -3.99 -19.90
N THR A 961 -4.08 -3.17 -19.76
CA THR A 961 -5.39 -3.45 -20.35
C THR A 961 -5.27 -3.67 -21.86
N GLU A 962 -4.55 -2.79 -22.56
CA GLU A 962 -4.31 -2.92 -24.01
C GLU A 962 -3.52 -4.18 -24.34
N GLN A 963 -2.48 -4.50 -23.58
CA GLN A 963 -1.67 -5.69 -23.80
C GLN A 963 -2.49 -6.97 -23.59
N ALA A 964 -3.27 -7.06 -22.51
CA ALA A 964 -4.09 -8.23 -22.23
C ALA A 964 -5.23 -8.40 -23.25
N MET A 965 -5.88 -7.31 -23.65
CA MET A 965 -6.87 -7.36 -24.72
C MET A 965 -6.24 -7.70 -26.08
N LEU A 966 -5.05 -7.18 -26.38
CA LEU A 966 -4.32 -7.52 -27.59
C LEU A 966 -3.94 -9.00 -27.61
N GLU A 967 -3.44 -9.54 -26.49
CA GLU A 967 -3.12 -10.96 -26.36
C GLU A 967 -4.38 -11.81 -26.59
N TRP A 968 -5.49 -11.47 -25.94
CA TRP A 968 -6.77 -12.14 -26.15
C TRP A 968 -7.25 -12.13 -27.60
N VAL A 969 -7.18 -10.96 -28.26
CA VAL A 969 -7.62 -10.79 -29.67
C VAL A 969 -6.66 -11.46 -30.65
N SER A 970 -5.35 -11.42 -30.39
CA SER A 970 -4.29 -11.91 -31.29
C SER A 970 -4.22 -13.43 -31.42
N GLN A 971 -4.82 -14.18 -30.48
CA GLN A 971 -4.93 -15.64 -30.56
C GLN A 971 -5.69 -16.14 -31.80
N ILE A 972 -6.42 -15.26 -32.50
CA ILE A 972 -7.18 -15.59 -33.72
C ILE A 972 -6.39 -15.26 -34.99
N ASP A 973 -5.70 -14.13 -35.04
CA ASP A 973 -5.01 -13.65 -36.23
C ASP A 973 -3.78 -12.79 -35.87
N SER A 974 -2.61 -13.20 -36.34
CA SER A 974 -1.30 -12.64 -35.96
C SER A 974 -0.97 -11.26 -36.55
N ALA A 975 -1.82 -10.73 -37.44
CA ALA A 975 -1.55 -9.48 -38.16
C ALA A 975 -2.28 -8.27 -37.52
N SER A 976 -1.57 -7.54 -36.65
CA SER A 976 -1.86 -6.16 -36.19
C SER A 976 -3.35 -5.79 -36.07
N VAL A 977 -4.11 -6.52 -35.24
CA VAL A 977 -5.55 -6.29 -35.10
C VAL A 977 -5.82 -5.09 -34.17
N ASP A 978 -6.61 -4.14 -34.66
CA ASP A 978 -7.17 -3.03 -33.88
C ASP A 978 -8.17 -3.59 -32.85
N ILE A 979 -7.87 -3.47 -31.55
CA ILE A 979 -8.64 -4.07 -30.44
C ILE A 979 -10.11 -3.65 -30.51
N THR A 980 -10.37 -2.35 -30.67
CA THR A 980 -11.73 -1.80 -30.72
C THR A 980 -12.51 -2.38 -31.90
N SER A 981 -11.88 -2.47 -33.08
CA SER A 981 -12.46 -3.13 -34.25
C SER A 981 -12.82 -4.59 -33.97
N ALA A 982 -11.94 -5.35 -33.33
CA ALA A 982 -12.21 -6.76 -33.03
C ALA A 982 -13.36 -6.96 -32.04
N LEU A 983 -13.46 -6.08 -31.03
CA LEU A 983 -14.53 -6.09 -30.04
C LEU A 983 -15.87 -5.65 -30.65
N CYS A 984 -15.92 -4.56 -31.44
CA CYS A 984 -17.15 -4.11 -32.11
C CYS A 984 -17.72 -5.17 -33.06
N GLU A 985 -16.86 -5.92 -33.74
CA GLU A 985 -17.27 -7.00 -34.65
C GLU A 985 -17.98 -8.13 -33.89
N ARG A 986 -17.64 -8.35 -32.61
CA ARG A 986 -18.04 -9.54 -31.83
C ARG A 986 -19.02 -9.25 -30.70
N PHE A 987 -19.10 -8.01 -30.21
CA PHE A 987 -20.05 -7.55 -29.19
C PHE A 987 -20.97 -6.48 -29.80
N PHE A 988 -22.23 -6.83 -30.02
CA PHE A 988 -23.21 -5.91 -30.63
C PHE A 988 -24.64 -6.24 -30.25
N PHE A 989 -25.52 -5.25 -30.36
CA PHE A 989 -26.96 -5.48 -30.25
C PHE A 989 -27.49 -6.10 -31.54
N ALA A 990 -28.29 -7.14 -31.40
CA ALA A 990 -28.96 -7.80 -32.51
C ALA A 990 -30.47 -7.72 -32.32
N ALA A 991 -31.18 -7.50 -33.43
CA ALA A 991 -32.60 -7.60 -33.56
C ALA A 991 -32.96 -9.00 -34.08
N GLN A 992 -33.70 -9.77 -33.29
CA GLN A 992 -34.31 -11.02 -33.74
C GLN A 992 -35.80 -10.83 -33.91
N PHE A 993 -36.32 -11.19 -35.08
CA PHE A 993 -37.76 -11.23 -35.29
C PHE A 993 -38.33 -12.48 -34.62
N ASP A 994 -39.21 -12.30 -33.63
CA ASP A 994 -39.82 -13.38 -32.86
C ASP A 994 -41.31 -13.08 -32.63
N GLN A 995 -42.19 -14.00 -33.04
CA GLN A 995 -43.64 -13.93 -32.85
C GLN A 995 -44.30 -12.61 -33.28
N GLY A 996 -43.79 -11.96 -34.35
CA GLY A 996 -44.37 -10.72 -34.87
C GLY A 996 -43.85 -9.45 -34.19
N ASP A 997 -42.84 -9.55 -33.32
CA ASP A 997 -42.14 -8.40 -32.74
C ASP A 997 -40.63 -8.51 -32.98
N ILE A 998 -39.92 -7.40 -32.79
CA ILE A 998 -38.47 -7.38 -32.75
C ILE A 998 -38.02 -7.52 -31.29
N LYS A 999 -37.24 -8.54 -30.99
CA LYS A 999 -36.53 -8.68 -29.72
C LYS A 999 -35.10 -8.18 -29.88
N ILE A 1000 -34.73 -7.19 -29.08
CA ILE A 1000 -33.37 -6.68 -28.99
C ILE A 1000 -32.63 -7.51 -27.95
N MET A 1001 -31.51 -8.10 -28.36
CA MET A 1001 -30.61 -8.86 -27.50
C MET A 1001 -29.18 -8.40 -27.70
N LEU A 1002 -28.33 -8.64 -26.71
CA LEU A 1002 -26.90 -8.48 -26.87
C LEU A 1002 -26.29 -9.79 -27.37
N SER A 1003 -25.56 -9.76 -28.48
CA SER A 1003 -24.82 -10.90 -29.01
C SER A 1003 -23.33 -10.75 -28.73
N ALA A 1004 -22.69 -11.83 -28.25
CA ALA A 1004 -21.25 -11.96 -28.10
C ALA A 1004 -20.73 -13.20 -28.84
N TYR A 1005 -19.72 -13.02 -29.69
CA TYR A 1005 -19.03 -14.13 -30.38
C TYR A 1005 -17.75 -14.53 -29.65
N VAL A 1006 -17.90 -15.33 -28.59
CA VAL A 1006 -16.80 -15.88 -27.78
C VAL A 1006 -16.90 -17.42 -27.81
N SER A 1007 -15.84 -18.07 -28.28
CA SER A 1007 -15.70 -19.51 -28.39
C SER A 1007 -15.64 -20.13 -27.01
N THR A 1008 -16.79 -20.66 -26.56
CA THR A 1008 -16.81 -21.52 -25.39
C THR A 1008 -16.35 -22.94 -25.75
N TYR A 1009 -15.91 -23.73 -24.77
CA TYR A 1009 -15.58 -25.16 -24.97
C TYR A 1009 -16.78 -26.00 -25.50
N ILE A 1010 -17.97 -25.42 -25.53
CA ILE A 1010 -19.22 -26.04 -25.99
C ILE A 1010 -19.56 -25.43 -27.36
N ALA A 1011 -19.85 -26.28 -28.35
CA ALA A 1011 -19.82 -26.05 -29.80
C ALA A 1011 -20.66 -24.89 -30.43
N LYS A 1012 -21.14 -23.90 -29.68
CA LYS A 1012 -21.82 -22.71 -30.24
C LYS A 1012 -21.01 -21.43 -29.96
N PRO A 1013 -20.40 -20.81 -30.98
CA PRO A 1013 -19.57 -19.61 -30.83
C PRO A 1013 -20.36 -18.32 -30.51
N GLN A 1014 -21.69 -18.34 -30.65
CA GLN A 1014 -22.55 -17.17 -30.40
C GLN A 1014 -23.31 -17.35 -29.08
N GLN A 1015 -23.11 -16.42 -28.16
CA GLN A 1015 -23.89 -16.29 -26.94
C GLN A 1015 -24.83 -15.08 -27.08
N ALA A 1016 -26.13 -15.30 -26.85
CA ALA A 1016 -27.14 -14.24 -26.85
C ALA A 1016 -27.61 -13.97 -25.42
N PHE A 1017 -27.67 -12.70 -25.04
CA PHE A 1017 -28.13 -12.24 -23.74
C PHE A 1017 -29.44 -11.47 -23.89
N TYR A 1018 -30.40 -11.78 -23.03
CA TYR A 1018 -31.75 -11.21 -23.09
C TYR A 1018 -32.02 -10.14 -22.01
N SER A 1019 -31.05 -9.87 -21.13
CA SER A 1019 -31.11 -8.80 -20.12
C SER A 1019 -29.72 -8.23 -19.83
N ALA A 1020 -29.67 -6.99 -19.31
CA ALA A 1020 -28.41 -6.32 -18.98
C ALA A 1020 -27.63 -7.08 -17.90
N GLU A 1021 -28.32 -7.67 -16.91
CA GLU A 1021 -27.69 -8.41 -15.81
C GLU A 1021 -26.98 -9.68 -16.29
N MET A 1022 -27.61 -10.44 -17.21
CA MET A 1022 -27.00 -11.62 -17.82
C MET A 1022 -25.76 -11.25 -18.64
N ALA A 1023 -25.86 -10.17 -19.41
CA ALA A 1023 -24.75 -9.65 -20.20
C ALA A 1023 -23.60 -9.16 -19.31
N LYS A 1024 -23.89 -8.39 -18.25
CA LYS A 1024 -22.91 -7.92 -17.28
C LYS A 1024 -22.16 -9.07 -16.66
N THR A 1025 -22.85 -10.06 -16.10
CA THR A 1025 -22.21 -11.20 -15.44
C THR A 1025 -21.25 -11.93 -16.39
N ALA A 1026 -21.65 -12.10 -17.66
CA ALA A 1026 -20.79 -12.72 -18.66
C ALA A 1026 -19.58 -11.85 -19.03
N ILE A 1027 -19.78 -10.54 -19.25
CA ILE A 1027 -18.71 -9.59 -19.58
C ILE A 1027 -17.73 -9.42 -18.41
N GLU A 1028 -18.20 -9.40 -17.16
CA GLU A 1028 -17.36 -9.39 -15.96
C GLU A 1028 -16.49 -10.65 -15.87
N ASN A 1029 -17.06 -11.82 -16.19
CA ASN A 1029 -16.30 -13.07 -16.27
C ASN A 1029 -15.23 -13.01 -17.37
N TYR A 1030 -15.54 -12.43 -18.54
CA TYR A 1030 -14.54 -12.20 -19.59
C TYR A 1030 -13.47 -11.22 -19.12
N ALA A 1031 -13.84 -10.08 -18.53
CA ALA A 1031 -12.90 -9.09 -18.01
C ALA A 1031 -11.97 -9.69 -16.94
N ASN A 1032 -12.49 -10.53 -16.05
CA ASN A 1032 -11.70 -11.28 -15.06
C ASN A 1032 -10.67 -12.19 -15.74
N GLN A 1033 -11.09 -12.96 -16.74
CA GLN A 1033 -10.22 -13.90 -17.46
C GLN A 1033 -9.16 -13.18 -18.31
N ILE A 1034 -9.52 -12.05 -18.94
CA ILE A 1034 -8.60 -11.25 -19.74
C ILE A 1034 -7.60 -10.53 -18.83
N ALA A 1035 -8.03 -9.98 -17.69
CA ALA A 1035 -7.14 -9.31 -16.74
C ALA A 1035 -6.02 -10.26 -16.26
N GLN A 1036 -6.30 -11.56 -16.14
CA GLN A 1036 -5.29 -12.59 -15.79
C GLN A 1036 -4.23 -12.82 -16.88
N LEU A 1037 -4.42 -12.30 -18.09
CA LEU A 1037 -3.40 -12.28 -19.14
C LEU A 1037 -2.40 -11.14 -18.97
N VAL A 1038 -2.69 -10.14 -18.14
CA VAL A 1038 -1.71 -9.08 -17.84
C VAL A 1038 -0.48 -9.73 -17.25
N PRO A 1039 0.73 -9.46 -17.78
CA PRO A 1039 1.94 -9.88 -17.11
C PRO A 1039 1.96 -9.23 -15.74
N THR A 1040 1.74 -10.02 -14.70
CA THR A 1040 1.85 -9.55 -13.32
C THR A 1040 3.22 -8.92 -13.18
N LEU A 1041 3.25 -7.65 -12.78
CA LEU A 1041 4.49 -6.96 -12.51
C LEU A 1041 5.13 -7.70 -11.33
N THR A 1042 6.12 -8.55 -11.62
CA THR A 1042 6.85 -9.24 -10.56
C THR A 1042 7.48 -8.16 -9.69
N VAL A 1043 7.36 -8.28 -8.37
CA VAL A 1043 7.89 -7.29 -7.41
C VAL A 1043 9.37 -7.01 -7.71
N GLU A 1044 10.10 -8.06 -8.05
CA GLU A 1044 11.46 -8.04 -8.53
C GLU A 1044 11.64 -7.27 -9.85
N GLY A 1045 10.79 -7.52 -10.85
CA GLY A 1045 10.82 -6.78 -12.12
C GLY A 1045 10.44 -5.31 -11.96
N ALA A 1046 9.54 -4.99 -11.02
CA ALA A 1046 9.20 -3.62 -10.65
C ALA A 1046 10.41 -2.90 -10.05
N LEU A 1047 11.09 -3.56 -9.11
CA LEU A 1047 12.32 -3.07 -8.50
C LEU A 1047 13.45 -2.91 -9.52
N ALA A 1048 13.69 -3.92 -10.35
CA ALA A 1048 14.74 -3.89 -11.37
C ALA A 1048 14.53 -2.75 -12.39
N LYS A 1049 13.28 -2.47 -12.77
CA LYS A 1049 12.89 -1.40 -13.71
C LYS A 1049 12.78 -0.01 -13.09
N MET A 1050 13.10 0.16 -11.80
CA MET A 1050 13.13 1.50 -11.20
C MET A 1050 14.28 2.31 -11.80
N ASP A 1051 13.90 3.34 -12.58
CA ASP A 1051 14.82 4.27 -13.25
C ASP A 1051 15.75 5.01 -12.27
N ASN A 1052 15.38 5.06 -10.99
CA ASN A 1052 16.20 5.63 -9.93
C ASN A 1052 16.93 4.51 -9.14
N PRO A 1053 18.16 4.14 -9.54
CA PRO A 1053 18.94 3.11 -8.85
C PRO A 1053 19.21 3.48 -7.39
N CYS A 1054 19.31 4.77 -7.04
CA CYS A 1054 19.48 5.19 -5.65
C CYS A 1054 18.24 4.94 -4.79
N LEU A 1055 17.04 5.16 -5.33
CA LEU A 1055 15.78 4.84 -4.64
C LEU A 1055 15.62 3.33 -4.50
N ARG A 1056 15.90 2.57 -5.57
CA ARG A 1056 15.93 1.11 -5.56
C ARG A 1056 16.87 0.58 -4.48
N ASP A 1057 18.09 1.10 -4.42
CA ASP A 1057 19.09 0.73 -3.41
C ASP A 1057 18.71 1.23 -2.00
N GLN A 1058 18.03 2.37 -1.88
CA GLN A 1058 17.52 2.87 -0.60
C GLN A 1058 16.38 2.01 -0.08
N LEU A 1059 15.47 1.55 -0.93
CA LEU A 1059 14.39 0.65 -0.58
C LEU A 1059 14.92 -0.72 -0.19
N ALA A 1060 15.85 -1.27 -0.98
CA ALA A 1060 16.57 -2.49 -0.63
C ALA A 1060 17.29 -2.35 0.73
N ARG A 1061 17.96 -1.21 0.97
CA ARG A 1061 18.57 -0.91 2.28
C ARG A 1061 17.56 -0.74 3.40
N ASN A 1062 16.41 -0.13 3.15
CA ASN A 1062 15.36 0.06 4.15
C ASN A 1062 14.67 -1.26 4.53
N MET A 1063 14.49 -2.17 3.58
CA MET A 1063 14.03 -3.54 3.87
C MET A 1063 15.00 -4.31 4.78
N LEU A 1064 16.27 -3.92 4.75
CA LEU A 1064 17.36 -4.49 5.55
C LEU A 1064 17.78 -3.62 6.75
N LYS A 1065 17.15 -2.46 6.97
CA LYS A 1065 17.66 -1.52 7.97
C LYS A 1065 17.40 -2.03 9.38
N HIS A 1066 18.47 -2.58 9.95
CA HIS A 1066 18.76 -2.70 11.37
C HIS A 1066 17.82 -3.53 12.24
N GLN A 1067 18.28 -4.71 12.62
CA GLN A 1067 18.77 -4.91 14.00
C GLN A 1067 20.12 -5.63 13.96
N ASN A 1068 21.14 -5.09 14.62
CA ASN A 1068 22.45 -5.77 14.79
C ASN A 1068 22.36 -7.04 15.67
N ASP A 1069 21.15 -7.38 16.14
CA ASP A 1069 20.87 -8.46 17.09
C ASP A 1069 19.81 -9.45 16.56
N ALA A 1070 19.56 -9.46 15.25
CA ALA A 1070 18.70 -10.49 14.66
C ALA A 1070 19.43 -11.83 14.68
N ASP A 1071 18.79 -12.85 15.25
CA ASP A 1071 19.33 -14.21 15.23
C ASP A 1071 19.27 -14.78 13.81
N GLN A 1072 18.19 -14.46 13.07
CA GLN A 1072 17.92 -14.98 11.73
C GLN A 1072 17.21 -13.97 10.84
N ILE A 1073 17.52 -14.03 9.54
CA ILE A 1073 16.82 -13.27 8.50
C ILE A 1073 16.39 -14.21 7.37
N LEU A 1074 15.09 -14.28 7.13
CA LEU A 1074 14.50 -14.96 6.00
C LEU A 1074 14.05 -13.94 4.95
N VAL A 1075 14.56 -14.05 3.72
CA VAL A 1075 14.05 -13.27 2.58
C VAL A 1075 13.14 -14.15 1.74
N VAL A 1076 11.88 -13.76 1.62
CA VAL A 1076 10.85 -14.43 0.83
C VAL A 1076 10.64 -13.64 -0.46
N THR A 1077 10.95 -14.27 -1.58
CA THR A 1077 10.80 -13.70 -2.94
C THR A 1077 9.62 -14.32 -3.67
N PRO A 1078 8.84 -13.54 -4.44
CA PRO A 1078 7.72 -14.07 -5.20
C PRO A 1078 8.20 -15.01 -6.31
N THR A 1079 7.44 -16.07 -6.60
CA THR A 1079 7.78 -17.00 -7.68
C THR A 1079 7.66 -16.30 -9.03
N VAL A 1080 8.69 -16.43 -9.87
CA VAL A 1080 8.76 -15.77 -11.18
C VAL A 1080 7.80 -16.44 -12.17
N ILE A 1081 6.89 -15.64 -12.74
CA ILE A 1081 5.94 -16.11 -13.75
C ILE A 1081 6.61 -16.14 -15.14
N ASN A 1082 7.29 -15.10 -15.62
CA ASN A 1082 7.86 -15.15 -16.98
C ASN A 1082 9.25 -14.51 -17.03
N GLY A 1083 10.28 -15.31 -17.27
CA GLY A 1083 11.66 -14.84 -17.45
C GLY A 1083 12.69 -15.91 -17.10
N ASN A 1084 13.97 -15.61 -17.32
CA ASN A 1084 15.04 -16.39 -16.71
C ASN A 1084 15.03 -16.07 -15.21
N GLU A 1085 14.21 -16.83 -14.47
CA GLU A 1085 14.01 -16.74 -13.01
C GLU A 1085 15.34 -16.55 -12.28
N LYS A 1086 16.39 -17.25 -12.70
CA LYS A 1086 17.72 -17.15 -12.11
C LYS A 1086 18.38 -15.79 -12.31
N ASP A 1087 18.18 -15.13 -13.45
CA ASP A 1087 18.82 -13.85 -13.76
C ASP A 1087 18.15 -12.71 -13.00
N MET A 1088 16.82 -12.71 -12.92
CA MET A 1088 16.09 -11.68 -12.17
C MET A 1088 16.37 -11.83 -10.66
N ILE A 1089 16.27 -13.06 -10.13
CA ILE A 1089 16.62 -13.39 -8.75
C ILE A 1089 18.07 -13.01 -8.44
N HIS A 1090 18.99 -13.25 -9.37
CA HIS A 1090 20.38 -12.86 -9.19
C HIS A 1090 20.57 -11.34 -9.19
N GLU A 1091 19.96 -10.61 -10.12
CA GLU A 1091 20.05 -9.14 -10.21
C GLU A 1091 19.48 -8.46 -8.96
N PHE A 1092 18.32 -8.90 -8.49
CA PHE A 1092 17.73 -8.40 -7.26
C PHE A 1092 18.58 -8.72 -6.04
N LYS A 1093 19.08 -9.96 -5.93
CA LYS A 1093 20.00 -10.37 -4.86
C LYS A 1093 21.28 -9.55 -4.84
N THR A 1094 21.84 -9.20 -6.00
CA THR A 1094 23.02 -8.33 -6.07
C THR A 1094 22.75 -6.87 -5.69
N THR A 1095 21.48 -6.46 -5.69
CA THR A 1095 21.04 -5.10 -5.35
C THR A 1095 20.69 -4.95 -3.85
N ILE A 1096 20.30 -6.04 -3.20
CA ILE A 1096 20.16 -6.12 -1.74
C ILE A 1096 21.55 -6.24 -1.11
N PRO A 1097 22.06 -5.24 -0.34
CA PRO A 1097 23.36 -5.38 0.30
C PRO A 1097 23.39 -6.63 1.18
N ALA A 1098 24.41 -7.47 1.01
CA ALA A 1098 24.66 -8.58 1.91
C ALA A 1098 25.00 -8.00 3.29
N GLY A 1099 24.02 -7.99 4.19
CA GLY A 1099 24.28 -7.76 5.60
C GLY A 1099 25.17 -8.88 6.15
N ASP A 1100 26.07 -8.54 7.07
CA ASP A 1100 27.05 -9.43 7.69
C ASP A 1100 26.37 -10.31 8.78
N ILE A 1101 25.28 -10.99 8.39
CA ILE A 1101 24.42 -11.75 9.31
C ILE A 1101 24.62 -13.22 9.01
N ASN A 1102 25.13 -13.94 10.00
CA ASN A 1102 25.65 -15.31 9.88
C ASN A 1102 24.59 -16.36 9.46
N GLN A 1103 23.30 -16.01 9.37
CA GLN A 1103 22.18 -16.91 9.02
C GLN A 1103 21.11 -16.19 8.18
N LYS A 1104 21.45 -15.79 6.95
CA LYS A 1104 20.46 -15.34 5.97
C LYS A 1104 19.98 -16.55 5.16
N GLN A 1105 18.68 -16.80 5.16
CA GLN A 1105 18.04 -17.81 4.33
C GLN A 1105 17.18 -17.13 3.26
N ASP A 1106 17.31 -17.58 2.01
CA ASP A 1106 16.50 -17.07 0.89
C ASP A 1106 15.51 -18.16 0.48
N CYS A 1107 14.25 -17.79 0.26
CA CYS A 1107 13.18 -18.71 -0.12
C CYS A 1107 12.27 -18.11 -1.17
N ASP A 1108 11.87 -18.94 -2.13
CA ASP A 1108 10.83 -18.57 -3.10
C ASP A 1108 9.45 -18.91 -2.55
N GLY A 1109 8.59 -17.91 -2.54
CA GLY A 1109 7.20 -17.94 -2.13
C GLY A 1109 6.24 -17.95 -3.31
N ASP A 1110 5.02 -18.45 -3.08
CA ASP A 1110 3.94 -18.38 -4.09
C ASP A 1110 3.24 -17.01 -4.11
N ASP A 1111 3.66 -16.09 -3.23
CA ASP A 1111 3.27 -14.69 -3.30
C ASP A 1111 3.59 -14.10 -4.68
N HIS A 1112 2.71 -13.24 -5.19
CA HIS A 1112 2.92 -12.51 -6.45
C HIS A 1112 3.09 -11.00 -6.26
N ALA A 1113 2.85 -10.52 -5.04
CA ALA A 1113 2.63 -9.15 -4.66
C ALA A 1113 3.69 -8.57 -3.73
N ALA A 1114 4.40 -9.40 -2.98
CA ALA A 1114 5.35 -8.91 -2.00
C ALA A 1114 6.70 -9.65 -2.00
N ILE A 1115 7.76 -8.88 -1.77
CA ILE A 1115 9.01 -9.40 -1.23
C ILE A 1115 8.99 -9.13 0.26
N ARG A 1116 9.31 -10.14 1.07
CA ARG A 1116 9.31 -10.01 2.53
C ARG A 1116 10.67 -10.32 3.09
N VAL A 1117 11.05 -9.56 4.10
CA VAL A 1117 12.17 -9.86 4.97
C VAL A 1117 11.60 -10.11 6.35
N VAL A 1118 11.70 -11.35 6.81
CA VAL A 1118 11.28 -11.75 8.16
C VAL A 1118 12.53 -11.81 9.01
N THR A 1119 12.56 -10.97 10.04
CA THR A 1119 13.62 -10.95 11.04
C THR A 1119 13.11 -11.65 12.27
N LEU A 1120 13.84 -12.66 12.72
CA LEU A 1120 13.54 -13.38 13.96
C LEU A 1120 14.58 -13.06 15.02
N LYS A 1121 14.08 -12.84 16.24
CA LYS A 1121 14.87 -12.71 17.45
C LYS A 1121 14.21 -13.54 18.52
N ASP A 1122 14.95 -14.39 19.21
CA ASP A 1122 14.41 -15.07 20.38
C ASP A 1122 14.10 -14.02 21.46
N GLU A 1123 12.82 -13.89 21.87
CA GLU A 1123 12.49 -13.16 23.09
C GLU A 1123 12.93 -14.02 24.26
N PHE A 1124 14.05 -13.67 24.88
CA PHE A 1124 14.42 -14.24 26.16
C PHE A 1124 13.43 -13.70 27.21
N SER A 1125 12.63 -14.61 27.79
CA SER A 1125 12.12 -14.37 29.13
C SER A 1125 13.35 -14.23 30.04
N ASP A 1126 13.50 -13.11 30.74
CA ASP A 1126 14.53 -12.96 31.78
C ASP A 1126 14.36 -14.03 32.89
N MET A 1127 13.20 -14.70 32.93
CA MET A 1127 13.02 -15.90 33.71
C MET A 1127 13.59 -17.09 32.93
N SER A 1128 14.74 -17.59 33.35
CA SER A 1128 15.15 -18.94 32.98
C SER A 1128 14.06 -19.92 33.41
N ALA A 1129 13.82 -21.01 32.67
CA ALA A 1129 12.87 -22.05 33.09
C ALA A 1129 13.12 -22.56 34.53
N GLU A 1130 14.38 -22.47 35.00
CA GLU A 1130 14.81 -22.72 36.38
C GLU A 1130 14.28 -21.72 37.41
N ASN A 1131 13.61 -20.63 37.00
CA ASN A 1131 13.07 -19.57 37.86
C ASN A 1131 11.53 -19.60 37.96
N LEU A 1132 10.87 -20.51 37.25
CA LEU A 1132 9.44 -20.69 37.42
C LEU A 1132 9.17 -21.31 38.81
N PRO A 1133 8.35 -20.69 39.68
CA PRO A 1133 8.21 -21.12 41.08
C PRO A 1133 7.87 -22.61 41.24
N PHE A 1134 6.99 -23.15 40.40
CA PHE A 1134 6.62 -24.56 40.47
C PHE A 1134 7.77 -25.50 40.03
N ILE A 1135 8.60 -25.07 39.07
CA ILE A 1135 9.77 -25.82 38.62
C ILE A 1135 10.85 -25.73 39.68
N GLN A 1136 11.06 -24.56 40.27
CA GLN A 1136 11.99 -24.41 41.39
C GLN A 1136 11.60 -25.31 42.55
N ASP A 1137 10.33 -25.31 42.95
CA ASP A 1137 9.86 -26.16 44.04
C ASP A 1137 10.01 -27.66 43.68
N ALA A 1138 9.71 -28.03 42.44
CA ALA A 1138 9.86 -29.41 41.94
C ALA A 1138 11.32 -29.86 41.86
N GLU A 1139 12.18 -29.07 41.23
CA GLU A 1139 13.62 -29.33 41.07
C GLU A 1139 14.32 -29.29 42.42
N GLN A 1140 13.99 -28.34 43.30
CA GLN A 1140 14.57 -28.24 44.64
C GLN A 1140 14.17 -29.45 45.49
N THR A 1141 12.90 -29.86 45.44
CA THR A 1141 12.43 -31.03 46.19
C THR A 1141 13.06 -32.31 45.64
N ALA A 1142 13.10 -32.46 44.31
CA ALA A 1142 13.75 -33.59 43.66
C ALA A 1142 15.25 -33.64 43.94
N GLU A 1143 15.94 -32.51 43.91
CA GLU A 1143 17.37 -32.38 44.19
C GLU A 1143 17.66 -32.69 45.66
N GLN A 1144 16.82 -32.25 46.59
CA GLN A 1144 16.93 -32.64 48.01
C GLN A 1144 16.80 -34.15 48.18
N VAL A 1145 15.83 -34.79 47.51
CA VAL A 1145 15.66 -36.25 47.55
C VAL A 1145 16.85 -36.96 46.89
N ARG A 1146 17.37 -36.43 45.78
CA ARG A 1146 18.55 -36.96 45.08
C ARG A 1146 19.81 -36.87 45.95
N GLN A 1147 20.04 -35.75 46.62
CA GLN A 1147 21.17 -35.57 47.53
C GLN A 1147 21.07 -36.50 48.74
N ARG A 1148 19.87 -36.67 49.32
CA ARG A 1148 19.61 -37.66 50.37
C ARG A 1148 19.94 -39.07 49.88
N ALA A 1149 19.51 -39.43 48.67
CA ALA A 1149 19.83 -40.72 48.05
C ALA A 1149 21.34 -40.91 47.82
N GLN A 1150 22.04 -39.89 47.32
CA GLN A 1150 23.49 -39.93 47.14
C GLN A 1150 24.24 -40.18 48.45
N MET A 1151 23.81 -39.50 49.53
CA MET A 1151 24.39 -39.68 50.86
C MET A 1151 24.06 -41.07 51.44
N HIS A 1152 22.83 -41.54 51.30
CA HIS A 1152 22.37 -42.82 51.82
C HIS A 1152 23.06 -44.01 51.14
N PHE A 1153 23.10 -44.00 49.80
CA PHE A 1153 23.66 -45.11 49.01
C PHE A 1153 25.16 -44.96 48.73
N LYS A 1154 25.77 -43.81 49.03
CA LYS A 1154 27.19 -43.48 48.74
C LYS A 1154 27.55 -43.65 47.26
N MET A 1155 26.63 -43.32 46.37
CA MET A 1155 26.79 -43.38 44.93
C MET A 1155 26.35 -42.08 44.29
N GLN A 1156 26.92 -41.73 43.13
CA GLN A 1156 26.43 -40.60 42.35
C GLN A 1156 25.10 -40.97 41.68
N MET A 1157 24.07 -40.16 41.95
CA MET A 1157 22.75 -40.32 41.34
C MET A 1157 22.61 -39.39 40.13
N PRO A 1158 22.10 -39.88 38.98
CA PRO A 1158 21.73 -39.01 37.87
C PRO A 1158 20.57 -38.09 38.27
N VAL A 1159 20.34 -37.04 37.48
CA VAL A 1159 19.14 -36.20 37.63
C VAL A 1159 17.90 -37.10 37.47
N PHE A 1160 16.91 -36.93 38.34
CA PHE A 1160 15.69 -37.72 38.27
C PHE A 1160 14.91 -37.42 36.99
N PRO A 1161 14.24 -38.42 36.38
CA PRO A 1161 13.40 -38.20 35.21
C PRO A 1161 12.29 -37.22 35.53
N THR A 1162 11.82 -36.47 34.53
CA THR A 1162 10.87 -35.37 34.73
C THR A 1162 9.57 -35.81 35.42
N ALA A 1163 9.05 -36.98 35.06
CA ALA A 1163 7.88 -37.56 35.71
C ALA A 1163 8.09 -37.75 37.23
N LEU A 1164 9.25 -38.26 37.65
CA LEU A 1164 9.56 -38.40 39.07
C LEU A 1164 9.74 -37.04 39.76
N ARG A 1165 10.33 -36.04 39.10
CA ARG A 1165 10.47 -34.69 39.66
C ARG A 1165 9.10 -34.04 39.93
N ILE A 1166 8.14 -34.22 39.03
CA ILE A 1166 6.74 -33.81 39.21
C ILE A 1166 6.10 -34.55 40.38
N ALA A 1167 6.32 -35.86 40.47
CA ALA A 1167 5.76 -36.63 41.56
C ALA A 1167 6.30 -36.09 42.91
N LEU A 1168 7.61 -35.83 42.98
CA LEU A 1168 8.29 -35.32 44.17
C LEU A 1168 7.93 -33.88 44.56
N SER A 1169 7.48 -33.04 43.63
CA SER A 1169 7.00 -31.68 43.96
C SER A 1169 5.74 -31.68 44.82
N HIS A 1170 5.10 -32.83 44.99
CA HIS A 1170 3.93 -33.02 45.84
C HIS A 1170 4.19 -34.10 46.90
N PRO A 1171 4.99 -33.79 47.93
CA PRO A 1171 5.57 -34.78 48.84
C PRO A 1171 4.52 -35.63 49.55
N ASN A 1172 3.37 -35.07 49.92
CA ASN A 1172 2.30 -35.81 50.59
C ASN A 1172 1.64 -36.85 49.66
N ALA A 1173 1.43 -36.50 48.40
CA ALA A 1173 0.84 -37.40 47.42
C ALA A 1173 1.85 -38.45 46.95
N PHE A 1174 3.14 -38.07 46.82
CA PHE A 1174 4.20 -39.02 46.53
C PHE A 1174 4.42 -40.00 47.68
N ARG A 1175 4.30 -39.55 48.92
CA ARG A 1175 4.31 -40.41 50.10
C ARG A 1175 3.18 -41.45 50.05
N SER A 1176 1.98 -41.01 49.68
CA SER A 1176 0.87 -41.93 49.46
C SER A 1176 1.15 -42.93 48.34
N PHE A 1177 1.75 -42.49 47.22
CA PHE A 1177 2.19 -43.39 46.16
C PHE A 1177 3.20 -44.42 46.68
N ALA A 1178 4.21 -43.95 47.44
CA ALA A 1178 5.24 -44.78 48.03
C ALA A 1178 4.63 -45.84 48.98
N CYS A 1179 3.70 -45.44 49.84
CA CYS A 1179 2.98 -46.35 50.73
C CYS A 1179 2.09 -47.35 49.96
N ALA A 1180 1.38 -46.90 48.93
CA ALA A 1180 0.55 -47.75 48.08
C ALA A 1180 1.39 -48.80 47.35
N TYR A 1181 2.54 -48.38 46.80
CA TYR A 1181 3.49 -49.27 46.14
C TYR A 1181 4.07 -50.30 47.12
N GLN A 1182 4.54 -49.87 48.29
CA GLN A 1182 5.09 -50.76 49.32
C GLN A 1182 4.07 -51.79 49.79
N ALA A 1183 2.82 -51.37 50.00
CA ALA A 1183 1.73 -52.24 50.42
C ALA A 1183 1.19 -53.13 49.29
N GLY A 1184 1.76 -53.07 48.07
CA GLY A 1184 1.41 -53.98 46.98
C GLY A 1184 0.21 -53.56 46.13
N HIS A 1185 -0.33 -52.36 46.35
CA HIS A 1185 -1.50 -51.86 45.62
C HIS A 1185 -1.17 -51.28 44.24
N ILE A 1186 0.11 -51.08 43.93
CA ILE A 1186 0.56 -50.62 42.61
C ILE A 1186 1.37 -51.75 41.98
N ASP A 1187 0.89 -52.25 40.85
CA ASP A 1187 1.43 -53.45 40.19
C ASP A 1187 1.42 -53.28 38.66
N GLN A 1188 2.15 -54.13 37.93
CA GLN A 1188 2.12 -54.18 36.48
C GLN A 1188 1.07 -55.17 35.99
N GLY A 1189 0.25 -54.75 35.03
CA GLY A 1189 -0.74 -55.59 34.36
C GLY A 1189 -0.80 -55.29 32.87
N GLU A 1190 -1.19 -56.28 32.08
CA GLU A 1190 -1.46 -56.06 30.65
C GLU A 1190 -2.77 -55.28 30.48
N ASP A 1191 -2.72 -54.19 29.71
CA ASP A 1191 -3.91 -53.45 29.29
C ASP A 1191 -4.70 -54.20 28.20
N GLU A 1192 -5.78 -53.60 27.71
CA GLU A 1192 -6.64 -54.19 26.66
C GLU A 1192 -5.89 -54.46 25.34
N ASN A 1193 -4.71 -53.85 25.15
CA ASN A 1193 -3.86 -54.02 23.98
C ASN A 1193 -2.68 -54.98 24.23
N GLY A 1194 -2.59 -55.59 25.41
CA GLY A 1194 -1.50 -56.48 25.81
C GLY A 1194 -0.20 -55.73 26.16
N ALA A 1195 -0.26 -54.41 26.39
CA ALA A 1195 0.90 -53.65 26.84
C ALA A 1195 0.96 -53.67 28.37
N ASN A 1196 2.15 -53.92 28.93
CA ASN A 1196 2.37 -53.87 30.37
C ASN A 1196 2.29 -52.42 30.86
N GLN A 1197 1.28 -52.12 31.68
CA GLN A 1197 1.04 -50.84 32.32
C GLN A 1197 1.06 -50.98 33.84
N TRP A 1198 1.44 -49.91 34.53
CA TRP A 1198 1.23 -49.83 35.98
C TRP A 1198 -0.23 -49.51 36.25
N PHE A 1199 -0.83 -50.15 37.25
CA PHE A 1199 -2.21 -49.87 37.66
C PHE A 1199 -2.34 -49.89 39.18
N PHE A 1200 -3.32 -49.15 39.68
CA PHE A 1200 -3.66 -49.05 41.09
C PHE A 1200 -4.82 -50.01 41.42
N LYS A 1201 -4.50 -51.14 42.05
CA LYS A 1201 -5.40 -52.28 42.29
C LYS A 1201 -6.72 -51.89 42.96
N ASP A 1202 -6.66 -51.01 43.95
CA ASP A 1202 -7.83 -50.64 44.77
C ASP A 1202 -8.92 -49.92 43.98
N GLN A 1203 -8.54 -49.27 42.89
CA GLN A 1203 -9.45 -48.50 42.04
C GLN A 1203 -9.63 -49.12 40.66
N GLY A 1204 -8.80 -50.11 40.29
CA GLY A 1204 -8.78 -50.69 38.96
C GLY A 1204 -8.36 -49.70 37.88
N GLU A 1205 -7.63 -48.65 38.24
CA GLU A 1205 -7.23 -47.56 37.34
C GLU A 1205 -5.78 -47.76 36.88
N PHE A 1206 -5.55 -47.69 35.56
CA PHE A 1206 -4.20 -47.66 35.01
C PHE A 1206 -3.52 -46.32 35.34
N LEU A 1207 -2.29 -46.40 35.84
CA LEU A 1207 -1.41 -45.28 36.14
C LEU A 1207 -0.45 -44.97 34.98
N THR A 1208 -0.31 -45.85 33.99
CA THR A 1208 0.44 -45.56 32.75
C THR A 1208 -0.37 -45.95 31.52
N PHE A 1209 -0.06 -45.33 30.39
CA PHE A 1209 -0.77 -45.52 29.13
C PHE A 1209 0.24 -45.59 27.97
N ASP A 1210 -0.11 -46.32 26.91
CA ASP A 1210 0.68 -46.45 25.68
C ASP A 1210 2.10 -47.00 25.87
N LYS A 1211 3.11 -46.43 25.18
CA LYS A 1211 4.48 -46.96 25.12
C LYS A 1211 5.34 -46.61 26.35
N ASP A 1212 4.92 -45.65 27.17
CA ASP A 1212 5.70 -45.15 28.30
C ASP A 1212 5.16 -45.71 29.62
N SER A 1213 5.56 -46.95 29.94
CA SER A 1213 5.13 -47.69 31.13
C SER A 1213 6.13 -47.67 32.29
N SER A 1214 6.86 -46.56 32.45
CA SER A 1214 7.78 -46.44 33.59
C SER A 1214 7.04 -46.15 34.89
N LEU A 1215 7.59 -46.65 35.99
CA LEU A 1215 7.10 -46.39 37.34
C LEU A 1215 7.18 -44.89 37.68
N ALA A 1216 8.03 -44.12 36.98
CA ALA A 1216 8.12 -42.67 37.15
C ALA A 1216 6.89 -41.96 36.61
N VAL A 1217 6.39 -42.40 35.44
CA VAL A 1217 5.12 -41.93 34.87
C VAL A 1217 3.97 -42.37 35.77
N ALA A 1218 4.00 -43.61 36.27
CA ALA A 1218 3.00 -44.10 37.22
C ALA A 1218 2.95 -43.24 38.50
N ALA A 1219 4.11 -42.88 39.06
CA ALA A 1219 4.21 -42.02 40.23
C ALA A 1219 3.65 -40.62 39.98
N ALA A 1220 3.99 -40.02 38.84
CA ALA A 1220 3.47 -38.72 38.43
C ALA A 1220 1.94 -38.76 38.29
N ASN A 1221 1.42 -39.77 37.60
CA ASN A 1221 -0.01 -39.95 37.36
C ASN A 1221 -0.77 -40.28 38.67
N TYR A 1222 -0.20 -41.06 39.57
CA TYR A 1222 -0.80 -41.31 40.88
C TYR A 1222 -0.87 -40.04 41.72
N VAL A 1223 0.26 -39.32 41.83
CA VAL A 1223 0.31 -38.03 42.53
C VAL A 1223 -0.74 -37.09 41.98
N TYR A 1224 -0.90 -37.11 40.66
CA TYR A 1224 -1.90 -36.36 39.94
C TYR A 1224 -3.34 -36.76 40.28
N TYR A 1225 -3.68 -38.05 40.32
CA TYR A 1225 -5.03 -38.52 40.66
C TYR A 1225 -5.39 -38.27 42.13
N HIS A 1226 -4.39 -38.29 43.02
CA HIS A 1226 -4.60 -38.26 44.47
C HIS A 1226 -4.11 -36.98 45.15
N PHE A 1227 -3.74 -35.94 44.40
CA PHE A 1227 -3.13 -34.73 44.95
C PHE A 1227 -3.95 -34.07 46.07
N GLN A 1228 -5.27 -33.97 45.91
CA GLN A 1228 -6.13 -33.25 46.86
C GLN A 1228 -6.40 -34.02 48.15
N ASN A 1229 -6.48 -35.35 48.07
CA ASN A 1229 -6.78 -36.23 49.19
C ASN A 1229 -6.02 -37.56 49.04
N PRO A 1230 -4.69 -37.56 49.24
CA PRO A 1230 -3.90 -38.76 49.09
C PRO A 1230 -4.23 -39.75 50.22
N PRO A 1231 -4.58 -41.01 49.92
CA PRO A 1231 -4.88 -41.97 50.97
C PRO A 1231 -3.68 -42.15 51.90
N HIS A 1232 -3.89 -41.96 53.20
CA HIS A 1232 -2.80 -41.99 54.17
C HIS A 1232 -2.49 -43.39 54.72
N ALA A 1233 -3.31 -44.40 54.40
CA ALA A 1233 -3.15 -45.75 54.89
C ALA A 1233 -3.61 -46.76 53.83
N PHE A 1234 -2.82 -47.83 53.70
CA PHE A 1234 -3.03 -48.95 52.80
C PHE A 1234 -2.98 -50.24 53.62
N VAL A 1235 -3.78 -51.24 53.26
CA VAL A 1235 -3.77 -52.55 53.93
C VAL A 1235 -2.75 -53.40 53.20
N GLU A 1236 -1.70 -53.87 53.88
CA GLU A 1236 -0.67 -54.71 53.24
C GLU A 1236 -1.32 -55.88 52.47
N ASP A 1237 -1.11 -55.89 51.14
CA ASP A 1237 -1.39 -57.02 50.27
C ASP A 1237 -0.34 -58.12 50.54
N ASP A 1238 -0.68 -59.39 50.28
CA ASP A 1238 0.22 -60.54 50.49
C ASP A 1238 1.50 -60.45 49.62
N HIS A 1239 1.52 -59.51 48.66
CA HIS A 1239 2.61 -59.21 47.75
C HIS A 1239 2.97 -57.72 47.84
N GLY A 1240 3.78 -57.33 48.83
CA GLY A 1240 4.35 -55.98 48.89
C GLY A 1240 5.13 -55.60 47.62
N GLY A 1241 5.39 -54.30 47.43
CA GLY A 1241 6.03 -53.78 46.22
C GLY A 1241 7.38 -54.44 45.89
N ASP A 1242 7.66 -54.65 44.60
CA ASP A 1242 8.88 -55.34 44.14
C ASP A 1242 10.11 -54.41 44.10
N PHE A 1243 10.98 -54.52 45.11
CA PHE A 1243 12.25 -53.80 45.17
C PHE A 1243 13.44 -54.58 44.55
N SER A 1244 13.21 -55.73 43.93
CA SER A 1244 14.30 -56.58 43.40
C SER A 1244 15.16 -55.87 42.35
N ARG A 1245 14.57 -54.98 41.55
CA ARG A 1245 15.29 -54.17 40.55
C ARG A 1245 16.25 -53.17 41.21
N LEU A 1246 15.83 -52.54 42.31
CA LEU A 1246 16.68 -51.66 43.11
C LEU A 1246 17.85 -52.45 43.72
N GLU A 1247 17.59 -53.59 44.35
CA GLU A 1247 18.63 -54.44 44.95
C GLU A 1247 19.63 -54.95 43.91
N ALA A 1248 19.14 -55.38 42.75
CA ALA A 1248 19.97 -55.81 41.64
C ALA A 1248 20.87 -54.68 41.14
N TRP A 1249 20.34 -53.47 41.02
CA TRP A 1249 21.13 -52.29 40.66
C TRP A 1249 22.16 -51.92 41.73
N LEU A 1250 21.80 -51.89 43.02
CA LEU A 1250 22.73 -51.61 44.13
C LEU A 1250 23.91 -52.60 44.15
N LYS A 1251 23.68 -53.86 43.76
CA LYS A 1251 24.72 -54.91 43.71
C LYS A 1251 25.57 -54.83 42.45
N LYS A 1252 24.98 -54.51 41.30
CA LYS A 1252 25.63 -54.53 39.98
C LYS A 1252 26.32 -53.21 39.63
N GLY A 1253 25.82 -52.09 40.15
CA GLY A 1253 26.19 -50.74 39.74
C GLY A 1253 25.72 -50.41 38.31
N GLY A 1254 26.10 -49.22 37.82
CA GLY A 1254 25.73 -48.72 36.49
C GLY A 1254 24.72 -47.56 36.54
N ILE A 1255 24.28 -47.09 35.37
CA ILE A 1255 23.28 -46.02 35.27
C ILE A 1255 21.89 -46.64 35.59
N PRO A 1256 21.18 -46.16 36.63
CA PRO A 1256 19.84 -46.67 36.96
C PRO A 1256 18.84 -46.29 35.87
N ASP A 1257 17.85 -47.14 35.62
CA ASP A 1257 16.68 -46.80 34.81
C ASP A 1257 15.68 -45.96 35.61
N ASP A 1258 14.65 -45.42 34.94
CA ASP A 1258 13.66 -44.55 35.55
C ASP A 1258 12.91 -45.22 36.72
N ASP A 1259 12.64 -46.52 36.61
CA ASP A 1259 11.96 -47.28 37.66
C ASP A 1259 12.83 -47.40 38.91
N VAL A 1260 14.12 -47.72 38.74
CA VAL A 1260 15.07 -47.77 39.86
C VAL A 1260 15.18 -46.41 40.56
N LEU A 1261 15.15 -45.30 39.81
CA LEU A 1261 15.18 -43.95 40.40
C LEU A 1261 13.93 -43.64 41.24
N VAL A 1262 12.76 -44.16 40.86
CA VAL A 1262 11.54 -44.03 41.67
C VAL A 1262 11.63 -44.88 42.92
N LEU A 1263 12.11 -46.13 42.82
CA LEU A 1263 12.31 -47.01 43.98
C LEU A 1263 13.31 -46.40 44.98
N VAL A 1264 14.36 -45.73 44.49
CA VAL A 1264 15.27 -44.93 45.32
C VAL A 1264 14.51 -43.83 46.05
N ALA A 1265 13.69 -43.06 45.35
CA ALA A 1265 12.93 -41.96 45.94
C ALA A 1265 11.92 -42.44 46.98
N ILE A 1266 11.22 -43.55 46.72
CA ILE A 1266 10.35 -44.25 47.68
C ILE A 1266 11.13 -44.60 48.95
N LYS A 1267 12.33 -45.18 48.82
CA LYS A 1267 13.20 -45.50 49.97
C LYS A 1267 13.68 -44.28 50.74
N MET A 1268 13.83 -43.12 50.09
CA MET A 1268 14.20 -41.89 50.79
C MET A 1268 13.06 -41.29 51.61
N ASP A 1269 11.81 -41.48 51.19
CA ASP A 1269 10.64 -40.99 51.95
C ASP A 1269 10.37 -41.84 53.21
N GLU A 1270 10.70 -43.15 53.22
CA GLU A 1270 10.63 -44.00 54.43
C GLU A 1270 11.55 -43.51 55.57
N SER A 1271 12.64 -42.83 55.23
CA SER A 1271 13.69 -42.44 56.17
C SER A 1271 13.45 -41.08 56.86
N SER A 1272 12.37 -40.39 56.50
CA SER A 1272 11.97 -39.07 57.01
C SER A 1272 10.62 -39.12 57.71
#